data_AF-A0AAU9IS96-F1
#
_entry.id   AF-A0AAU9IS96-F1
#
_cell.length_a   1.000
_cell.length_b   1.000
_cell.length_c   1.000
_cell.angle_alpha   90.00
_cell.angle_beta   90.00
_cell.angle_gamma   90.00
#
_symmetry.space_group_name_H-M   'P 1'
#
loop_
_entity.id
_entity.type
_entity.pdbx_description
1 polymer ?
#
loop_
_entity_poly.entity_id
_entity_poly.type
_entity_poly.pdbx_seq_one_letter_code
_entity_poly.pdbx_strand_id
1 'polypeptide(L)'
;MFLGVFLLVYITYHSYSIQKLFLLIFKRIFDVWAIFFMVPSMTLFSIFLKYNFLPKDHIWEYRTHNEFANFEINIYWEVAIIFAMILSFPLLLCYANFSGEIRHSISKKVINARAHSKINIQIALFTWFLPIFYAILAEDYIIYFQLSILTISILLSIETLILLPYFSIYCNCVQLLRLSFIALVSFSFIFGYALDNSLVISFLAIILGLSSIKITIFLTRKFYSKIKPEIPTNLSEINSEYDLEKSLRFVLCSSDNEHKDQIIQIFQSFFIKNYTLRSRLQAIWIANYCIFALKDESLAKIKLSQVKKVSDWSLEGKYQEYLCNKNILEINKSECEQFINYLQHLNWIKKEDKTLCWNLLTFWEEITSLTPDLPKIIQGLGYIHHEISYLNTAYHQLTTKFFKSRESIALYATYLKNIYFDMEKSVLLEAKLRSFDKIAGNAAYDYSNFSYFSGVNGILISSAEEDDFGEIFFANKKFGEVVQCPLHSIIGNNLLNFLPSIYHTKIKENANYVSNFGSSSEIDLTEGLFLISPANILTECTAICYLTSINNFLVTSMTFKPILANHEIALIMENGEIFCHSINFFKPCRTCYDLQGLFIKNLFSDLESIDLQDFVPYPVPAFQKGAYVVQAYKDYHVFKIYYLLLINDPKEILKWKGFIHHSSHEEDLSKSNEMEISLFKAFEDEEINIADHNIYDTETNLDPHKDSISHNSLDAIENFLSEKIEDEKSIISQGSPKYRFFKMIGISSRSINILHIAFIISILSVIATNIGVLFYAIYNVDYVSNMDLPVAVGKTAKLLQATGFIAHTIFLVASSGTPFAAQIVKIMTPGLAGKVMSVESLYLNITQELDKWDYCSGLSTFTDEHISIWEIEGEPYKKKSNLLNAISQFIRYGNAILQKLNSSEDISKEVSFVELNGFGEAFQFSNQSMYDIISCQKDIMDDFKTKMLIFLILGVAVLAICVCCMIPFCYSTIKIENNLWNNIRDKTFNCYFELTQLSIERLTTVHYEPEIMLDNARPTKKKYKFNIYWKYLWRISLYFLLVSTFSIINITYFYEKCTDYLSKRPEIIRDLINGQIVYTGLGVWTIKAFSDNMLLASNALVNIIPFSNSESVWQETITKISLFKTHLRQPKYSSILSDDFKNEYFENGNVALSDVFIYGKNTGQNILEFDSYFIVYSYPGFQLWLNWLITLGKSSDSFDVLTDEIDKYSQSKIDDQMNIIFIVLVVFIIISIFMYLGLYLRFFKREKKYLQKINSVMRIMPH
;
A
#
# COMPACT_ATOMS: atom_id res chain seq x y z
N MET A 1 -6.32 0.99 19.34
CA MET A 1 -5.01 0.66 19.96
C MET A 1 -4.71 -0.84 19.92
N PHE A 2 -5.58 -1.71 20.47
CA PHE A 2 -5.40 -3.17 20.47
C PHE A 2 -5.19 -3.79 19.09
N LEU A 3 -5.98 -3.40 18.08
CA LEU A 3 -5.82 -3.90 16.71
C LEU A 3 -4.48 -3.48 16.08
N GLY A 4 -4.00 -2.28 16.43
CA GLY A 4 -2.70 -1.76 16.00
C GLY A 4 -1.53 -2.48 16.66
N VAL A 5 -1.63 -2.77 17.97
CA VAL A 5 -0.64 -3.57 18.73
C VAL A 5 -0.65 -5.02 18.23
N PHE A 6 -1.82 -5.60 17.96
CA PHE A 6 -1.94 -6.95 17.43
C PHE A 6 -1.33 -7.07 16.03
N LEU A 7 -1.57 -6.09 15.15
CA LEU A 7 -0.89 -6.00 13.85
C LEU A 7 0.62 -5.84 14.02
N LEU A 8 1.08 -4.99 14.94
CA LEU A 8 2.50 -4.78 15.21
C LEU A 8 3.20 -6.04 15.75
N VAL A 9 2.56 -6.76 16.67
CA VAL A 9 3.03 -8.03 17.26
C VAL A 9 3.00 -9.15 16.24
N TYR A 10 1.95 -9.24 15.41
CA TYR A 10 1.86 -10.22 14.33
C TYR A 10 2.92 -9.96 13.24
N ILE A 11 3.16 -8.69 12.91
CA ILE A 11 4.21 -8.25 11.97
C ILE A 11 5.61 -8.55 12.50
N THR A 12 5.87 -8.35 13.80
CA THR A 12 7.17 -8.67 14.40
C THR A 12 7.38 -10.16 14.57
N TYR A 13 6.33 -10.94 14.81
CA TYR A 13 6.41 -12.38 15.06
C TYR A 13 6.64 -13.22 13.79
N HIS A 14 6.00 -12.88 12.65
CA HIS A 14 5.92 -13.84 11.55
C HIS A 14 6.98 -13.78 10.44
N SER A 15 7.95 -12.85 10.46
CA SER A 15 9.08 -12.77 9.50
C SER A 15 8.75 -12.77 7.98
N TYR A 16 7.48 -12.88 7.58
CA TYR A 16 7.05 -12.72 6.20
C TYR A 16 7.46 -11.33 5.72
N SER A 17 7.92 -11.22 4.46
CA SER A 17 8.21 -9.90 3.89
C SER A 17 6.93 -9.06 3.97
N ILE A 18 6.93 -8.06 4.85
CA ILE A 18 5.79 -7.17 5.19
C ILE A 18 5.01 -6.76 3.93
N GLN A 19 5.73 -6.57 2.83
CA GLN A 19 5.21 -6.22 1.51
C GLN A 19 4.24 -7.26 0.92
N LYS A 20 4.52 -8.56 1.01
CA LYS A 20 3.69 -9.62 0.39
C LYS A 20 2.37 -9.84 1.13
N LEU A 21 2.40 -9.89 2.47
CA LEU A 21 1.19 -10.04 3.28
C LEU A 21 0.31 -8.80 3.17
N PHE A 22 0.90 -7.60 3.25
CA PHE A 22 0.18 -6.35 3.07
C PHE A 22 -0.48 -6.28 1.68
N LEU A 23 0.24 -6.66 0.62
CA LEU A 23 -0.28 -6.64 -0.74
C LEU A 23 -1.40 -7.68 -0.94
N LEU A 24 -1.32 -8.85 -0.28
CA LEU A 24 -2.38 -9.86 -0.31
C LEU A 24 -3.64 -9.40 0.43
N ILE A 25 -3.49 -8.85 1.63
CA ILE A 25 -4.61 -8.28 2.41
C ILE A 25 -5.22 -7.10 1.67
N PHE A 26 -4.40 -6.19 1.17
CA PHE A 26 -4.86 -5.03 0.40
C PHE A 26 -5.60 -5.45 -0.87
N LYS A 27 -5.08 -6.44 -1.61
CA LYS A 27 -5.77 -7.01 -2.78
C LYS A 27 -7.14 -7.58 -2.39
N ARG A 28 -7.23 -8.32 -1.28
CA ARG A 28 -8.51 -8.88 -0.81
C ARG A 28 -9.50 -7.82 -0.34
N ILE A 29 -9.04 -6.82 0.40
CA ILE A 29 -9.86 -5.67 0.80
C ILE A 29 -10.36 -4.93 -0.44
N PHE A 30 -9.49 -4.75 -1.42
CA PHE A 30 -9.85 -4.11 -2.68
C PHE A 30 -10.89 -4.91 -3.48
N ASP A 31 -10.72 -6.23 -3.60
CA ASP A 31 -11.70 -7.12 -4.23
C ASP A 31 -13.07 -7.03 -3.53
N VAL A 32 -13.07 -7.08 -2.19
CA VAL A 32 -14.30 -6.97 -1.39
C VAL A 32 -14.95 -5.59 -1.55
N TRP A 33 -14.16 -4.53 -1.57
CA TRP A 33 -14.65 -3.17 -1.77
C TRP A 33 -15.25 -3.01 -3.17
N ALA A 34 -14.56 -3.45 -4.22
CA ALA A 34 -15.01 -3.34 -5.61
C ALA A 34 -16.29 -4.14 -5.89
N ILE A 35 -16.46 -5.32 -5.27
CA ILE A 35 -17.61 -6.20 -5.48
C ILE A 35 -18.82 -5.78 -4.62
N PHE A 36 -18.62 -5.50 -3.32
CA PHE A 36 -19.72 -5.36 -2.36
C PHE A 36 -19.96 -3.92 -1.90
N PHE A 37 -18.90 -3.16 -1.62
CA PHE A 37 -19.03 -1.84 -0.97
C PHE A 37 -19.00 -0.66 -1.93
N MET A 38 -18.62 -0.85 -3.18
CA MET A 38 -18.51 0.24 -4.15
C MET A 38 -19.84 0.97 -4.37
N VAL A 39 -20.91 0.24 -4.71
CA VAL A 39 -22.23 0.86 -4.94
C VAL A 39 -22.77 1.54 -3.67
N PRO A 40 -22.78 0.89 -2.48
CA PRO A 40 -23.21 1.56 -1.24
C PRO A 40 -22.38 2.80 -0.90
N SER A 41 -21.05 2.73 -0.96
CA SER A 41 -20.17 3.87 -0.64
C SER A 41 -20.35 5.03 -1.61
N MET A 42 -20.41 4.77 -2.91
CA MET A 42 -20.65 5.80 -3.92
C MET A 42 -22.04 6.43 -3.78
N THR A 43 -23.06 5.66 -3.40
CA THR A 43 -24.41 6.18 -3.16
C THR A 43 -24.42 7.13 -1.97
N LEU A 44 -23.84 6.69 -0.85
CA LEU A 44 -23.70 7.47 0.36
C LEU A 44 -22.89 8.76 0.12
N PHE A 45 -21.75 8.67 -0.57
CA PHE A 45 -20.95 9.84 -0.95
C PHE A 45 -21.68 10.80 -1.88
N SER A 46 -22.43 10.29 -2.87
CA SER A 46 -23.19 11.14 -3.80
C SER A 46 -24.34 11.86 -3.10
N ILE A 47 -25.05 11.18 -2.20
CA ILE A 47 -26.10 11.79 -1.36
C ILE A 47 -25.48 12.84 -0.43
N PHE A 48 -24.33 12.55 0.19
CA PHE A 48 -23.66 13.52 1.05
C PHE A 48 -23.27 14.80 0.30
N LEU A 49 -22.69 14.67 -0.89
CA LEU A 49 -22.37 15.84 -1.70
C LEU A 49 -23.64 16.61 -2.11
N LYS A 50 -24.71 15.92 -2.51
CA LYS A 50 -25.99 16.56 -2.88
C LYS A 50 -26.50 17.49 -1.79
N TYR A 51 -26.67 17.00 -0.57
CA TYR A 51 -27.28 17.79 0.51
C TYR A 51 -26.33 18.81 1.13
N ASN A 52 -25.03 18.67 0.93
CA ASN A 52 -24.08 19.68 1.35
C ASN A 52 -24.05 20.88 0.39
N PHE A 53 -24.21 20.65 -0.93
CA PHE A 53 -24.32 21.74 -1.91
C PHE A 53 -25.73 22.34 -2.02
N LEU A 54 -26.75 21.53 -1.81
CA LEU A 54 -28.17 21.91 -1.86
C LEU A 54 -28.82 21.52 -0.52
N PRO A 55 -28.57 22.30 0.55
CA PRO A 55 -29.17 22.02 1.85
C PRO A 55 -30.70 22.05 1.71
N LYS A 56 -31.34 20.98 2.17
CA LYS A 56 -32.79 20.82 2.25
C LYS A 56 -33.11 20.35 3.66
N ASP A 57 -34.29 20.69 4.16
CA ASP A 57 -34.71 20.36 5.53
C ASP A 57 -34.84 18.85 5.77
N HIS A 58 -34.92 18.05 4.71
CA HIS A 58 -35.10 16.59 4.76
C HIS A 58 -34.25 15.86 3.72
N ILE A 59 -33.67 14.72 4.11
CA ILE A 59 -33.03 13.78 3.18
C ILE A 59 -34.11 12.86 2.59
N TRP A 60 -34.52 13.15 1.36
CA TRP A 60 -35.56 12.44 0.64
C TRP A 60 -35.30 10.93 0.56
N GLU A 61 -34.05 10.54 0.36
CA GLU A 61 -33.61 9.14 0.16
C GLU A 61 -33.65 8.30 1.46
N TYR A 62 -33.66 8.92 2.64
CA TYR A 62 -33.61 8.22 3.94
C TYR A 62 -34.82 8.46 4.86
N ARG A 63 -35.75 9.36 4.48
CA ARG A 63 -37.07 9.54 5.13
C ARG A 63 -37.03 9.64 6.67
N THR A 64 -35.99 10.27 7.23
CA THR A 64 -35.94 10.57 8.66
C THR A 64 -36.63 11.91 8.93
N HIS A 65 -37.72 11.89 9.72
CA HIS A 65 -38.48 13.07 10.14
C HIS A 65 -37.78 13.96 11.19
N ASN A 66 -36.50 13.69 11.49
CA ASN A 66 -35.75 14.47 12.46
C ASN A 66 -34.89 15.52 11.75
N GLU A 67 -34.97 16.73 12.27
CA GLU A 67 -34.34 17.97 11.78
C GLU A 67 -32.85 17.79 11.42
N PHE A 68 -32.48 18.44 10.33
CA PHE A 68 -31.15 18.49 9.69
C PHE A 68 -30.05 19.16 10.53
N ALA A 69 -30.20 19.25 11.85
CA ALA A 69 -29.36 20.12 12.67
C ALA A 69 -27.88 19.72 12.77
N ASN A 70 -27.49 18.48 12.38
CA ASN A 70 -26.15 17.94 12.66
C ASN A 70 -25.37 17.39 11.43
N PHE A 71 -25.75 17.75 10.19
CA PHE A 71 -25.01 17.31 8.99
C PHE A 71 -24.09 18.37 8.38
N GLU A 72 -23.58 19.31 9.20
CA GLU A 72 -22.50 20.20 8.78
C GLU A 72 -21.18 19.42 8.73
N ILE A 73 -20.81 19.01 7.53
CA ILE A 73 -19.54 18.38 7.25
C ILE A 73 -18.53 19.50 6.96
N ASN A 74 -17.43 19.52 7.71
CA ASN A 74 -16.37 20.48 7.46
C ASN A 74 -15.81 20.33 6.02
N ILE A 75 -15.45 21.44 5.37
CA ILE A 75 -14.98 21.51 3.97
C ILE A 75 -13.90 20.48 3.62
N TYR A 76 -13.08 20.07 4.59
CA TYR A 76 -12.05 19.05 4.44
C TYR A 76 -12.60 17.67 4.07
N TRP A 77 -13.73 17.27 4.68
CA TRP A 77 -14.37 16.00 4.43
C TRP A 77 -15.06 15.97 3.07
N GLU A 78 -15.59 17.10 2.60
CA GLU A 78 -16.13 17.24 1.25
C GLU A 78 -15.07 16.96 0.19
N VAL A 79 -13.90 17.60 0.32
CA VAL A 79 -12.76 17.38 -0.58
C VAL A 79 -12.30 15.93 -0.52
N ALA A 80 -12.27 15.32 0.67
CA ALA A 80 -11.91 13.91 0.83
C ALA A 80 -12.92 12.97 0.15
N ILE A 81 -14.22 13.26 0.23
CA ILE A 81 -15.29 12.49 -0.43
C ILE A 81 -15.18 12.63 -1.95
N ILE A 82 -15.02 13.85 -2.48
CA ILE A 82 -14.82 14.09 -3.91
C ILE A 82 -13.60 13.33 -4.41
N PHE A 83 -12.47 13.42 -3.69
CA PHE A 83 -11.26 12.70 -4.03
C PHE A 83 -11.47 11.18 -4.01
N ALA A 84 -12.18 10.64 -3.01
CA ALA A 84 -12.49 9.22 -2.92
C ALA A 84 -13.38 8.74 -4.09
N MET A 85 -14.36 9.55 -4.51
CA MET A 85 -15.20 9.28 -5.67
C MET A 85 -14.42 9.32 -6.99
N ILE A 86 -13.50 10.25 -7.16
CA ILE A 86 -12.63 10.32 -8.35
C ILE A 86 -11.68 9.11 -8.37
N LEU A 87 -11.12 8.74 -7.23
CA LEU A 87 -10.19 7.60 -7.11
C LEU A 87 -10.89 6.26 -7.34
N SER A 88 -12.18 6.13 -7.01
CA SER A 88 -12.94 4.89 -7.18
C SER A 88 -13.08 4.47 -8.66
N PHE A 89 -13.11 5.45 -9.57
CA PHE A 89 -13.28 5.22 -11.02
C PHE A 89 -12.12 4.45 -11.67
N PRO A 90 -10.85 4.92 -11.63
CA PRO A 90 -9.73 4.19 -12.22
C PRO A 90 -9.49 2.84 -11.52
N LEU A 91 -9.81 2.75 -10.23
CA LEU A 91 -9.73 1.50 -9.47
C LEU A 91 -10.71 0.45 -10.01
N LEU A 92 -11.97 0.83 -10.21
CA LEU A 92 -12.98 -0.06 -10.77
C LEU A 92 -12.63 -0.48 -12.21
N LEU A 93 -12.12 0.43 -13.04
CA LEU A 93 -11.65 0.12 -14.39
C LEU A 93 -10.48 -0.87 -14.37
N CYS A 94 -9.51 -0.69 -13.47
CA CYS A 94 -8.43 -1.65 -13.28
C CYS A 94 -8.96 -3.03 -12.86
N TYR A 95 -9.91 -3.08 -11.93
CA TYR A 95 -10.55 -4.33 -11.52
C TYR A 95 -11.27 -5.01 -12.71
N ALA A 96 -12.04 -4.25 -13.48
CA ALA A 96 -12.76 -4.78 -14.64
C ALA A 96 -11.81 -5.35 -15.71
N ASN A 97 -10.67 -4.68 -15.98
CA ASN A 97 -9.69 -5.12 -16.97
C ASN A 97 -8.83 -6.31 -16.50
N PHE A 98 -8.35 -6.29 -15.26
CA PHE A 98 -7.29 -7.21 -14.81
C PHE A 98 -7.77 -8.43 -14.02
N SER A 99 -9.07 -8.52 -13.70
CA SER A 99 -9.64 -9.64 -12.93
C SER A 99 -9.86 -10.93 -13.73
N GLY A 100 -9.80 -10.88 -15.07
CA GLY A 100 -10.14 -11.98 -15.96
C GLY A 100 -8.95 -12.88 -16.31
N GLU A 101 -9.26 -14.16 -16.51
CA GLU A 101 -8.31 -15.17 -16.98
C GLU A 101 -8.60 -15.56 -18.44
N ILE A 102 -7.65 -15.41 -19.35
CA ILE A 102 -7.88 -15.60 -20.80
C ILE A 102 -7.62 -17.04 -21.28
N ARG A 103 -7.01 -17.90 -20.45
CA ARG A 103 -6.64 -19.27 -20.84
C ARG A 103 -7.85 -20.19 -21.06
N HIS A 104 -8.08 -20.62 -22.31
CA HIS A 104 -9.13 -21.58 -22.70
C HIS A 104 -9.05 -22.92 -21.97
N SER A 105 -7.83 -23.43 -21.76
CA SER A 105 -7.57 -24.74 -21.13
C SER A 105 -7.96 -24.82 -19.65
N ILE A 106 -8.05 -23.67 -18.95
CA ILE A 106 -8.34 -23.59 -17.51
C ILE A 106 -9.81 -23.20 -17.27
N SER A 107 -10.60 -23.00 -18.33
CA SER A 107 -12.01 -22.61 -18.27
C SER A 107 -12.88 -23.48 -17.36
N LYS A 108 -12.56 -24.78 -17.20
CA LYS A 108 -13.26 -25.69 -16.29
C LYS A 108 -12.89 -25.50 -14.81
N LYS A 109 -11.69 -24.99 -14.50
CA LYS A 109 -11.18 -24.79 -13.13
C LYS A 109 -11.43 -23.37 -12.61
N VAL A 110 -11.38 -22.37 -13.47
CA VAL A 110 -11.51 -20.95 -13.10
C VAL A 110 -12.82 -20.38 -13.62
N ILE A 111 -13.71 -20.04 -12.68
CA ILE A 111 -15.05 -19.49 -12.98
C ILE A 111 -14.94 -18.15 -13.73
N ASN A 112 -13.95 -17.31 -13.42
CA ASN A 112 -13.77 -16.00 -14.04
C ASN A 112 -13.02 -16.05 -15.39
N ALA A 113 -12.85 -17.23 -15.99
CA ALA A 113 -12.16 -17.36 -17.27
C ALA A 113 -13.04 -16.83 -18.44
N ARG A 114 -12.49 -15.91 -19.21
CA ARG A 114 -13.19 -15.14 -20.24
C ARG A 114 -12.28 -14.76 -21.40
N ALA A 115 -12.83 -14.61 -22.61
CA ALA A 115 -12.06 -14.26 -23.80
C ALA A 115 -11.62 -12.79 -23.81
N HIS A 116 -12.45 -11.87 -23.31
CA HIS A 116 -12.22 -10.42 -23.28
C HIS A 116 -13.00 -9.74 -22.14
N SER A 117 -12.63 -8.49 -21.80
CA SER A 117 -13.21 -7.75 -20.67
C SER A 117 -14.19 -6.64 -21.06
N LYS A 118 -14.42 -6.42 -22.36
CA LYS A 118 -15.28 -5.35 -22.92
C LYS A 118 -16.62 -5.16 -22.20
N ILE A 119 -17.43 -6.23 -22.06
CA ILE A 119 -18.73 -6.16 -21.38
C ILE A 119 -18.59 -5.80 -19.89
N ASN A 120 -17.56 -6.31 -19.23
CA ASN A 120 -17.34 -6.04 -17.82
C ASN A 120 -16.91 -4.59 -17.57
N ILE A 121 -16.20 -3.96 -18.52
CA ILE A 121 -15.88 -2.54 -18.49
C ILE A 121 -17.16 -1.71 -18.63
N GLN A 122 -18.03 -2.03 -19.59
CA GLN A 122 -19.32 -1.34 -19.74
C GLN A 122 -20.19 -1.46 -18.48
N ILE A 123 -20.23 -2.66 -17.87
CA ILE A 123 -20.97 -2.91 -16.62
C ILE A 123 -20.36 -2.13 -15.45
N ALA A 124 -19.02 -2.07 -15.37
CA ALA A 124 -18.32 -1.26 -14.38
C ALA A 124 -18.69 0.23 -14.51
N LEU A 125 -18.63 0.78 -15.72
CA LEU A 125 -19.05 2.15 -16.02
C LEU A 125 -20.50 2.38 -15.59
N PHE A 126 -21.41 1.49 -15.99
CA PHE A 126 -22.81 1.57 -15.60
C PHE A 126 -22.99 1.57 -14.07
N THR A 127 -22.32 0.67 -13.34
CA THR A 127 -22.41 0.62 -11.88
C THR A 127 -21.77 1.80 -11.16
N TRP A 128 -20.81 2.49 -11.78
CA TRP A 128 -20.18 3.68 -11.21
C TRP A 128 -21.05 4.92 -11.39
N PHE A 129 -21.69 5.09 -12.56
CA PHE A 129 -22.59 6.21 -12.82
C PHE A 129 -23.94 6.07 -12.13
N LEU A 130 -24.42 4.84 -11.89
CA LEU A 130 -25.74 4.58 -11.30
C LEU A 130 -25.98 5.32 -9.96
N PRO A 131 -25.08 5.27 -8.95
CA PRO A 131 -25.23 6.04 -7.70
C PRO A 131 -25.30 7.56 -7.88
N ILE A 132 -24.54 8.10 -8.83
CA ILE A 132 -24.50 9.54 -9.11
C ILE A 132 -25.82 9.98 -9.73
N PHE A 133 -26.31 9.23 -10.73
CA PHE A 133 -27.61 9.49 -11.34
C PHE A 133 -28.76 9.31 -10.35
N TYR A 134 -28.65 8.34 -9.42
CA TYR A 134 -29.63 8.18 -8.35
C TYR A 134 -29.71 9.44 -7.49
N ALA A 135 -28.57 9.95 -6.99
CA ALA A 135 -28.56 11.15 -6.16
C ALA A 135 -29.13 12.39 -6.90
N ILE A 136 -28.80 12.57 -8.18
CA ILE A 136 -29.19 13.77 -8.94
C ILE A 136 -30.63 13.71 -9.46
N LEU A 137 -31.07 12.57 -10.00
CA LEU A 137 -32.32 12.47 -10.78
C LEU A 137 -33.48 11.79 -10.04
N ALA A 138 -33.22 11.02 -8.98
CA ALA A 138 -34.27 10.19 -8.38
C ALA A 138 -35.39 10.99 -7.69
N GLU A 139 -35.11 12.23 -7.26
CA GLU A 139 -36.10 13.06 -6.56
C GLU A 139 -37.22 13.55 -7.49
N ASP A 140 -36.85 14.19 -8.60
CA ASP A 140 -37.82 14.83 -9.51
C ASP A 140 -38.21 13.92 -10.69
N TYR A 141 -37.36 12.97 -11.07
CA TYR A 141 -37.49 12.21 -12.32
C TYR A 141 -37.31 10.69 -12.12
N ILE A 142 -37.85 10.14 -11.03
CA ILE A 142 -37.69 8.70 -10.70
C ILE A 142 -38.09 7.75 -11.83
N ILE A 143 -39.18 8.05 -12.56
CA ILE A 143 -39.63 7.22 -13.70
C ILE A 143 -38.57 7.21 -14.81
N TYR A 144 -38.06 8.38 -15.20
CA TYR A 144 -37.05 8.50 -16.27
C TYR A 144 -35.73 7.85 -15.85
N PHE A 145 -35.33 8.01 -14.59
CA PHE A 145 -34.17 7.31 -14.02
C PHE A 145 -34.33 5.79 -14.11
N GLN A 146 -35.46 5.22 -13.66
CA GLN A 146 -35.72 3.78 -13.77
C GLN A 146 -35.80 3.29 -15.22
N LEU A 147 -36.36 4.10 -16.14
CA LEU A 147 -36.44 3.78 -17.56
C LEU A 147 -35.05 3.74 -18.22
N SER A 148 -34.14 4.62 -17.80
CA SER A 148 -32.74 4.60 -18.24
C SER A 148 -32.02 3.33 -17.78
N ILE A 149 -32.20 2.92 -16.51
CA ILE A 149 -31.64 1.67 -15.95
C ILE A 149 -32.18 0.46 -16.71
N LEU A 150 -33.49 0.42 -16.96
CA LEU A 150 -34.15 -0.63 -17.72
C LEU A 150 -33.54 -0.75 -19.12
N THR A 151 -33.43 0.37 -19.84
CA THR A 151 -32.94 0.40 -21.23
C THR A 151 -31.47 -0.05 -21.30
N ILE A 152 -30.60 0.49 -20.46
CA ILE A 152 -29.17 0.14 -20.44
C ILE A 152 -28.98 -1.33 -20.03
N SER A 153 -29.72 -1.82 -19.04
CA SER A 153 -29.62 -3.21 -18.58
C SER A 153 -30.08 -4.21 -19.65
N ILE A 154 -31.11 -3.87 -20.43
CA ILE A 154 -31.56 -4.69 -21.57
C ILE A 154 -30.49 -4.70 -22.67
N LEU A 155 -29.94 -3.54 -23.03
CA LEU A 155 -28.88 -3.45 -24.05
C LEU A 155 -27.65 -4.27 -23.66
N LEU A 156 -27.18 -4.16 -22.42
CA LEU A 156 -26.05 -4.96 -21.91
C LEU A 156 -26.38 -6.45 -21.83
N SER A 157 -27.63 -6.82 -21.53
CA SER A 157 -28.09 -8.22 -21.53
C SER A 157 -28.05 -8.82 -22.95
N ILE A 158 -28.50 -8.06 -23.96
CA ILE A 158 -28.46 -8.46 -25.36
C ILE A 158 -27.00 -8.59 -25.83
N GLU A 159 -26.15 -7.60 -25.52
CA GLU A 159 -24.72 -7.65 -25.87
C GLU A 159 -24.02 -8.85 -25.21
N THR A 160 -24.34 -9.17 -23.95
CA THR A 160 -23.82 -10.35 -23.25
C THR A 160 -24.24 -11.66 -23.92
N LEU A 161 -25.48 -11.75 -24.42
CA LEU A 161 -25.99 -12.91 -25.16
C LEU A 161 -25.32 -13.09 -26.52
N ILE A 162 -24.99 -11.99 -27.20
CA ILE A 162 -24.34 -12.02 -28.52
C ILE A 162 -22.86 -12.40 -28.39
N LEU A 163 -22.11 -11.72 -27.52
CA LEU A 163 -20.66 -11.89 -27.40
C LEU A 163 -20.26 -13.12 -26.58
N LEU A 164 -21.07 -13.53 -25.57
CA LEU A 164 -20.76 -14.64 -24.66
C LEU A 164 -19.31 -14.58 -24.12
N PRO A 165 -18.97 -13.55 -23.33
CA PRO A 165 -17.58 -13.24 -22.98
C PRO A 165 -16.88 -14.34 -22.17
N TYR A 166 -17.63 -15.13 -21.38
CA TYR A 166 -17.07 -16.22 -20.58
C TYR A 166 -17.01 -17.52 -21.37
N PHE A 167 -16.01 -18.37 -21.08
CA PHE A 167 -15.93 -19.70 -21.70
C PHE A 167 -17.02 -20.64 -21.16
N SER A 168 -17.32 -20.52 -19.86
CA SER A 168 -18.33 -21.34 -19.18
C SER A 168 -19.76 -20.82 -19.43
N ILE A 169 -20.66 -21.74 -19.78
CA ILE A 169 -22.10 -21.48 -19.93
C ILE A 169 -22.68 -20.91 -18.62
N TYR A 170 -22.26 -21.46 -17.48
CA TYR A 170 -22.75 -21.06 -16.16
C TYR A 170 -22.47 -19.58 -15.88
N CYS A 171 -21.25 -19.12 -16.15
CA CYS A 171 -20.85 -17.73 -15.87
C CYS A 171 -21.58 -16.72 -16.75
N ASN A 172 -21.74 -17.03 -18.05
CA ASN A 172 -22.57 -16.22 -18.94
C ASN A 172 -24.02 -16.16 -18.46
N CYS A 173 -24.56 -17.28 -17.97
CA CYS A 173 -25.92 -17.34 -17.43
C CYS A 173 -26.07 -16.48 -16.16
N VAL A 174 -25.12 -16.54 -15.23
CA VAL A 174 -25.13 -15.73 -13.99
C VAL A 174 -25.02 -14.24 -14.34
N GLN A 175 -24.16 -13.87 -15.28
CA GLN A 175 -24.00 -12.48 -15.68
C GLN A 175 -25.26 -11.93 -16.38
N LEU A 176 -25.86 -12.73 -17.26
CA LEU A 176 -27.12 -12.39 -17.90
C LEU A 176 -28.27 -12.28 -16.88
N LEU A 177 -28.31 -13.20 -15.91
CA LEU A 177 -29.29 -13.18 -14.83
C LEU A 177 -29.17 -11.91 -13.99
N ARG A 178 -27.94 -11.50 -13.64
CA ARG A 178 -27.70 -10.25 -12.91
C ARG A 178 -28.29 -9.04 -13.64
N LEU A 179 -28.01 -8.88 -14.93
CA LEU A 179 -28.49 -7.74 -15.72
C LEU A 179 -30.01 -7.80 -15.95
N SER A 180 -30.54 -8.99 -16.22
CA SER A 180 -31.98 -9.22 -16.39
C SER A 180 -32.75 -8.93 -15.10
N PHE A 181 -32.18 -9.29 -13.94
CA PHE A 181 -32.78 -9.02 -12.64
C PHE A 181 -32.83 -7.51 -12.36
N ILE A 182 -31.76 -6.76 -12.64
CA ILE A 182 -31.73 -5.30 -12.52
C ILE A 182 -32.81 -4.67 -13.41
N ALA A 183 -32.94 -5.12 -14.67
CA ALA A 183 -33.97 -4.65 -15.59
C ALA A 183 -35.38 -4.90 -15.03
N LEU A 184 -35.66 -6.10 -14.52
CA LEU A 184 -36.98 -6.47 -13.99
C LEU A 184 -37.34 -5.76 -12.68
N VAL A 185 -36.36 -5.53 -11.81
CA VAL A 185 -36.54 -4.72 -10.61
C VAL A 185 -36.90 -3.29 -11.01
N SER A 186 -36.19 -2.71 -11.97
CA SER A 186 -36.48 -1.35 -12.48
C SER A 186 -37.88 -1.27 -13.10
N PHE A 187 -38.28 -2.28 -13.87
CA PHE A 187 -39.64 -2.40 -14.40
C PHE A 187 -40.69 -2.49 -13.28
N SER A 188 -40.42 -3.27 -12.23
CA SER A 188 -41.30 -3.40 -11.07
C SER A 188 -41.45 -2.07 -10.32
N PHE A 189 -40.37 -1.27 -10.23
CA PHE A 189 -40.42 0.08 -9.67
C PHE A 189 -41.27 1.03 -10.53
N ILE A 190 -41.11 1.03 -11.85
CA ILE A 190 -41.94 1.85 -12.76
C ILE A 190 -43.42 1.49 -12.61
N PHE A 191 -43.73 0.19 -12.62
CA PHE A 191 -45.11 -0.30 -12.54
C PHE A 191 -45.74 -0.05 -11.17
N GLY A 192 -45.00 -0.30 -10.09
CA GLY A 192 -45.49 -0.01 -8.74
C GLY A 192 -45.61 1.47 -8.44
N TYR A 193 -44.78 2.32 -9.03
CA TYR A 193 -44.95 3.78 -8.98
C TYR A 193 -46.21 4.21 -9.73
N ALA A 194 -46.48 3.64 -10.92
CA ALA A 194 -47.69 3.93 -11.69
C ALA A 194 -48.99 3.51 -10.97
N LEU A 195 -48.92 2.51 -10.08
CA LEU A 195 -50.04 2.02 -9.27
C LEU A 195 -50.04 2.55 -7.82
N ASP A 196 -49.06 3.38 -7.46
CA ASP A 196 -48.81 3.89 -6.10
C ASP A 196 -48.88 2.80 -5.01
N ASN A 197 -48.25 1.64 -5.27
CA ASN A 197 -48.31 0.49 -4.36
C ASN A 197 -46.97 -0.24 -4.22
N SER A 198 -46.37 -0.16 -3.04
CA SER A 198 -45.07 -0.78 -2.73
C SER A 198 -45.10 -2.31 -2.60
N LEU A 199 -46.26 -2.89 -2.24
CA LEU A 199 -46.43 -4.35 -2.20
C LEU A 199 -46.37 -4.94 -3.60
N VAL A 200 -46.91 -4.23 -4.59
CA VAL A 200 -46.84 -4.64 -6.00
C VAL A 200 -45.40 -4.69 -6.49
N ILE A 201 -44.55 -3.75 -6.09
CA ILE A 201 -43.11 -3.76 -6.43
C ILE A 201 -42.44 -5.04 -5.90
N SER A 202 -42.66 -5.35 -4.62
CA SER A 202 -42.03 -6.50 -3.97
C SER A 202 -42.52 -7.82 -4.55
N PHE A 203 -43.83 -7.92 -4.80
CA PHE A 203 -44.46 -9.11 -5.39
C PHE A 203 -44.00 -9.34 -6.83
N LEU A 204 -43.99 -8.30 -7.68
CA LEU A 204 -43.51 -8.40 -9.05
C LEU A 204 -42.02 -8.70 -9.12
N ALA A 205 -41.19 -8.08 -8.27
CA ALA A 205 -39.76 -8.33 -8.24
C ALA A 205 -39.44 -9.81 -7.92
N ILE A 206 -40.18 -10.42 -6.99
CA ILE A 206 -40.02 -11.84 -6.64
C ILE A 206 -40.48 -12.74 -7.80
N ILE A 207 -41.69 -12.53 -8.32
CA ILE A 207 -42.24 -13.39 -9.38
C ILE A 207 -41.46 -13.28 -10.68
N LEU A 208 -41.19 -12.06 -11.13
CA LEU A 208 -40.42 -11.80 -12.34
C LEU A 208 -38.97 -12.25 -12.17
N GLY A 209 -38.37 -12.06 -11.00
CA GLY A 209 -37.03 -12.53 -10.69
C GLY A 209 -36.90 -14.06 -10.78
N LEU A 210 -37.81 -14.81 -10.17
CA LEU A 210 -37.84 -16.28 -10.26
C LEU A 210 -38.08 -16.75 -11.70
N SER A 211 -38.94 -16.07 -12.44
CA SER A 211 -39.21 -16.36 -13.85
C SER A 211 -37.99 -16.10 -14.74
N SER A 212 -37.22 -15.05 -14.44
CA SER A 212 -36.04 -14.71 -15.22
C SER A 212 -34.94 -15.76 -15.16
N ILE A 213 -34.82 -16.53 -14.07
CA ILE A 213 -33.83 -17.60 -13.93
C ILE A 213 -34.03 -18.64 -15.05
N LYS A 214 -35.27 -19.09 -15.26
CA LYS A 214 -35.57 -20.08 -16.31
C LYS A 214 -35.34 -19.51 -17.71
N ILE A 215 -35.74 -18.26 -17.94
CA ILE A 215 -35.60 -17.58 -19.23
C ILE A 215 -34.13 -17.37 -19.57
N THR A 216 -33.31 -16.90 -18.64
CA THR A 216 -31.88 -16.65 -18.90
C THR A 216 -31.11 -17.96 -19.11
N ILE A 217 -31.45 -19.03 -18.38
CA ILE A 217 -30.89 -20.37 -18.65
C ILE A 217 -31.24 -20.84 -20.07
N PHE A 218 -32.51 -20.72 -20.47
CA PHE A 218 -32.97 -21.12 -21.80
C PHE A 218 -32.28 -20.31 -22.91
N LEU A 219 -32.25 -18.98 -22.79
CA LEU A 219 -31.63 -18.09 -23.76
C LEU A 219 -30.13 -18.36 -23.88
N THR A 220 -29.42 -18.47 -22.76
CA THR A 220 -27.97 -18.74 -22.77
C THR A 220 -27.68 -20.07 -23.44
N ARG A 221 -28.44 -21.14 -23.14
CA ARG A 221 -28.29 -22.44 -23.79
C ARG A 221 -28.56 -22.39 -25.29
N LYS A 222 -29.62 -21.70 -25.72
CA LYS A 222 -29.98 -21.55 -27.14
C LYS A 222 -28.92 -20.78 -27.94
N PHE A 223 -28.31 -19.75 -27.36
CA PHE A 223 -27.24 -19.00 -28.02
C PHE A 223 -25.91 -19.75 -28.00
N TYR A 224 -25.62 -20.48 -26.93
CA TYR A 224 -24.42 -21.32 -26.84
C TYR A 224 -24.48 -22.52 -27.80
N SER A 225 -25.67 -23.11 -28.01
CA SER A 225 -25.85 -24.23 -28.96
C SER A 225 -25.67 -23.84 -30.43
N LYS A 226 -25.65 -22.53 -30.76
CA LYS A 226 -25.32 -22.06 -32.11
C LYS A 226 -23.82 -22.09 -32.39
N ILE A 227 -22.98 -22.21 -31.37
CA ILE A 227 -21.55 -22.42 -31.53
C ILE A 227 -21.38 -23.89 -31.95
N LYS A 228 -21.06 -24.11 -33.24
CA LYS A 228 -20.83 -25.46 -33.76
C LYS A 228 -19.49 -25.99 -33.22
N PRO A 229 -19.38 -27.30 -32.92
CA PRO A 229 -18.10 -27.91 -32.52
C PRO A 229 -17.15 -28.12 -33.71
N GLU A 230 -17.66 -27.99 -34.95
CA GLU A 230 -16.89 -28.19 -36.18
C GLU A 230 -16.08 -26.94 -36.56
N ILE A 231 -14.89 -27.17 -37.12
CA ILE A 231 -13.98 -26.13 -37.59
C ILE A 231 -14.62 -25.35 -38.76
N PRO A 232 -14.59 -24.00 -38.76
CA PRO A 232 -15.23 -23.21 -39.81
C PRO A 232 -14.56 -23.45 -41.18
N THR A 233 -15.36 -23.80 -42.18
CA THR A 233 -14.89 -24.05 -43.55
C THR A 233 -14.72 -22.77 -44.38
N ASN A 234 -15.43 -21.68 -44.05
CA ASN A 234 -15.35 -20.38 -44.72
C ASN A 234 -14.93 -19.26 -43.75
N LEU A 235 -13.70 -18.75 -43.88
CA LEU A 235 -13.17 -17.65 -43.07
C LEU A 235 -13.73 -16.27 -43.45
N SER A 236 -14.35 -16.14 -44.64
CA SER A 236 -14.91 -14.88 -45.13
C SER A 236 -16.18 -14.42 -44.40
N GLU A 237 -16.83 -15.31 -43.64
CA GLU A 237 -18.03 -15.01 -42.87
C GLU A 237 -17.72 -14.41 -41.48
N ILE A 238 -16.44 -14.38 -41.09
CA ILE A 238 -15.99 -13.93 -39.77
C ILE A 238 -15.64 -12.44 -39.81
N ASN A 239 -16.49 -11.62 -39.21
CA ASN A 239 -16.36 -10.16 -39.22
C ASN A 239 -15.54 -9.59 -38.06
N SER A 240 -15.31 -10.36 -36.99
CA SER A 240 -14.56 -9.92 -35.82
C SER A 240 -13.67 -11.01 -35.22
N GLU A 241 -12.65 -10.59 -34.48
CA GLU A 241 -11.79 -11.49 -33.69
C GLU A 241 -12.55 -12.32 -32.66
N TYR A 242 -13.63 -11.77 -32.11
CA TYR A 242 -14.46 -12.46 -31.11
C TYR A 242 -15.30 -13.54 -31.76
N ASP A 243 -15.76 -13.33 -33.00
CA ASP A 243 -16.47 -14.35 -33.77
C ASP A 243 -15.53 -15.51 -34.13
N LEU A 244 -14.26 -15.21 -34.45
CA LEU A 244 -13.22 -16.23 -34.66
C LEU A 244 -13.03 -17.08 -33.40
N GLU A 245 -12.75 -16.44 -32.25
CA GLU A 245 -12.57 -17.16 -30.98
C GLU A 245 -13.79 -17.99 -30.64
N LYS A 246 -15.00 -17.42 -30.78
CA LYS A 246 -16.25 -18.09 -30.48
C LYS A 246 -16.44 -19.33 -31.36
N SER A 247 -16.10 -19.26 -32.65
CA SER A 247 -16.20 -20.40 -33.57
C SER A 247 -15.23 -21.53 -33.23
N LEU A 248 -14.05 -21.20 -32.69
CA LEU A 248 -13.00 -22.17 -32.33
C LEU A 248 -13.04 -22.58 -30.85
N ARG A 249 -13.91 -21.97 -30.04
CA ARG A 249 -13.90 -22.08 -28.57
C ARG A 249 -13.95 -23.52 -28.07
N PHE A 250 -14.81 -24.37 -28.65
CA PHE A 250 -14.90 -25.77 -28.25
C PHE A 250 -13.59 -26.51 -28.48
N VAL A 251 -12.99 -26.30 -29.65
CA VAL A 251 -11.73 -26.94 -30.07
C VAL A 251 -10.55 -26.44 -29.22
N LEU A 252 -10.51 -25.14 -28.89
CA LEU A 252 -9.49 -24.56 -28.01
C LEU A 252 -9.62 -25.01 -26.54
N CYS A 253 -10.82 -25.40 -26.12
CA CYS A 253 -11.09 -25.94 -24.79
C CYS A 253 -10.90 -27.47 -24.70
N SER A 254 -10.97 -28.20 -25.81
CA SER A 254 -10.61 -29.62 -25.91
C SER A 254 -9.10 -29.77 -26.09
N SER A 255 -8.44 -30.57 -25.27
CA SER A 255 -7.00 -30.83 -25.35
C SER A 255 -6.62 -31.85 -26.43
N ASP A 256 -7.46 -32.05 -27.45
CA ASP A 256 -7.22 -33.05 -28.50
C ASP A 256 -6.28 -32.49 -29.58
N ASN A 257 -5.21 -33.24 -29.85
CA ASN A 257 -4.13 -32.84 -30.76
C ASN A 257 -4.42 -33.14 -32.25
N GLU A 258 -5.53 -33.80 -32.57
CA GLU A 258 -5.82 -34.29 -33.93
C GLU A 258 -5.94 -33.16 -34.97
N HIS A 259 -6.33 -31.95 -34.55
CA HIS A 259 -6.54 -30.79 -35.43
C HIS A 259 -5.50 -29.67 -35.28
N LYS A 260 -4.35 -29.95 -34.67
CA LYS A 260 -3.29 -28.97 -34.36
C LYS A 260 -2.95 -28.06 -35.55
N ASP A 261 -2.64 -28.65 -36.70
CA ASP A 261 -2.16 -27.94 -37.88
C ASP A 261 -3.26 -27.06 -38.50
N GLN A 262 -4.50 -27.58 -38.53
CA GLN A 262 -5.66 -26.86 -39.06
C GLN A 262 -5.99 -25.61 -38.22
N ILE A 263 -5.90 -25.71 -36.89
CA ILE A 263 -6.17 -24.58 -35.97
C ILE A 263 -5.13 -23.48 -36.17
N ILE A 264 -3.84 -23.84 -36.21
CA ILE A 264 -2.74 -22.89 -36.42
C ILE A 264 -2.90 -22.19 -37.77
N GLN A 265 -3.20 -22.95 -38.83
CA GLN A 265 -3.44 -22.40 -40.17
C GLN A 265 -4.63 -21.44 -40.22
N ILE A 266 -5.73 -21.72 -39.50
CA ILE A 266 -6.90 -20.85 -39.45
C ILE A 266 -6.59 -19.52 -38.75
N PHE A 267 -5.96 -19.56 -37.57
CA PHE A 267 -5.56 -18.35 -36.87
C PHE A 267 -4.62 -17.50 -37.71
N GLN A 268 -3.65 -18.12 -38.39
CA GLN A 268 -2.64 -17.43 -39.20
C GLN A 268 -3.22 -16.87 -40.50
N SER A 269 -4.05 -17.64 -41.19
CA SER A 269 -4.73 -17.16 -42.40
C SER A 269 -5.66 -15.99 -42.10
N PHE A 270 -6.34 -15.97 -40.95
CA PHE A 270 -7.10 -14.79 -40.50
C PHE A 270 -6.19 -13.60 -40.17
N PHE A 271 -5.07 -13.83 -39.46
CA PHE A 271 -4.10 -12.78 -39.11
C PHE A 271 -3.46 -12.12 -40.35
N ILE A 272 -3.17 -12.91 -41.39
CA ILE A 272 -2.56 -12.43 -42.64
C ILE A 272 -3.59 -11.71 -43.52
N LYS A 273 -4.78 -12.30 -43.74
CA LYS A 273 -5.78 -11.77 -44.69
C LYS A 273 -6.47 -10.48 -44.24
N ASN A 274 -6.67 -10.27 -42.94
CA ASN A 274 -7.46 -9.15 -42.41
C ASN A 274 -6.59 -8.13 -41.67
N TYR A 275 -5.80 -7.35 -42.42
CA TYR A 275 -4.85 -6.37 -41.84
C TYR A 275 -5.51 -5.35 -40.88
N THR A 276 -6.76 -4.95 -41.12
CA THR A 276 -7.51 -3.99 -40.29
C THR A 276 -8.12 -4.59 -39.02
N LEU A 277 -8.17 -5.92 -38.89
CA LEU A 277 -8.77 -6.64 -37.75
C LEU A 277 -7.73 -7.41 -36.93
N ARG A 278 -6.44 -7.14 -37.15
CA ARG A 278 -5.37 -7.75 -36.35
C ARG A 278 -5.46 -7.26 -34.92
N SER A 279 -5.43 -8.18 -33.95
CA SER A 279 -5.31 -7.80 -32.56
C SER A 279 -4.28 -8.58 -31.78
N ARG A 280 -3.85 -7.95 -30.70
CA ARG A 280 -2.93 -8.56 -29.74
C ARG A 280 -3.54 -9.79 -29.07
N LEU A 281 -4.85 -9.78 -28.81
CA LEU A 281 -5.55 -10.88 -28.13
C LEU A 281 -5.50 -12.16 -28.97
N GLN A 282 -5.60 -12.06 -30.29
CA GLN A 282 -5.50 -13.22 -31.19
C GLN A 282 -4.16 -13.94 -31.05
N ALA A 283 -3.05 -13.20 -31.07
CA ALA A 283 -1.70 -13.77 -30.88
C ALA A 283 -1.53 -14.38 -29.47
N ILE A 284 -2.15 -13.78 -28.45
CA ILE A 284 -2.14 -14.29 -27.07
C ILE A 284 -2.97 -15.58 -26.94
N TRP A 285 -4.12 -15.70 -27.62
CA TRP A 285 -4.94 -16.90 -27.61
C TRP A 285 -4.20 -18.09 -28.22
N ILE A 286 -3.59 -17.92 -29.40
CA ILE A 286 -2.82 -18.99 -30.03
C ILE A 286 -1.56 -19.33 -29.24
N ALA A 287 -0.86 -18.35 -28.65
CA ALA A 287 0.30 -18.62 -27.80
C ALA A 287 -0.09 -19.46 -26.56
N ASN A 288 -1.20 -19.12 -25.89
CA ASN A 288 -1.71 -19.92 -24.77
C ASN A 288 -2.14 -21.33 -25.20
N TYR A 289 -2.70 -21.49 -26.40
CA TYR A 289 -3.00 -22.81 -26.96
C TYR A 289 -1.72 -23.63 -27.18
N CYS A 290 -0.69 -23.05 -27.79
CA CYS A 290 0.61 -23.71 -27.98
C CYS A 290 1.26 -24.15 -26.66
N ILE A 291 1.15 -23.33 -25.61
CA ILE A 291 1.70 -23.65 -24.28
C ILE A 291 0.93 -24.80 -23.63
N PHE A 292 -0.39 -24.64 -23.47
CA PHE A 292 -1.16 -25.50 -22.57
C PHE A 292 -1.76 -26.73 -23.26
N ALA A 293 -2.08 -26.65 -24.55
CA ALA A 293 -2.60 -27.79 -25.32
C ALA A 293 -1.44 -28.55 -25.99
N LEU A 294 -0.58 -27.85 -26.74
CA LEU A 294 0.47 -28.48 -27.55
C LEU A 294 1.78 -28.77 -26.78
N LYS A 295 1.98 -28.13 -25.62
CA LYS A 295 3.20 -28.21 -24.81
C LYS A 295 4.48 -27.82 -25.58
N ASP A 296 4.35 -26.91 -26.55
CA ASP A 296 5.46 -26.39 -27.35
C ASP A 296 5.68 -24.90 -27.06
N GLU A 297 6.63 -24.63 -26.17
CA GLU A 297 6.99 -23.28 -25.73
C GLU A 297 7.65 -22.44 -26.84
N SER A 298 8.50 -23.08 -27.65
CA SER A 298 9.23 -22.42 -28.73
C SER A 298 8.25 -21.90 -29.77
N LEU A 299 7.27 -22.73 -30.14
CA LEU A 299 6.19 -22.34 -31.04
C LEU A 299 5.32 -21.23 -30.45
N ALA A 300 4.98 -21.29 -29.16
CA ALA A 300 4.20 -20.25 -28.50
C ALA A 300 4.89 -18.87 -28.56
N LYS A 301 6.22 -18.82 -28.39
CA LYS A 301 7.00 -17.58 -28.49
C LYS A 301 7.08 -17.03 -29.91
N ILE A 302 7.16 -17.91 -30.91
CA ILE A 302 7.08 -17.54 -32.32
C ILE A 302 5.72 -16.92 -32.62
N LYS A 303 4.63 -17.51 -32.11
CA LYS A 303 3.29 -16.93 -32.32
C LYS A 303 3.08 -15.63 -31.53
N LEU A 304 3.69 -15.50 -30.35
CA LEU A 304 3.63 -14.28 -29.55
C LEU A 304 4.46 -13.12 -30.15
N SER A 305 5.55 -13.39 -30.88
CA SER A 305 6.35 -12.32 -31.51
C SER A 305 5.56 -11.52 -32.54
N GLN A 306 4.51 -12.12 -33.12
CA GLN A 306 3.61 -11.47 -34.06
C GLN A 306 2.88 -10.25 -33.47
N VAL A 307 2.81 -10.12 -32.14
CA VAL A 307 2.27 -8.93 -31.45
C VAL A 307 3.02 -7.65 -31.85
N LYS A 308 4.31 -7.71 -32.18
CA LYS A 308 5.08 -6.55 -32.67
C LYS A 308 4.50 -5.96 -33.97
N LYS A 309 3.87 -6.79 -34.81
CA LYS A 309 3.26 -6.38 -36.08
C LYS A 309 1.90 -5.68 -35.87
N VAL A 310 1.45 -5.46 -34.62
CA VAL A 310 0.14 -4.89 -34.25
C VAL A 310 0.29 -3.59 -33.43
N SER A 311 -0.35 -2.50 -33.89
CA SER A 311 -0.23 -1.16 -33.28
C SER A 311 -1.26 -0.83 -32.18
N ASP A 312 -2.05 -1.80 -31.70
CA ASP A 312 -3.17 -1.53 -30.79
C ASP A 312 -2.74 -0.98 -29.42
N TRP A 313 -3.54 -0.04 -28.90
CA TRP A 313 -3.34 0.59 -27.58
C TRP A 313 -4.13 -0.05 -26.43
N SER A 314 -4.73 -1.23 -26.64
CA SER A 314 -5.57 -1.89 -25.61
C SER A 314 -4.79 -2.20 -24.32
N LEU A 315 -5.23 -1.65 -23.19
CA LEU A 315 -4.66 -1.91 -21.86
C LEU A 315 -4.76 -3.40 -21.48
N GLU A 316 -5.90 -4.03 -21.79
CA GLU A 316 -6.13 -5.48 -21.59
C GLU A 316 -5.11 -6.31 -22.37
N GLY A 317 -4.94 -6.06 -23.68
CA GLY A 317 -3.99 -6.78 -24.52
C GLY A 317 -2.55 -6.71 -24.00
N LYS A 318 -2.08 -5.53 -23.55
CA LYS A 318 -0.72 -5.37 -22.96
C LYS A 318 -0.56 -6.11 -21.64
N TYR A 319 -1.58 -6.08 -20.78
CA TYR A 319 -1.54 -6.81 -19.51
C TYR A 319 -1.51 -8.33 -19.72
N GLN A 320 -2.30 -8.81 -20.69
CA GLN A 320 -2.40 -10.22 -21.00
C GLN A 320 -1.16 -10.73 -21.77
N GLU A 321 -0.54 -9.89 -22.59
CA GLU A 321 0.79 -10.13 -23.16
C GLU A 321 1.83 -10.31 -22.06
N TYR A 322 1.85 -9.43 -21.05
CA TYR A 322 2.73 -9.55 -19.89
C TYR A 322 2.47 -10.85 -19.11
N LEU A 323 1.20 -11.19 -18.86
CA LEU A 323 0.83 -12.42 -18.16
C LEU A 323 1.24 -13.68 -18.93
N CYS A 324 1.03 -13.68 -20.25
CA CYS A 324 1.42 -14.78 -21.14
C CYS A 324 2.95 -14.95 -21.16
N ASN A 325 3.71 -13.88 -21.34
CA ASN A 325 5.17 -13.89 -21.23
C ASN A 325 5.66 -14.43 -19.90
N LYS A 326 5.02 -14.01 -18.80
CA LYS A 326 5.35 -14.51 -17.47
C LYS A 326 5.09 -16.01 -17.36
N ASN A 327 3.96 -16.50 -17.86
CA ASN A 327 3.64 -17.93 -17.84
C ASN A 327 4.64 -18.74 -18.68
N ILE A 328 5.04 -18.25 -19.85
CA ILE A 328 6.06 -18.90 -20.69
C ILE A 328 7.39 -19.04 -19.93
N LEU A 329 7.77 -18.03 -19.13
CA LEU A 329 9.01 -18.08 -18.34
C LEU A 329 8.98 -19.09 -17.18
N GLU A 330 7.80 -19.50 -16.72
CA GLU A 330 7.60 -20.42 -15.59
C GLU A 330 7.63 -21.91 -16.00
N ILE A 331 7.56 -22.23 -17.30
CA ILE A 331 7.51 -23.62 -17.82
C ILE A 331 8.95 -24.06 -18.23
N ASN A 332 9.15 -25.37 -18.43
CA ASN A 332 10.45 -26.00 -18.70
C ASN A 332 11.10 -25.51 -20.01
N LYS A 333 11.95 -24.49 -19.86
CA LYS A 333 12.78 -23.92 -20.93
C LYS A 333 13.49 -24.98 -21.77
N SER A 334 13.39 -24.86 -23.10
CA SER A 334 14.17 -25.67 -24.05
C SER A 334 15.68 -25.52 -23.85
N GLU A 335 16.48 -26.50 -24.23
CA GLU A 335 17.95 -26.46 -24.04
C GLU A 335 18.61 -25.29 -24.79
N CYS A 336 18.13 -24.97 -26.00
CA CYS A 336 18.52 -23.79 -26.76
C CYS A 336 18.26 -22.50 -25.97
N GLU A 337 17.07 -22.35 -25.38
CA GLU A 337 16.76 -21.19 -24.55
C GLU A 337 17.61 -21.15 -23.27
N GLN A 338 17.84 -22.30 -22.65
CA GLN A 338 18.72 -22.41 -21.48
C GLN A 338 20.11 -21.89 -21.84
N PHE A 339 20.63 -22.26 -23.00
CA PHE A 339 21.92 -21.81 -23.49
C PHE A 339 21.95 -20.30 -23.80
N ILE A 340 20.91 -19.77 -24.44
CA ILE A 340 20.87 -18.34 -24.77
C ILE A 340 20.70 -17.48 -23.52
N ASN A 341 19.85 -17.89 -22.58
CA ASN A 341 19.76 -17.26 -21.27
C ASN A 341 21.09 -17.36 -20.52
N TYR A 342 21.78 -18.51 -20.61
CA TYR A 342 23.12 -18.67 -20.05
C TYR A 342 24.10 -17.65 -20.62
N LEU A 343 24.16 -17.47 -21.95
CA LEU A 343 25.05 -16.49 -22.59
C LEU A 343 24.73 -15.05 -22.17
N GLN A 344 23.46 -14.68 -22.13
CA GLN A 344 23.03 -13.36 -21.67
C GLN A 344 23.44 -13.13 -20.21
N HIS A 345 23.16 -14.10 -19.33
CA HIS A 345 23.55 -14.02 -17.92
C HIS A 345 25.07 -13.99 -17.74
N LEU A 346 25.81 -14.80 -18.49
CA LEU A 346 27.27 -14.86 -18.46
C LEU A 346 27.90 -13.52 -18.87
N ASN A 347 27.48 -12.95 -20.01
CA ASN A 347 28.00 -11.67 -20.50
C ASN A 347 27.69 -10.54 -19.52
N TRP A 348 26.48 -10.56 -18.97
CA TRP A 348 26.07 -9.58 -17.98
C TRP A 348 26.87 -9.73 -16.67
N ILE A 349 27.07 -10.96 -16.17
CA ILE A 349 27.93 -11.24 -14.99
C ILE A 349 29.37 -10.79 -15.26
N LYS A 350 29.95 -11.08 -16.43
CA LYS A 350 31.31 -10.63 -16.80
C LYS A 350 31.41 -9.09 -16.80
N LYS A 351 30.39 -8.38 -17.26
CA LYS A 351 30.36 -6.91 -17.24
C LYS A 351 30.33 -6.37 -15.80
N GLU A 352 29.52 -6.96 -14.93
CA GLU A 352 29.45 -6.59 -13.52
C GLU A 352 30.74 -6.94 -12.77
N ASP A 353 31.37 -8.08 -13.07
CA ASP A 353 32.66 -8.50 -12.52
C ASP A 353 33.78 -7.50 -12.87
N LYS A 354 33.84 -7.08 -14.13
CA LYS A 354 34.73 -6.00 -14.58
C LYS A 354 34.48 -4.70 -13.82
N THR A 355 33.21 -4.34 -13.63
CA THR A 355 32.81 -3.12 -12.92
C THR A 355 33.22 -3.18 -11.44
N LEU A 356 33.03 -4.33 -10.80
CA LEU A 356 33.48 -4.59 -9.43
C LEU A 356 35.00 -4.41 -9.30
N CYS A 357 35.79 -4.94 -10.23
CA CYS A 357 37.25 -4.79 -10.20
C CYS A 357 37.69 -3.31 -10.23
N TRP A 358 37.07 -2.49 -11.09
CA TRP A 358 37.32 -1.04 -11.12
C TRP A 358 36.86 -0.32 -9.85
N ASN A 359 35.69 -0.69 -9.32
CA ASN A 359 35.17 -0.12 -8.08
C ASN A 359 36.04 -0.49 -6.88
N LEU A 360 36.61 -1.71 -6.84
CA LEU A 360 37.54 -2.13 -5.81
C LEU A 360 38.83 -1.31 -5.86
N LEU A 361 39.42 -1.12 -7.05
CA LEU A 361 40.62 -0.30 -7.22
C LEU A 361 40.42 1.12 -6.70
N THR A 362 39.37 1.80 -7.17
CA THR A 362 39.03 3.17 -6.74
C THR A 362 38.72 3.27 -5.24
N PHE A 363 38.09 2.24 -4.66
CA PHE A 363 37.78 2.20 -3.23
C PHE A 363 39.02 2.00 -2.36
N TRP A 364 39.97 1.15 -2.76
CA TRP A 364 41.22 0.95 -2.05
C TRP A 364 42.11 2.21 -2.10
N GLU A 365 42.15 2.90 -3.24
CA GLU A 365 42.83 4.19 -3.40
C GLU A 365 42.22 5.27 -2.48
N GLU A 366 40.89 5.41 -2.47
CA GLU A 366 40.22 6.44 -1.67
C GLU A 366 40.39 6.21 -0.15
N ILE A 367 40.35 4.95 0.32
CA ILE A 367 40.59 4.62 1.74
C ILE A 367 42.03 4.92 2.18
N THR A 368 42.99 4.69 1.30
CA THR A 368 44.42 4.89 1.57
C THR A 368 44.89 6.31 1.32
N SER A 369 44.05 7.15 0.69
CA SER A 369 44.33 8.56 0.44
C SER A 369 44.68 9.36 1.70
N LEU A 370 45.37 10.48 1.48
CA LEU A 370 45.79 11.43 2.52
C LEU A 370 44.59 12.08 3.23
N THR A 371 43.51 12.34 2.50
CA THR A 371 42.27 13.00 2.96
C THR A 371 41.05 12.18 2.50
N PRO A 372 40.74 11.07 3.19
CA PRO A 372 39.64 10.19 2.78
C PRO A 372 38.29 10.90 2.88
N ASP A 373 37.55 10.93 1.77
CA ASP A 373 36.20 11.47 1.72
C ASP A 373 35.19 10.40 2.18
N LEU A 374 34.77 10.49 3.45
CA LEU A 374 33.88 9.50 4.06
C LEU A 374 32.57 9.29 3.25
N PRO A 375 31.83 10.33 2.81
CA PRO A 375 30.72 10.16 1.88
C PRO A 375 31.03 9.27 0.67
N LYS A 376 32.16 9.48 -0.02
CA LYS A 376 32.58 8.68 -1.18
C LYS A 376 32.90 7.24 -0.77
N ILE A 377 33.61 7.04 0.34
CA ILE A 377 33.92 5.69 0.86
C ILE A 377 32.64 4.95 1.26
N ILE A 378 31.69 5.60 1.94
CA ILE A 378 30.41 5.01 2.33
C ILE A 378 29.58 4.64 1.09
N GLN A 379 29.60 5.48 0.06
CA GLN A 379 28.93 5.24 -1.20
C GLN A 379 29.57 4.06 -1.94
N GLY A 380 30.91 4.05 -2.06
CA GLY A 380 31.69 2.96 -2.66
C GLY A 380 31.51 1.63 -1.93
N LEU A 381 31.56 1.62 -0.59
CA LEU A 381 31.26 0.45 0.24
C LEU A 381 29.83 -0.07 0.00
N GLY A 382 28.91 0.85 -0.28
CA GLY A 382 27.54 0.54 -0.64
C GLY A 382 27.41 -0.23 -1.94
N TYR A 383 28.15 0.19 -2.98
CA TYR A 383 28.21 -0.45 -4.29
C TYR A 383 28.95 -1.77 -4.23
N ILE A 384 30.16 -1.79 -3.66
CA ILE A 384 31.01 -2.99 -3.57
C ILE A 384 30.35 -4.12 -2.79
N HIS A 385 29.71 -3.83 -1.64
CA HIS A 385 28.94 -4.87 -0.92
C HIS A 385 27.85 -5.48 -1.79
N HIS A 386 27.11 -4.63 -2.50
CA HIS A 386 26.02 -5.08 -3.36
C HIS A 386 26.58 -5.92 -4.50
N GLU A 387 27.57 -5.41 -5.23
CA GLU A 387 28.22 -6.08 -6.36
C GLU A 387 28.85 -7.41 -5.93
N ILE A 388 29.56 -7.50 -4.81
CA ILE A 388 30.13 -8.78 -4.33
C ILE A 388 29.05 -9.79 -3.95
N SER A 389 28.07 -9.38 -3.14
CA SER A 389 27.00 -10.28 -2.72
C SER A 389 26.19 -10.74 -3.92
N TYR A 390 25.94 -9.83 -4.85
CA TYR A 390 25.22 -10.07 -6.08
C TYR A 390 26.01 -11.01 -6.99
N LEU A 391 27.29 -10.71 -7.29
CA LEU A 391 28.14 -11.51 -8.18
C LEU A 391 28.37 -12.91 -7.64
N ASN A 392 28.62 -13.05 -6.33
CA ASN A 392 28.75 -14.36 -5.70
C ASN A 392 27.46 -15.18 -5.85
N THR A 393 26.29 -14.55 -5.64
CA THR A 393 24.99 -15.21 -5.84
C THR A 393 24.74 -15.51 -7.32
N ALA A 394 25.10 -14.60 -8.23
CA ALA A 394 24.88 -14.74 -9.66
C ALA A 394 25.76 -15.84 -10.25
N TYR A 395 27.04 -15.90 -9.88
CA TYR A 395 27.92 -17.00 -10.25
C TYR A 395 27.47 -18.34 -9.65
N HIS A 396 27.04 -18.36 -8.38
CA HIS A 396 26.49 -19.57 -7.77
C HIS A 396 25.19 -20.03 -8.47
N GLN A 397 24.29 -19.12 -8.80
CA GLN A 397 23.08 -19.41 -9.57
C GLN A 397 23.40 -19.88 -11.00
N LEU A 398 24.39 -19.26 -11.65
CA LEU A 398 24.84 -19.66 -12.97
C LEU A 398 25.39 -21.08 -12.97
N THR A 399 26.21 -21.42 -11.97
CA THR A 399 26.84 -22.76 -11.84
C THR A 399 25.89 -23.84 -11.34
N THR A 400 24.88 -23.50 -10.55
CA THR A 400 23.83 -24.46 -10.12
C THR A 400 22.81 -24.71 -11.23
N LYS A 401 22.34 -23.65 -11.90
CA LYS A 401 21.35 -23.75 -12.99
C LYS A 401 21.95 -24.36 -14.26
N PHE A 402 23.20 -24.02 -14.59
CA PHE A 402 23.90 -24.51 -15.78
C PHE A 402 25.13 -25.33 -15.37
N PHE A 403 24.91 -26.36 -14.55
CA PHE A 403 25.99 -27.20 -14.00
C PHE A 403 26.83 -27.94 -15.04
N LYS A 404 26.31 -28.09 -16.27
CA LYS A 404 27.01 -28.71 -17.41
C LYS A 404 28.00 -27.75 -18.10
N SER A 405 27.92 -26.44 -17.82
CA SER A 405 28.80 -25.45 -18.45
C SER A 405 30.16 -25.37 -17.75
N ARG A 406 31.20 -25.77 -18.48
CA ARG A 406 32.61 -25.69 -18.05
C ARG A 406 33.06 -24.25 -17.77
N GLU A 407 32.73 -23.33 -18.67
CA GLU A 407 33.21 -21.93 -18.60
C GLU A 407 32.71 -21.23 -17.33
N SER A 408 31.44 -21.42 -16.95
CA SER A 408 30.89 -20.80 -15.73
C SER A 408 31.53 -21.31 -14.44
N ILE A 409 31.87 -22.60 -14.38
CA ILE A 409 32.51 -23.19 -13.19
C ILE A 409 33.93 -22.64 -13.03
N ALA A 410 34.67 -22.50 -14.13
CA ALA A 410 36.02 -21.91 -14.13
C ALA A 410 36.03 -20.43 -13.71
N LEU A 411 35.08 -19.63 -14.23
CA LEU A 411 34.97 -18.22 -13.86
C LEU A 411 34.58 -18.03 -12.39
N TYR A 412 33.71 -18.89 -11.86
CA TYR A 412 33.32 -18.83 -10.45
C TYR A 412 34.45 -19.27 -9.51
N ALA A 413 35.19 -20.35 -9.85
CA ALA A 413 36.34 -20.79 -9.07
C ALA A 413 37.39 -19.67 -8.94
N THR A 414 37.78 -19.06 -10.07
CA THR A 414 38.74 -17.94 -10.07
C THR A 414 38.20 -16.70 -9.37
N TYR A 415 36.89 -16.41 -9.43
CA TYR A 415 36.27 -15.33 -8.66
C TYR A 415 36.40 -15.56 -7.15
N LEU A 416 36.09 -16.78 -6.71
CA LEU A 416 36.17 -17.16 -5.31
C LEU A 416 37.60 -17.09 -4.77
N LYS A 417 38.58 -17.44 -5.60
CA LYS A 417 40.00 -17.38 -5.28
C LYS A 417 40.54 -15.95 -5.20
N ASN A 418 40.30 -15.14 -6.24
CA ASN A 418 41.02 -13.87 -6.43
C ASN A 418 40.31 -12.66 -5.82
N ILE A 419 38.98 -12.70 -5.66
CA ILE A 419 38.18 -11.55 -5.19
C ILE A 419 37.48 -11.86 -3.86
N TYR A 420 36.87 -13.04 -3.73
CA TYR A 420 36.06 -13.39 -2.56
C TYR A 420 36.85 -14.06 -1.43
N PHE A 421 38.04 -14.60 -1.73
CA PHE A 421 38.94 -15.32 -0.82
C PHE A 421 38.32 -16.53 -0.08
N ASP A 422 37.44 -17.29 -0.75
CA ASP A 422 36.87 -18.56 -0.26
C ASP A 422 37.59 -19.75 -0.90
N MET A 423 38.80 -20.03 -0.38
CA MET A 423 39.73 -21.01 -0.95
C MET A 423 39.16 -22.44 -0.95
N GLU A 424 38.43 -22.82 0.10
CA GLU A 424 37.82 -24.15 0.24
C GLU A 424 36.88 -24.45 -0.94
N LYS A 425 35.96 -23.52 -1.23
CA LYS A 425 35.01 -23.69 -2.34
C LYS A 425 35.66 -23.59 -3.72
N SER A 426 36.68 -22.75 -3.87
CA SER A 426 37.41 -22.65 -5.13
C SER A 426 38.04 -23.99 -5.51
N VAL A 427 38.71 -24.65 -4.56
CA VAL A 427 39.36 -25.95 -4.77
C VAL A 427 38.33 -27.03 -5.15
N LEU A 428 37.15 -27.01 -4.53
CA LEU A 428 36.05 -27.94 -4.84
C LEU A 428 35.56 -27.79 -6.28
N LEU A 429 35.36 -26.55 -6.75
CA LEU A 429 34.95 -26.29 -8.13
C LEU A 429 36.05 -26.64 -9.15
N GLU A 430 37.32 -26.43 -8.82
CA GLU A 430 38.46 -26.85 -9.64
C GLU A 430 38.54 -28.37 -9.77
N ALA A 431 38.28 -29.12 -8.70
CA ALA A 431 38.20 -30.58 -8.75
C ALA A 431 37.06 -31.06 -9.65
N LYS A 432 35.90 -30.38 -9.60
CA LYS A 432 34.76 -30.66 -10.48
C LYS A 432 35.10 -30.43 -11.96
N LEU A 433 35.84 -29.37 -12.30
CA LEU A 433 36.30 -29.14 -13.68
C LEU A 433 37.15 -30.29 -14.23
N ARG A 434 38.06 -30.84 -13.43
CA ARG A 434 38.91 -31.97 -13.83
C ARG A 434 38.11 -33.24 -14.11
N SER A 435 36.97 -33.43 -13.42
CA SER A 435 36.09 -34.58 -13.68
C SER A 435 35.39 -34.49 -15.04
N PHE A 436 35.00 -33.28 -15.49
CA PHE A 436 34.44 -33.07 -16.83
C PHE A 436 35.44 -33.37 -17.93
N ASP A 437 36.72 -33.02 -17.72
CA ASP A 437 37.80 -33.31 -18.69
C ASP A 437 37.99 -34.83 -18.90
N LYS A 438 37.85 -35.64 -17.85
CA LYS A 438 37.91 -37.11 -17.95
C LYS A 438 36.70 -37.71 -18.69
N ILE A 439 35.50 -37.16 -18.48
CA ILE A 439 34.27 -37.65 -19.12
C ILE A 439 34.18 -37.22 -20.59
N ALA A 440 34.61 -36.00 -20.92
CA ALA A 440 34.62 -35.48 -22.29
C ALA A 440 35.54 -36.28 -23.23
N GLY A 441 36.64 -36.83 -22.71
CA GLY A 441 37.51 -37.74 -23.47
C GLY A 441 36.82 -39.03 -23.90
N ASN A 442 35.87 -39.53 -23.11
CA ASN A 442 35.13 -40.77 -23.40
C ASN A 442 33.87 -40.52 -24.24
N ALA A 443 33.23 -39.35 -24.12
CA ALA A 443 31.99 -39.01 -24.84
C ALA A 443 32.19 -38.53 -26.29
N ALA A 444 33.44 -38.32 -26.73
CA ALA A 444 33.75 -37.92 -28.11
C ALA A 444 33.25 -38.94 -29.16
N TYR A 445 33.01 -40.19 -28.77
CA TYR A 445 32.62 -41.30 -29.65
C TYR A 445 31.10 -41.52 -29.80
N ASP A 446 30.25 -40.80 -29.05
CA ASP A 446 28.79 -40.98 -29.11
C ASP A 446 28.14 -39.95 -30.05
N TYR A 447 27.64 -40.41 -31.21
CA TYR A 447 27.06 -39.56 -32.28
C TYR A 447 25.64 -39.05 -31.98
N SER A 448 25.01 -39.52 -30.90
CA SER A 448 23.59 -39.24 -30.60
C SER A 448 23.33 -37.95 -29.77
N ASN A 449 24.34 -37.35 -29.13
CA ASN A 449 24.15 -36.26 -28.16
C ASN A 449 24.45 -34.85 -28.73
N PHE A 450 23.43 -34.18 -29.30
CA PHE A 450 23.47 -32.76 -29.69
C PHE A 450 23.10 -31.83 -28.52
N SER A 451 24.01 -31.64 -27.57
CA SER A 451 23.83 -30.67 -26.46
C SER A 451 24.47 -29.32 -26.77
N TYR A 452 23.80 -28.23 -26.40
CA TYR A 452 24.31 -26.85 -26.47
C TYR A 452 25.40 -26.56 -25.42
N PHE A 453 25.52 -27.39 -24.38
CA PHE A 453 26.54 -27.20 -23.32
C PHE A 453 27.77 -28.08 -23.52
N SER A 454 27.81 -28.89 -24.59
CA SER A 454 28.97 -29.69 -24.94
C SER A 454 30.06 -28.84 -25.59
N GLY A 455 31.29 -28.91 -25.08
CA GLY A 455 32.45 -28.25 -25.68
C GLY A 455 32.88 -28.83 -27.04
N VAL A 456 32.30 -29.95 -27.46
CA VAL A 456 32.63 -30.66 -28.70
C VAL A 456 31.77 -30.18 -29.89
N ASN A 457 30.60 -29.59 -29.62
CA ASN A 457 29.65 -29.16 -30.65
C ASN A 457 29.92 -27.71 -31.09
N GLY A 458 29.84 -27.43 -32.38
CA GLY A 458 29.77 -26.08 -32.92
C GLY A 458 28.37 -25.50 -32.68
N ILE A 459 28.28 -24.24 -32.24
CA ILE A 459 27.00 -23.59 -31.96
C ILE A 459 26.97 -22.26 -32.68
N LEU A 460 25.86 -21.99 -33.35
CA LEU A 460 25.62 -20.76 -34.10
C LEU A 460 24.21 -20.25 -33.83
N ILE A 461 24.08 -18.95 -33.67
CA ILE A 461 22.80 -18.27 -33.50
C ILE A 461 22.75 -17.11 -34.48
N SER A 462 21.73 -17.10 -35.34
CA SER A 462 21.53 -16.10 -36.39
C SER A 462 20.11 -15.52 -36.39
N SER A 463 19.96 -14.34 -36.98
CA SER A 463 18.66 -13.68 -37.16
C SER A 463 17.77 -14.44 -38.11
N ALA A 464 16.48 -14.53 -37.77
CA ALA A 464 15.44 -15.06 -38.65
C ALA A 464 14.36 -14.02 -38.99
N GLU A 465 14.64 -12.74 -38.74
CA GLU A 465 13.76 -11.64 -39.17
C GLU A 465 13.85 -11.40 -40.68
N GLU A 466 12.80 -10.83 -41.28
CA GLU A 466 12.71 -10.62 -42.73
C GLU A 466 13.78 -9.64 -43.24
N ASP A 467 14.10 -8.61 -42.46
CA ASP A 467 15.04 -7.53 -42.82
C ASP A 467 16.51 -7.95 -42.71
N ASP A 468 16.86 -8.70 -41.65
CA ASP A 468 18.24 -9.04 -41.28
C ASP A 468 18.54 -10.55 -41.37
N PHE A 469 17.79 -11.29 -42.19
CA PHE A 469 17.84 -12.75 -42.23
C PHE A 469 19.27 -13.29 -42.42
N GLY A 470 19.67 -14.16 -41.48
CA GLY A 470 20.95 -14.85 -41.53
C GLY A 470 22.11 -14.13 -40.81
N GLU A 471 21.96 -12.88 -40.34
CA GLU A 471 23.03 -12.23 -39.58
C GLU A 471 23.42 -13.01 -38.32
N ILE A 472 24.71 -13.31 -38.14
CA ILE A 472 25.21 -14.13 -37.02
C ILE A 472 25.48 -13.26 -35.80
N PHE A 473 24.74 -13.51 -34.72
CA PHE A 473 24.91 -12.82 -33.44
C PHE A 473 25.86 -13.54 -32.48
N PHE A 474 25.99 -14.86 -32.62
CA PHE A 474 26.85 -15.66 -31.76
C PHE A 474 27.37 -16.89 -32.48
N ALA A 475 28.67 -17.15 -32.30
CA ALA A 475 29.31 -18.40 -32.66
C ALA A 475 30.25 -18.82 -31.51
N ASN A 476 30.33 -20.11 -31.21
CA ASN A 476 31.31 -20.61 -30.24
C ASN A 476 32.67 -20.89 -30.92
N LYS A 477 33.74 -21.04 -30.12
CA LYS A 477 35.10 -21.31 -30.65
C LYS A 477 35.13 -22.56 -31.54
N LYS A 478 34.37 -23.59 -31.19
CA LYS A 478 34.30 -24.84 -31.96
C LYS A 478 33.71 -24.64 -33.35
N PHE A 479 32.69 -23.78 -33.51
CA PHE A 479 32.19 -23.40 -34.84
C PHE A 479 33.28 -22.69 -35.66
N GLY A 480 34.03 -21.77 -35.05
CA GLY A 480 35.18 -21.13 -35.71
C GLY A 480 36.27 -22.11 -36.13
N GLU A 481 36.51 -23.17 -35.34
CA GLU A 481 37.41 -24.27 -35.70
C GLU A 481 36.87 -25.10 -36.87
N VAL A 482 35.56 -25.41 -36.89
CA VAL A 482 34.90 -26.16 -37.98
C VAL A 482 34.97 -25.41 -39.31
N VAL A 483 34.72 -24.10 -39.28
CA VAL A 483 34.71 -23.23 -40.47
C VAL A 483 36.09 -22.63 -40.78
N GLN A 484 37.09 -22.91 -39.93
CA GLN A 484 38.48 -22.42 -40.06
C GLN A 484 38.58 -20.89 -40.16
N CYS A 485 37.77 -20.19 -39.37
CA CYS A 485 37.66 -18.73 -39.37
C CYS A 485 37.74 -18.20 -37.93
N PRO A 486 38.51 -17.14 -37.64
CA PRO A 486 38.58 -16.60 -36.28
C PRO A 486 37.22 -15.99 -35.87
N LEU A 487 36.89 -16.08 -34.58
CA LEU A 487 35.54 -15.75 -34.09
C LEU A 487 35.10 -14.32 -34.42
N HIS A 488 36.03 -13.36 -34.39
CA HIS A 488 35.76 -11.94 -34.63
C HIS A 488 35.37 -11.62 -36.07
N SER A 489 35.67 -12.49 -37.03
CA SER A 489 35.24 -12.34 -38.44
C SER A 489 33.98 -13.14 -38.78
N ILE A 490 33.46 -13.94 -37.83
CA ILE A 490 32.21 -14.70 -38.02
C ILE A 490 31.01 -13.88 -37.52
N ILE A 491 31.15 -13.22 -36.37
CA ILE A 491 30.09 -12.41 -35.76
C ILE A 491 29.81 -11.18 -36.65
N GLY A 492 28.54 -10.94 -36.98
CA GLY A 492 28.09 -9.86 -37.87
C GLY A 492 28.09 -10.22 -39.37
N ASN A 493 28.62 -11.38 -39.75
CA ASN A 493 28.49 -11.89 -41.12
C ASN A 493 27.18 -12.67 -41.31
N ASN A 494 26.75 -12.83 -42.56
CA ASN A 494 25.56 -13.60 -42.89
C ASN A 494 25.87 -15.10 -42.91
N LEU A 495 25.02 -15.92 -42.27
CA LEU A 495 24.99 -17.39 -42.29
C LEU A 495 25.11 -17.95 -43.71
N LEU A 496 24.48 -17.29 -44.69
CA LEU A 496 24.52 -17.70 -46.09
C LEU A 496 25.95 -17.74 -46.63
N ASN A 497 26.89 -16.94 -46.10
CA ASN A 497 28.30 -16.97 -46.50
C ASN A 497 29.02 -18.26 -46.13
N PHE A 498 28.47 -19.04 -45.18
CA PHE A 498 29.05 -20.30 -44.70
C PHE A 498 28.30 -21.53 -45.22
N LEU A 499 27.34 -21.33 -46.13
CA LEU A 499 26.52 -22.37 -46.74
C LEU A 499 26.69 -22.34 -48.26
N PRO A 500 26.70 -23.51 -48.93
CA PRO A 500 26.62 -23.57 -50.38
C PRO A 500 25.41 -22.80 -50.91
N SER A 501 25.57 -22.07 -52.02
CA SER A 501 24.53 -21.22 -52.63
C SER A 501 23.23 -21.95 -52.95
N ILE A 502 23.32 -23.26 -53.21
CA ILE A 502 22.20 -24.18 -53.46
C ILE A 502 21.22 -24.22 -52.27
N TYR A 503 21.66 -23.93 -51.04
CA TYR A 503 20.83 -23.94 -49.84
C TYR A 503 20.19 -22.59 -49.49
N HIS A 504 20.59 -21.48 -50.12
CA HIS A 504 20.28 -20.12 -49.65
C HIS A 504 18.78 -19.78 -49.66
N THR A 505 18.09 -20.05 -50.77
CA THR A 505 16.66 -19.72 -50.94
C THR A 505 15.77 -20.58 -50.05
N LYS A 506 16.08 -21.87 -49.92
CA LYS A 506 15.23 -22.84 -49.22
C LYS A 506 15.26 -22.68 -47.70
N ILE A 507 16.39 -22.30 -47.12
CA ILE A 507 16.49 -22.02 -45.67
C ILE A 507 15.62 -20.81 -45.30
N LYS A 508 15.59 -19.77 -46.15
CA LYS A 508 14.72 -18.60 -45.97
C LYS A 508 13.24 -18.96 -46.11
N GLU A 509 12.88 -19.75 -47.12
CA GLU A 509 11.50 -20.21 -47.33
C GLU A 509 11.00 -21.10 -46.19
N ASN A 510 11.81 -22.06 -45.74
CA ASN A 510 11.48 -22.94 -44.62
C ASN A 510 11.36 -22.17 -43.30
N ALA A 511 12.25 -21.22 -43.02
CA ALA A 511 12.15 -20.38 -41.83
C ALA A 511 10.86 -19.52 -41.83
N ASN A 512 10.49 -18.96 -42.98
CA ASN A 512 9.24 -18.20 -43.16
C ASN A 512 7.98 -19.08 -43.07
N TYR A 513 8.06 -20.33 -43.54
CA TYR A 513 6.97 -21.29 -43.40
C TYR A 513 6.78 -21.70 -41.94
N VAL A 514 7.87 -22.03 -41.23
CA VAL A 514 7.81 -22.44 -39.82
C VAL A 514 7.35 -21.28 -38.93
N SER A 515 7.82 -20.05 -39.18
CA SER A 515 7.39 -18.87 -38.41
C SER A 515 5.88 -18.61 -38.53
N ASN A 516 5.35 -18.70 -39.75
CA ASN A 516 3.95 -18.36 -40.02
C ASN A 516 3.02 -19.56 -39.85
N PHE A 517 3.31 -20.72 -40.43
CA PHE A 517 2.39 -21.85 -40.54
C PHE A 517 2.84 -23.14 -39.83
N GLY A 518 4.09 -23.20 -39.38
CA GLY A 518 4.67 -24.40 -38.75
C GLY A 518 3.93 -24.86 -37.50
N SER A 519 3.88 -26.17 -37.32
CA SER A 519 3.35 -26.84 -36.12
C SER A 519 4.44 -27.39 -35.19
N SER A 520 5.70 -27.36 -35.60
CA SER A 520 6.88 -27.58 -34.77
C SER A 520 7.83 -26.39 -34.85
N SER A 521 8.68 -26.20 -33.86
CA SER A 521 9.77 -25.22 -33.89
C SER A 521 11.05 -25.71 -34.58
N GLU A 522 11.15 -27.00 -34.88
CA GLU A 522 12.29 -27.61 -35.54
C GLU A 522 12.22 -27.39 -37.05
N ILE A 523 13.31 -26.90 -37.63
CA ILE A 523 13.47 -26.80 -39.07
C ILE A 523 14.13 -28.10 -39.52
N ASP A 524 13.37 -28.92 -40.25
CA ASP A 524 13.88 -30.18 -40.79
C ASP A 524 15.02 -29.89 -41.78
N LEU A 525 16.24 -30.14 -41.32
CA LEU A 525 17.46 -30.17 -42.11
C LEU A 525 17.79 -31.64 -42.33
N THR A 526 17.30 -32.21 -43.42
CA THR A 526 17.64 -33.56 -43.93
C THR A 526 19.13 -33.89 -43.71
N GLU A 527 19.40 -35.12 -43.28
CA GLU A 527 20.71 -35.60 -42.82
C GLU A 527 21.90 -35.14 -43.70
N GLY A 528 23.02 -34.73 -43.10
CA GLY A 528 24.23 -34.30 -43.83
C GLY A 528 24.13 -32.90 -44.45
N LEU A 529 24.57 -31.89 -43.70
CA LEU A 529 24.67 -30.51 -44.16
C LEU A 529 26.15 -30.16 -44.41
N PHE A 530 26.43 -29.50 -45.53
CA PHE A 530 27.79 -29.07 -45.86
C PHE A 530 28.03 -27.60 -45.49
N LEU A 531 29.11 -27.33 -44.77
CA LEU A 531 29.58 -25.97 -44.45
C LEU A 531 30.76 -25.60 -45.34
N ILE A 532 30.82 -24.32 -45.73
CA ILE A 532 31.90 -23.75 -46.55
C ILE A 532 32.67 -22.71 -45.73
N SER A 533 34.00 -22.77 -45.76
CA SER A 533 34.86 -21.71 -45.21
C SER A 533 34.99 -20.51 -46.15
N PRO A 534 35.44 -19.33 -45.67
CA PRO A 534 35.76 -18.20 -46.56
C PRO A 534 36.81 -18.52 -47.65
N ALA A 535 37.56 -19.61 -47.49
CA ALA A 535 38.52 -20.13 -48.46
C ALA A 535 37.93 -21.25 -49.35
N ASN A 536 36.60 -21.37 -49.44
CA ASN A 536 35.86 -22.38 -50.20
C ASN A 536 36.16 -23.84 -49.83
N ILE A 537 36.61 -24.08 -48.59
CA ILE A 537 36.86 -25.43 -48.08
C ILE A 537 35.57 -26.03 -47.56
N LEU A 538 35.26 -27.25 -48.01
CA LEU A 538 34.08 -28.00 -47.64
C LEU A 538 34.29 -28.83 -46.37
N THR A 539 33.36 -28.73 -45.41
CA THR A 539 33.33 -29.57 -44.20
C THR A 539 31.96 -30.23 -44.06
N GLU A 540 31.94 -31.56 -43.94
CA GLU A 540 30.72 -32.33 -43.72
C GLU A 540 30.29 -32.27 -42.25
N CYS A 541 29.04 -31.88 -42.00
CA CYS A 541 28.51 -31.71 -40.65
C CYS A 541 27.12 -32.35 -40.51
N THR A 542 26.83 -32.83 -39.32
CA THR A 542 25.45 -33.06 -38.87
C THR A 542 24.96 -31.80 -38.17
N ALA A 543 23.76 -31.33 -38.52
CA ALA A 543 23.21 -30.09 -38.00
C ALA A 543 21.75 -30.26 -37.57
N ILE A 544 21.39 -29.68 -36.42
CA ILE A 544 19.99 -29.53 -35.99
C ILE A 544 19.69 -28.04 -35.92
N CYS A 545 18.57 -27.61 -36.49
CA CYS A 545 18.15 -26.22 -36.49
C CYS A 545 16.79 -26.03 -35.80
N TYR A 546 16.76 -25.09 -34.86
CA TYR A 546 15.55 -24.67 -34.17
C TYR A 546 15.26 -23.21 -34.47
N LEU A 547 14.00 -22.91 -34.78
CA LEU A 547 13.49 -21.55 -34.78
C LEU A 547 12.94 -21.22 -33.39
N THR A 548 13.33 -20.08 -32.83
CA THR A 548 12.80 -19.59 -31.56
C THR A 548 12.62 -18.07 -31.61
N SER A 549 12.06 -17.51 -30.54
CA SER A 549 11.87 -16.07 -30.39
C SER A 549 12.45 -15.59 -29.06
N ILE A 550 13.30 -14.56 -29.12
CA ILE A 550 13.96 -13.93 -27.97
C ILE A 550 13.52 -12.47 -27.92
N ASN A 551 12.87 -12.06 -26.83
CA ASN A 551 12.32 -10.70 -26.69
C ASN A 551 11.45 -10.31 -27.91
N ASN A 552 10.63 -11.25 -28.37
CA ASN A 552 9.79 -11.14 -29.56
C ASN A 552 10.58 -10.95 -30.88
N PHE A 553 11.87 -11.27 -30.95
CA PHE A 553 12.65 -11.30 -32.19
C PHE A 553 12.90 -12.75 -32.61
N LEU A 554 12.69 -13.06 -33.88
CA LEU A 554 12.88 -14.40 -34.43
C LEU A 554 14.38 -14.70 -34.61
N VAL A 555 14.80 -15.87 -34.12
CA VAL A 555 16.20 -16.30 -34.12
C VAL A 555 16.27 -17.78 -34.50
N THR A 556 17.19 -18.10 -35.41
CA THR A 556 17.58 -19.47 -35.75
C THR A 556 18.79 -19.90 -34.93
N SER A 557 18.67 -21.04 -34.26
CA SER A 557 19.73 -21.65 -33.46
C SER A 557 20.15 -22.96 -34.12
N MET A 558 21.43 -23.10 -34.43
CA MET A 558 22.00 -24.26 -35.11
C MET A 558 23.10 -24.89 -34.25
N THR A 559 23.04 -26.21 -34.07
CA THR A 559 24.11 -27.01 -33.48
C THR A 559 24.74 -27.87 -34.56
N PHE A 560 26.06 -27.79 -34.69
CA PHE A 560 26.87 -28.50 -35.67
C PHE A 560 27.78 -29.51 -34.97
N LYS A 561 27.89 -30.70 -35.55
CA LYS A 561 28.94 -31.66 -35.19
C LYS A 561 29.66 -32.09 -36.47
N PRO A 562 30.98 -31.84 -36.59
CA PRO A 562 31.73 -32.25 -37.78
C PRO A 562 31.74 -33.78 -37.86
N ILE A 563 31.54 -34.32 -39.06
CA ILE A 563 31.68 -35.75 -39.31
C ILE A 563 33.17 -36.04 -39.52
N LEU A 564 33.78 -36.79 -38.59
CA LEU A 564 35.14 -37.29 -38.75
C LEU A 564 35.09 -38.54 -39.63
N ALA A 565 35.02 -38.34 -40.93
CA ALA A 565 35.05 -39.43 -41.89
C ALA A 565 36.47 -39.69 -42.41
N ASN A 566 36.73 -40.93 -42.85
CA ASN A 566 38.00 -41.32 -43.49
C ASN A 566 37.98 -41.09 -45.01
N HIS A 567 37.01 -40.33 -45.51
CA HIS A 567 36.86 -39.89 -46.90
C HIS A 567 37.04 -38.38 -47.04
N GLU A 568 37.43 -37.96 -48.24
CA GLU A 568 37.43 -36.57 -48.67
C GLU A 568 36.25 -36.34 -49.63
N ILE A 569 35.73 -35.12 -49.71
CA ILE A 569 34.48 -34.84 -50.42
C ILE A 569 34.59 -33.59 -51.32
N ALA A 570 33.93 -33.64 -52.48
CA ALA A 570 33.72 -32.48 -53.34
C ALA A 570 32.25 -32.37 -53.77
N LEU A 571 31.70 -31.15 -53.74
CA LEU A 571 30.37 -30.83 -54.26
C LEU A 571 30.44 -30.48 -55.74
N ILE A 572 29.44 -30.92 -56.49
CA ILE A 572 29.45 -30.88 -57.96
C ILE A 572 28.13 -30.30 -58.44
N MET A 573 28.24 -29.42 -59.43
CA MET A 573 27.09 -28.89 -60.16
C MET A 573 26.56 -29.92 -61.17
N GLU A 574 25.31 -29.78 -61.62
CA GLU A 574 24.70 -30.71 -62.61
C GLU A 574 25.50 -30.82 -63.92
N ASN A 575 26.28 -29.79 -64.26
CA ASN A 575 27.18 -29.74 -65.43
C ASN A 575 28.52 -30.48 -65.22
N GLY A 576 28.77 -31.07 -64.04
CA GLY A 576 30.01 -31.77 -63.69
C GLY A 576 31.15 -30.86 -63.21
N GLU A 577 30.89 -29.59 -62.92
CA GLU A 577 31.85 -28.62 -62.37
C GLU A 577 31.99 -28.78 -60.86
N ILE A 578 33.23 -28.81 -60.35
CA ILE A 578 33.51 -28.84 -58.91
C ILE A 578 33.25 -27.45 -58.32
N PHE A 579 32.27 -27.38 -57.43
CA PHE A 579 31.88 -26.14 -56.76
C PHE A 579 32.79 -25.82 -55.57
N CYS A 580 33.08 -26.81 -54.74
CA CYS A 580 33.98 -26.72 -53.58
C CYS A 580 34.39 -28.11 -53.12
N HIS A 581 35.52 -28.22 -52.41
CA HIS A 581 36.07 -29.50 -51.96
C HIS A 581 36.71 -29.42 -50.57
N SER A 582 36.89 -30.57 -49.93
CA SER A 582 37.60 -30.68 -48.65
C SER A 582 39.11 -30.49 -48.82
N ILE A 583 39.83 -30.19 -47.73
CA ILE A 583 41.25 -29.80 -47.78
C ILE A 583 42.13 -30.86 -48.44
N ASN A 584 41.93 -32.16 -48.19
CA ASN A 584 42.84 -33.15 -48.75
C ASN A 584 42.34 -33.73 -50.08
N PHE A 585 41.21 -33.24 -50.61
CA PHE A 585 40.65 -33.73 -51.87
C PHE A 585 41.61 -33.53 -53.06
N PHE A 586 42.39 -32.43 -53.08
CA PHE A 586 43.31 -32.11 -54.18
C PHE A 586 44.66 -32.84 -54.11
N LYS A 587 45.14 -33.22 -52.91
CA LYS A 587 46.42 -33.95 -52.71
C LYS A 587 46.58 -35.15 -53.68
N PRO A 588 45.54 -35.96 -53.89
CA PRO A 588 45.43 -37.00 -54.92
C PRO A 588 45.71 -36.60 -56.36
N CYS A 589 45.22 -35.44 -56.77
CA CYS A 589 45.14 -35.06 -58.18
C CYS A 589 46.44 -34.41 -58.70
N ARG A 590 47.50 -34.31 -57.86
CA ARG A 590 48.81 -33.68 -58.16
C ARG A 590 48.72 -32.32 -58.87
N THR A 591 47.62 -31.61 -58.66
CA THR A 591 47.28 -30.33 -59.29
C THR A 591 47.24 -29.23 -58.23
N CYS A 592 47.13 -27.97 -58.67
CA CYS A 592 47.16 -26.79 -57.80
C CYS A 592 46.16 -26.90 -56.64
N TYR A 593 46.44 -26.15 -55.56
CA TYR A 593 45.72 -26.13 -54.28
C TYR A 593 44.20 -25.82 -54.36
N ASP A 594 43.67 -25.50 -55.54
CA ASP A 594 42.28 -25.10 -55.76
C ASP A 594 41.72 -25.82 -57.00
N LEU A 595 40.71 -26.67 -56.78
CA LEU A 595 40.02 -27.42 -57.84
C LEU A 595 38.66 -26.78 -58.23
N GLN A 596 38.35 -25.60 -57.70
CA GLN A 596 37.10 -24.90 -57.98
C GLN A 596 36.98 -24.51 -59.46
N GLY A 597 35.81 -24.72 -60.04
CA GLY A 597 35.52 -24.38 -61.45
C GLY A 597 36.09 -25.36 -62.47
N LEU A 598 36.81 -26.40 -62.03
CA LEU A 598 37.26 -27.48 -62.90
C LEU A 598 36.14 -28.51 -63.08
N PHE A 599 35.99 -29.00 -64.30
CA PHE A 599 35.11 -30.13 -64.57
C PHE A 599 35.76 -31.43 -64.13
N ILE A 600 34.99 -32.33 -63.52
CA ILE A 600 35.45 -33.64 -63.03
C ILE A 600 36.17 -34.44 -64.13
N LYS A 601 35.67 -34.36 -65.36
CA LYS A 601 36.25 -34.99 -66.55
C LYS A 601 37.73 -34.63 -66.77
N ASN A 602 38.16 -33.46 -66.31
CA ASN A 602 39.54 -32.99 -66.43
C ASN A 602 40.47 -33.61 -65.37
N LEU A 603 39.92 -34.10 -64.26
CA LEU A 603 40.66 -34.69 -63.15
C LEU A 603 40.68 -36.22 -63.23
N PHE A 604 39.60 -36.80 -63.76
CA PHE A 604 39.43 -38.23 -63.93
C PHE A 604 38.98 -38.50 -65.37
N SER A 605 39.94 -38.77 -66.24
CA SER A 605 39.70 -39.01 -67.68
C SER A 605 38.77 -40.19 -67.97
N ASP A 606 38.62 -41.11 -67.01
CA ASP A 606 37.81 -42.32 -67.17
C ASP A 606 36.31 -42.10 -66.84
N LEU A 607 35.95 -40.90 -66.35
CA LEU A 607 34.57 -40.47 -66.10
C LEU A 607 34.03 -39.71 -67.33
N GLU A 608 33.92 -40.39 -68.49
CA GLU A 608 33.57 -39.75 -69.78
C GLU A 608 32.06 -39.50 -70.01
N SER A 609 31.17 -40.01 -69.16
CA SER A 609 29.72 -39.77 -69.32
C SER A 609 29.02 -39.57 -67.97
N ILE A 610 28.40 -38.41 -67.80
CA ILE A 610 27.47 -38.11 -66.70
C ILE A 610 26.15 -38.86 -66.99
N ASP A 611 26.16 -40.19 -66.91
CA ASP A 611 24.95 -40.95 -66.64
C ASP A 611 24.90 -41.11 -65.11
N LEU A 612 24.02 -40.32 -64.49
CA LEU A 612 23.89 -40.18 -63.03
C LEU A 612 23.23 -41.41 -62.39
N GLN A 613 23.70 -42.61 -62.72
CA GLN A 613 23.21 -43.86 -62.15
C GLN A 613 24.32 -44.65 -61.44
N ASP A 614 23.97 -44.91 -60.18
CA ASP A 614 24.47 -45.81 -59.16
C ASP A 614 25.93 -45.73 -58.67
N PHE A 615 26.01 -45.90 -57.35
CA PHE A 615 27.16 -45.81 -56.43
C PHE A 615 28.30 -46.79 -56.78
N VAL A 616 28.92 -46.64 -57.94
CA VAL A 616 30.06 -47.47 -58.34
C VAL A 616 31.36 -46.80 -57.91
N PRO A 617 32.14 -47.39 -56.98
CA PRO A 617 33.47 -46.93 -56.63
C PRO A 617 34.43 -47.17 -57.79
N TYR A 618 34.95 -46.09 -58.37
CA TYR A 618 35.96 -46.12 -59.43
C TYR A 618 37.36 -46.10 -58.83
N PRO A 619 38.25 -47.06 -59.15
CA PRO A 619 39.63 -47.01 -58.69
C PRO A 619 40.37 -45.84 -59.36
N VAL A 620 41.12 -45.05 -58.59
CA VAL A 620 41.92 -43.95 -59.14
C VAL A 620 43.31 -44.47 -59.51
N PRO A 621 43.66 -44.61 -60.80
CA PRO A 621 44.92 -45.24 -61.23
C PRO A 621 46.18 -44.45 -60.83
N ALA A 622 46.05 -43.16 -60.47
CA ALA A 622 47.15 -42.33 -60.01
C ALA A 622 47.70 -42.69 -58.61
N PHE A 623 47.04 -43.58 -57.87
CA PHE A 623 47.44 -43.98 -56.51
C PHE A 623 48.16 -45.33 -56.45
N GLN A 624 49.37 -45.35 -55.88
CA GLN A 624 50.12 -46.60 -55.60
C GLN A 624 49.53 -47.44 -54.44
N LYS A 625 48.54 -46.90 -53.71
CA LYS A 625 47.75 -47.59 -52.67
C LYS A 625 46.28 -47.28 -52.95
N GLY A 626 45.51 -48.28 -53.42
CA GLY A 626 44.23 -48.10 -54.12
C GLY A 626 43.18 -47.22 -53.44
N ALA A 627 43.11 -45.95 -53.86
CA ALA A 627 42.03 -45.03 -53.55
C ALA A 627 40.87 -45.19 -54.55
N TYR A 628 39.63 -45.00 -54.08
CA TYR A 628 38.42 -45.07 -54.91
C TYR A 628 37.67 -43.76 -54.87
N VAL A 629 37.02 -43.42 -55.98
CA VAL A 629 36.11 -42.28 -56.10
C VAL A 629 34.69 -42.82 -56.26
N VAL A 630 33.80 -42.45 -55.35
CA VAL A 630 32.38 -42.77 -55.41
C VAL A 630 31.63 -41.50 -55.72
N GLN A 631 30.88 -41.50 -56.82
CA GLN A 631 29.89 -40.47 -57.08
C GLN A 631 28.60 -40.83 -56.36
N ALA A 632 28.05 -39.88 -55.62
CA ALA A 632 26.81 -40.05 -54.89
C ALA A 632 25.93 -38.81 -55.09
N TYR A 633 24.64 -38.99 -54.88
CA TYR A 633 23.71 -37.88 -54.82
C TYR A 633 22.75 -38.05 -53.67
N LYS A 634 22.23 -36.92 -53.18
CA LYS A 634 21.21 -36.90 -52.15
C LYS A 634 19.97 -36.16 -52.66
N ASP A 635 18.83 -36.83 -52.54
CA ASP A 635 17.52 -36.32 -52.96
C ASP A 635 16.89 -35.45 -51.86
N TYR A 636 16.55 -34.20 -52.20
CA TYR A 636 15.96 -33.23 -51.27
C TYR A 636 14.58 -32.75 -51.73
N HIS A 637 13.59 -33.64 -51.92
CA HIS A 637 12.18 -33.38 -52.32
C HIS A 637 11.92 -32.50 -53.58
N VAL A 638 12.87 -31.67 -54.01
CA VAL A 638 12.75 -30.58 -55.00
C VAL A 638 14.04 -30.45 -55.83
N PHE A 639 15.19 -30.91 -55.32
CA PHE A 639 16.48 -30.89 -56.06
C PHE A 639 17.40 -32.04 -55.62
N LYS A 640 18.42 -32.33 -56.45
CA LYS A 640 19.47 -33.32 -56.19
C LYS A 640 20.80 -32.62 -55.94
N ILE A 641 21.51 -33.02 -54.89
CA ILE A 641 22.89 -32.57 -54.66
C ILE A 641 23.82 -33.69 -55.08
N TYR A 642 24.75 -33.39 -55.97
CA TYR A 642 25.78 -34.32 -56.42
C TYR A 642 27.08 -34.06 -55.66
N TYR A 643 27.70 -35.13 -55.17
CA TYR A 643 28.99 -35.07 -54.50
C TYR A 643 29.87 -36.27 -54.87
N LEU A 644 31.17 -36.06 -54.82
CA LEU A 644 32.20 -37.07 -55.04
C LEU A 644 32.89 -37.35 -53.72
N LEU A 645 32.89 -38.61 -53.32
CA LEU A 645 33.64 -39.12 -52.17
C LEU A 645 34.92 -39.75 -52.67
N LEU A 646 36.05 -39.30 -52.15
CA LEU A 646 37.33 -39.95 -52.34
C LEU A 646 37.69 -40.73 -51.09
N ILE A 647 37.77 -42.05 -51.22
CA ILE A 647 37.98 -42.99 -50.13
C ILE A 647 39.37 -43.62 -50.29
N ASN A 648 40.20 -43.49 -49.27
CA ASN A 648 41.55 -44.07 -49.23
C ASN A 648 41.70 -45.16 -48.13
N ASP A 649 40.66 -45.38 -47.33
CA ASP A 649 40.65 -46.37 -46.24
C ASP A 649 40.12 -47.74 -46.73
N PRO A 650 40.92 -48.82 -46.64
CA PRO A 650 40.50 -50.17 -47.04
C PRO A 650 39.26 -50.68 -46.32
N LYS A 651 39.00 -50.28 -45.06
CA LYS A 651 37.81 -50.72 -44.31
C LYS A 651 36.52 -50.07 -44.82
N GLU A 652 36.58 -48.80 -45.18
CA GLU A 652 35.46 -48.06 -45.75
C GLU A 652 35.20 -48.51 -47.19
N ILE A 653 36.27 -48.74 -47.97
CA ILE A 653 36.20 -49.35 -49.31
C ILE A 653 35.47 -50.71 -49.26
N LEU A 654 35.70 -51.53 -48.23
CA LEU A 654 35.00 -52.82 -48.05
C LEU A 654 33.50 -52.65 -47.72
N LYS A 655 33.11 -51.64 -46.92
CA LYS A 655 31.70 -51.33 -46.67
C LYS A 655 30.96 -50.92 -47.95
N TRP A 656 31.57 -50.03 -48.72
CA TRP A 656 31.00 -49.56 -49.99
C TRP A 656 31.00 -50.65 -51.07
N LYS A 657 32.00 -51.55 -51.09
CA LYS A 657 31.98 -52.76 -51.94
C LYS A 657 30.94 -53.80 -51.51
N GLY A 658 30.64 -53.91 -50.22
CA GLY A 658 29.58 -54.80 -49.70
C GLY A 658 28.17 -54.42 -50.18
N PHE A 659 27.91 -53.12 -50.35
CA PHE A 659 26.65 -52.62 -50.93
C PHE A 659 26.44 -53.04 -52.40
N ILE A 660 27.53 -53.22 -53.15
CA ILE A 660 27.49 -53.62 -54.58
C ILE A 660 27.11 -55.10 -54.74
N HIS A 661 27.38 -55.94 -53.74
CA HIS A 661 26.98 -57.36 -53.79
C HIS A 661 25.57 -57.64 -53.29
N HIS A 662 24.90 -56.68 -52.64
CA HIS A 662 23.52 -56.85 -52.16
C HIS A 662 22.44 -56.30 -53.10
N SER A 663 22.80 -55.58 -54.18
CA SER A 663 21.82 -55.04 -55.13
C SER A 663 21.48 -55.97 -56.31
N SER A 664 21.96 -57.21 -56.31
CA SER A 664 21.62 -58.21 -57.33
C SER A 664 21.23 -59.56 -56.72
N HIS A 665 20.20 -59.58 -55.88
CA HIS A 665 19.24 -60.69 -55.77
C HIS A 665 18.16 -60.33 -54.73
N GLU A 666 17.02 -59.83 -55.19
CA GLU A 666 15.75 -60.08 -54.51
C GLU A 666 15.29 -61.49 -54.89
N GLU A 667 15.34 -62.41 -53.93
CA GLU A 667 14.44 -63.55 -53.67
C GLU A 667 15.16 -64.56 -52.78
N ASP A 668 15.10 -64.34 -51.47
CA ASP A 668 14.55 -65.32 -50.51
C ASP A 668 14.88 -64.91 -49.07
N LEU A 669 13.83 -64.50 -48.35
CA LEU A 669 13.83 -64.45 -46.89
C LEU A 669 13.91 -65.89 -46.35
N SER A 670 14.96 -66.21 -45.60
CA SER A 670 14.84 -66.57 -44.17
C SER A 670 16.12 -67.22 -43.62
N LYS A 671 16.50 -66.77 -42.41
CA LYS A 671 17.50 -67.32 -41.46
C LYS A 671 18.96 -66.93 -41.65
N SER A 672 19.38 -65.88 -40.93
CA SER A 672 20.68 -65.88 -40.22
C SER A 672 20.81 -64.67 -39.27
N ASN A 673 20.11 -64.68 -38.14
CA ASN A 673 20.56 -63.92 -36.96
C ASN A 673 21.50 -64.84 -36.18
N GLU A 674 22.81 -64.74 -36.38
CA GLU A 674 23.83 -65.10 -35.36
C GLU A 674 25.31 -64.86 -35.77
N MET A 675 25.64 -64.33 -36.95
CA MET A 675 27.04 -64.25 -37.40
C MET A 675 27.54 -62.84 -37.73
N GLU A 676 27.33 -61.87 -36.82
CA GLU A 676 27.94 -60.53 -36.94
C GLU A 676 28.64 -60.01 -35.67
N ILE A 677 28.70 -60.80 -34.59
CA ILE A 677 29.26 -60.36 -33.30
C ILE A 677 30.75 -60.76 -33.13
N SER A 678 31.33 -61.57 -34.02
CA SER A 678 32.69 -62.12 -33.84
C SER A 678 33.83 -61.36 -34.55
N LEU A 679 33.56 -60.36 -35.39
CA LEU A 679 34.61 -59.62 -36.12
C LEU A 679 35.11 -58.35 -35.42
N PHE A 680 34.40 -57.86 -34.40
CA PHE A 680 34.80 -56.64 -33.66
C PHE A 680 35.68 -56.89 -32.43
N LYS A 681 35.92 -58.15 -32.04
CA LYS A 681 36.76 -58.49 -30.87
C LYS A 681 38.22 -58.86 -31.18
N ALA A 682 38.63 -58.82 -32.45
CA ALA A 682 39.97 -59.25 -32.87
C ALA A 682 40.96 -58.09 -33.15
N PHE A 683 40.61 -56.84 -32.82
CA PHE A 683 41.41 -55.65 -33.18
C PHE A 683 41.93 -54.82 -32.00
N GLU A 684 41.77 -55.25 -30.74
CA GLU A 684 42.26 -54.49 -29.57
C GLU A 684 43.48 -55.08 -28.86
N ASP A 685 43.97 -56.25 -29.26
CA ASP A 685 45.15 -56.86 -28.63
C ASP A 685 46.33 -56.93 -29.61
N GLU A 686 47.14 -55.85 -29.70
CA GLU A 686 48.58 -55.94 -29.98
C GLU A 686 49.30 -54.57 -29.82
N GLU A 687 50.08 -54.48 -28.73
CA GLU A 687 51.30 -53.66 -28.47
C GLU A 687 51.16 -52.11 -28.38
N ILE A 688 51.74 -51.40 -27.40
CA ILE A 688 53.16 -51.41 -26.98
C ILE A 688 53.33 -51.02 -25.50
N ASN A 689 54.14 -51.83 -24.79
CA ASN A 689 54.81 -51.54 -23.52
C ASN A 689 55.97 -50.53 -23.70
N ILE A 690 56.24 -49.66 -22.72
CA ILE A 690 57.58 -49.40 -22.11
C ILE A 690 57.43 -48.53 -20.84
N ALA A 691 57.69 -49.18 -19.71
CA ALA A 691 58.46 -48.82 -18.50
C ALA A 691 58.30 -47.50 -17.69
N ASP A 692 58.14 -47.74 -16.38
CA ASP A 692 58.63 -47.03 -15.16
C ASP A 692 57.99 -45.67 -14.79
N HIS A 693 57.58 -45.37 -13.54
CA HIS A 693 58.03 -45.85 -12.23
C HIS A 693 56.96 -45.58 -11.13
N ASN A 694 56.80 -46.56 -10.23
CA ASN A 694 56.25 -46.56 -8.85
C ASN A 694 55.65 -45.28 -8.22
N ILE A 695 54.50 -45.43 -7.56
CA ILE A 695 54.33 -45.41 -6.09
C ILE A 695 52.98 -46.06 -5.73
N TYR A 696 53.01 -46.91 -4.71
CA TYR A 696 51.94 -47.77 -4.18
C TYR A 696 50.60 -47.05 -3.94
N ASP A 697 49.54 -47.56 -4.57
CA ASP A 697 48.16 -47.44 -4.09
C ASP A 697 47.76 -48.73 -3.37
N THR A 698 47.03 -48.56 -2.26
CA THR A 698 46.38 -49.64 -1.50
C THR A 698 44.99 -49.83 -2.09
N GLU A 699 44.84 -50.84 -2.95
CA GLU A 699 43.55 -51.25 -3.49
C GLU A 699 42.73 -51.99 -2.42
N THR A 700 41.50 -51.52 -2.21
CA THR A 700 40.41 -52.36 -1.72
C THR A 700 39.47 -52.63 -2.89
N ASN A 701 39.37 -53.91 -3.23
CA ASN A 701 38.53 -54.48 -4.28
C ASN A 701 37.06 -54.07 -4.15
N LEU A 702 36.44 -53.61 -5.24
CA LEU A 702 35.00 -53.70 -5.48
C LEU A 702 34.74 -53.90 -6.99
N ASP A 703 33.99 -54.97 -7.29
CA ASP A 703 33.69 -55.53 -8.62
C ASP A 703 33.04 -54.54 -9.62
N PRO A 704 33.25 -54.75 -10.94
CA PRO A 704 32.60 -53.98 -11.98
C PRO A 704 31.31 -54.68 -12.45
N HIS A 705 30.16 -54.23 -11.97
CA HIS A 705 28.88 -54.53 -12.63
C HIS A 705 28.24 -53.25 -13.19
N LYS A 706 27.95 -53.29 -14.50
CA LYS A 706 27.12 -52.35 -15.25
C LYS A 706 25.73 -52.22 -14.60
N ASP A 707 25.31 -51.01 -14.27
CA ASP A 707 24.13 -50.35 -14.83
C ASP A 707 23.81 -49.02 -14.11
N SER A 708 23.45 -48.01 -14.90
CA SER A 708 22.90 -46.70 -14.51
C SER A 708 23.77 -45.82 -13.57
N ILE A 709 24.52 -44.89 -14.18
CA ILE A 709 25.05 -43.72 -13.47
C ILE A 709 23.86 -42.80 -13.16
N SER A 710 23.24 -43.05 -12.01
CA SER A 710 22.30 -42.14 -11.36
C SER A 710 23.04 -41.29 -10.31
N HIS A 711 22.41 -40.19 -9.90
CA HIS A 711 22.85 -39.11 -9.00
C HIS A 711 23.61 -39.48 -7.71
N ASN A 712 23.73 -40.75 -7.35
CA ASN A 712 24.21 -41.20 -6.04
C ASN A 712 25.74 -41.17 -5.84
N SER A 713 26.56 -41.14 -6.90
CA SER A 713 28.02 -41.07 -6.74
C SER A 713 28.54 -39.66 -6.38
N LEU A 714 27.75 -38.62 -6.66
CA LEU A 714 28.06 -37.22 -6.33
C LEU A 714 27.69 -36.87 -4.88
N ASP A 715 26.56 -37.38 -4.40
CA ASP A 715 26.12 -37.20 -3.00
C ASP A 715 27.08 -37.91 -2.02
N ALA A 716 27.71 -39.01 -2.44
CA ALA A 716 28.73 -39.69 -1.64
C ALA A 716 30.02 -38.85 -1.47
N ILE A 717 30.43 -38.12 -2.51
CA ILE A 717 31.58 -37.20 -2.45
C ILE A 717 31.24 -35.96 -1.61
N GLU A 718 30.01 -35.45 -1.72
CA GLU A 718 29.53 -34.31 -0.94
C GLU A 718 29.45 -34.65 0.56
N ASN A 719 28.95 -35.84 0.90
CA ASN A 719 28.87 -36.34 2.28
C ASN A 719 30.25 -36.61 2.91
N PHE A 720 31.17 -37.25 2.17
CA PHE A 720 32.53 -37.54 2.65
C PHE A 720 33.37 -36.26 2.87
N LEU A 721 33.09 -35.20 2.09
CA LEU A 721 33.77 -33.91 2.22
C LEU A 721 33.14 -33.03 3.32
N SER A 722 31.82 -33.09 3.55
CA SER A 722 31.18 -32.37 4.65
C SER A 722 31.64 -32.85 6.02
N GLU A 723 31.90 -34.15 6.18
CA GLU A 723 32.37 -34.75 7.44
C GLU A 723 33.77 -34.26 7.82
N LYS A 724 34.66 -34.09 6.83
CA LYS A 724 36.04 -33.59 7.03
C LYS A 724 36.10 -32.08 7.37
N ILE A 725 35.09 -31.32 6.96
CA ILE A 725 34.98 -29.86 7.18
C ILE A 725 34.47 -29.51 8.58
N GLU A 726 33.71 -30.40 9.23
CA GLU A 726 33.24 -30.18 10.60
C GLU A 726 34.35 -30.39 11.64
N ASP A 727 35.27 -31.33 11.39
CA ASP A 727 36.36 -31.62 12.32
C ASP A 727 37.44 -30.51 12.37
N GLU A 728 37.76 -29.85 11.25
CA GLU A 728 38.78 -28.78 11.23
C GLU A 728 38.28 -27.42 11.75
N LYS A 729 36.96 -27.16 11.73
CA LYS A 729 36.38 -25.88 12.19
C LYS A 729 36.39 -25.70 13.71
N SER A 730 36.62 -26.76 14.47
CA SER A 730 36.59 -26.72 15.94
C SER A 730 37.88 -26.20 16.60
N ILE A 731 39.02 -26.12 15.87
CA ILE A 731 40.35 -25.95 16.50
C ILE A 731 40.93 -24.51 16.42
N ILE A 732 40.45 -23.61 15.55
CA ILE A 732 41.16 -22.33 15.25
C ILE A 732 40.60 -21.05 15.93
N SER A 733 39.53 -21.11 16.72
CA SER A 733 38.64 -19.92 16.83
C SER A 733 38.84 -18.87 17.95
N GLN A 734 39.68 -19.04 18.98
CA GLN A 734 39.64 -18.11 20.14
C GLN A 734 40.67 -16.97 20.15
N GLY A 735 41.74 -17.03 19.35
CA GLY A 735 42.83 -16.03 19.36
C GLY A 735 42.87 -15.05 18.17
N SER A 736 42.09 -15.29 17.11
CA SER A 736 42.32 -14.60 15.84
C SER A 736 41.89 -13.12 15.85
N PRO A 737 42.63 -12.22 15.18
CA PRO A 737 42.23 -10.81 14.98
C PRO A 737 40.88 -10.67 14.28
N LYS A 738 40.41 -11.74 13.60
CA LYS A 738 39.09 -11.90 13.01
C LYS A 738 37.98 -11.89 14.08
N TYR A 739 38.11 -12.72 15.13
CA TYR A 739 37.11 -12.81 16.21
C TYR A 739 36.93 -11.50 16.97
N ARG A 740 38.02 -10.80 17.31
CA ARG A 740 37.97 -9.50 18.02
C ARG A 740 37.20 -8.43 17.22
N PHE A 741 37.32 -8.44 15.90
CA PHE A 741 36.63 -7.50 15.01
C PHE A 741 35.15 -7.81 14.84
N PHE A 742 34.80 -9.08 14.61
CA PHE A 742 33.40 -9.53 14.55
C PHE A 742 32.67 -9.25 15.87
N LYS A 743 33.38 -9.38 17.01
CA LYS A 743 32.88 -8.97 18.32
C LYS A 743 32.60 -7.46 18.40
N MET A 744 33.47 -6.59 17.83
CA MET A 744 33.21 -5.14 17.76
C MET A 744 31.99 -4.78 16.90
N ILE A 745 31.78 -5.45 15.75
CA ILE A 745 30.59 -5.26 14.91
C ILE A 745 29.33 -5.69 15.67
N GLY A 746 29.39 -6.82 16.40
CA GLY A 746 28.30 -7.29 17.26
C GLY A 746 27.95 -6.30 18.38
N ILE A 747 28.96 -5.69 19.02
CA ILE A 747 28.79 -4.64 20.03
C ILE A 747 28.15 -3.38 19.41
N SER A 748 28.59 -2.98 18.22
CA SER A 748 28.01 -1.84 17.48
C SER A 748 26.53 -2.04 17.15
N SER A 749 26.17 -3.22 16.62
CA SER A 749 24.76 -3.55 16.33
C SER A 749 23.88 -3.58 17.58
N ARG A 750 24.41 -4.05 18.72
CA ARG A 750 23.68 -4.03 19.99
C ARG A 750 23.47 -2.60 20.48
N SER A 751 24.47 -1.73 20.35
CA SER A 751 24.37 -0.32 20.73
C SER A 751 23.29 0.42 19.93
N ILE A 752 23.18 0.17 18.61
CA ILE A 752 22.12 0.75 17.77
C ILE A 752 20.74 0.25 18.19
N ASN A 753 20.59 -1.04 18.51
CA ASN A 753 19.30 -1.59 18.98
C ASN A 753 18.89 -0.98 20.33
N ILE A 754 19.84 -0.77 21.25
CA ILE A 754 19.56 -0.13 22.54
C ILE A 754 19.11 1.32 22.33
N LEU A 755 19.78 2.06 21.44
CA LEU A 755 19.39 3.42 21.06
C LEU A 755 17.98 3.45 20.43
N HIS A 756 17.66 2.45 19.60
CA HIS A 756 16.33 2.30 18.99
C HIS A 756 15.24 2.06 20.06
N ILE A 757 15.47 1.15 21.00
CA ILE A 757 14.54 0.87 22.11
C ILE A 757 14.34 2.11 22.99
N ALA A 758 15.43 2.80 23.34
CA ALA A 758 15.35 4.00 24.17
C ALA A 758 14.56 5.13 23.49
N PHE A 759 14.63 5.25 22.16
CA PHE A 759 13.82 6.20 21.38
C PHE A 759 12.32 5.82 21.35
N ILE A 760 11.99 4.54 21.36
CA ILE A 760 10.59 4.08 21.45
C ILE A 760 10.02 4.41 22.84
N ILE A 761 10.79 4.10 23.89
CA ILE A 761 10.39 4.35 25.28
C ILE A 761 10.16 5.85 25.50
N SER A 762 11.00 6.73 24.93
CA SER A 762 10.80 8.18 25.06
C SER A 762 9.53 8.66 24.37
N ILE A 763 9.20 8.15 23.17
CA ILE A 763 7.94 8.48 22.48
C ILE A 763 6.73 8.02 23.31
N LEU A 764 6.76 6.77 23.78
CA LEU A 764 5.65 6.22 24.58
C LEU A 764 5.47 6.97 25.88
N SER A 765 6.57 7.35 26.54
CA SER A 765 6.53 8.13 27.77
C SER A 765 5.87 9.50 27.55
N VAL A 766 6.22 10.21 26.47
CA VAL A 766 5.64 11.52 26.14
C VAL A 766 4.16 11.42 25.78
N ILE A 767 3.76 10.36 25.06
CA ILE A 767 2.34 10.13 24.75
C ILE A 767 1.56 9.84 26.04
N ALA A 768 2.10 8.97 26.90
CA ALA A 768 1.45 8.61 28.16
C ALA A 768 1.31 9.81 29.11
N THR A 769 2.34 10.65 29.24
CA THR A 769 2.26 11.85 30.08
C THR A 769 1.23 12.84 29.55
N ASN A 770 1.19 13.11 28.23
CA ASN A 770 0.21 14.02 27.65
C ASN A 770 -1.23 13.51 27.77
N ILE A 771 -1.45 12.19 27.63
CA ILE A 771 -2.78 11.59 27.87
C ILE A 771 -3.17 11.73 29.35
N GLY A 772 -2.25 11.48 30.28
CA GLY A 772 -2.49 11.63 31.71
C GLY A 772 -2.87 13.06 32.09
N VAL A 773 -2.16 14.06 31.53
CA VAL A 773 -2.48 15.48 31.71
C VAL A 773 -3.86 15.83 31.15
N LEU A 774 -4.19 15.33 29.95
CA LEU A 774 -5.49 15.58 29.35
C LEU A 774 -6.63 14.96 30.17
N PHE A 775 -6.46 13.72 30.64
CA PHE A 775 -7.46 13.05 31.47
C PHE A 775 -7.69 13.80 32.78
N TYR A 776 -6.62 14.27 33.41
CA TYR A 776 -6.71 15.13 34.59
C TYR A 776 -7.42 16.45 34.27
N ALA A 777 -7.10 17.10 33.13
CA ALA A 777 -7.77 18.33 32.71
C ALA A 777 -9.27 18.11 32.48
N ILE A 778 -9.67 17.09 31.70
CA ILE A 778 -11.09 16.76 31.45
C ILE A 778 -11.83 16.53 32.77
N TYR A 779 -11.26 15.71 33.66
CA TYR A 779 -11.89 15.40 34.93
C TYR A 779 -12.16 16.66 35.79
N ASN A 780 -11.19 17.57 35.89
CA ASN A 780 -11.36 18.78 36.69
C ASN A 780 -12.24 19.83 36.01
N VAL A 781 -12.19 19.93 34.68
CA VAL A 781 -13.05 20.83 33.91
C VAL A 781 -14.50 20.38 34.03
N ASP A 782 -14.79 19.08 33.87
CA ASP A 782 -16.13 18.51 34.08
C ASP A 782 -16.60 18.67 35.53
N TYR A 783 -15.69 18.48 36.50
CA TYR A 783 -16.01 18.66 37.91
C TYR A 783 -16.44 20.09 38.21
N VAL A 784 -15.79 21.09 37.61
CA VAL A 784 -16.04 22.51 37.88
C VAL A 784 -17.11 23.12 36.98
N SER A 785 -17.29 22.60 35.76
CA SER A 785 -18.30 23.07 34.83
C SER A 785 -19.72 22.68 35.25
N ASN A 786 -19.87 21.57 35.99
CA ASN A 786 -21.16 21.06 36.47
C ASN A 786 -21.53 21.53 37.89
N MET A 787 -20.89 22.59 38.40
CA MET A 787 -21.14 23.15 39.73
C MET A 787 -22.31 24.16 39.73
N ASP A 788 -23.53 23.69 40.00
CA ASP A 788 -24.74 24.53 40.01
C ASP A 788 -25.07 25.18 41.36
N LEU A 789 -24.41 24.77 42.45
CA LEU A 789 -24.71 25.21 43.81
C LEU A 789 -24.66 26.75 44.01
N PRO A 790 -23.65 27.50 43.52
CA PRO A 790 -23.63 28.95 43.65
C PRO A 790 -24.82 29.62 42.97
N VAL A 791 -25.23 29.11 41.81
CA VAL A 791 -26.37 29.60 41.04
C VAL A 791 -27.66 29.33 41.81
N ALA A 792 -27.83 28.13 42.35
CA ALA A 792 -28.99 27.74 43.14
C ALA A 792 -29.13 28.57 44.43
N VAL A 793 -28.04 28.79 45.16
CA VAL A 793 -28.01 29.62 46.38
C VAL A 793 -28.30 31.08 46.06
N GLY A 794 -27.69 31.62 45.01
CA GLY A 794 -27.93 32.99 44.54
C GLY A 794 -29.38 33.23 44.09
N LYS A 795 -29.95 32.31 43.30
CA LYS A 795 -31.37 32.33 42.92
C LYS A 795 -32.29 32.21 44.14
N THR A 796 -31.91 31.41 45.15
CA THR A 796 -32.66 31.31 46.41
C THR A 796 -32.67 32.65 47.15
N ALA A 797 -31.52 33.32 47.28
CA ALA A 797 -31.45 34.66 47.91
C ALA A 797 -32.37 35.67 47.20
N LYS A 798 -32.34 35.73 45.86
CA LYS A 798 -33.26 36.55 45.06
C LYS A 798 -34.72 36.21 45.35
N LEU A 799 -35.08 34.92 45.33
CA LEU A 799 -36.46 34.50 45.49
C LEU A 799 -36.98 34.71 46.92
N LEU A 800 -36.15 34.60 47.95
CA LEU A 800 -36.50 34.99 49.32
C LEU A 800 -36.89 36.48 49.36
N GLN A 801 -36.07 37.34 48.77
CA GLN A 801 -36.32 38.77 48.70
C GLN A 801 -37.58 39.10 47.88
N ALA A 802 -37.77 38.47 46.73
CA ALA A 802 -38.95 38.64 45.88
C ALA A 802 -40.24 38.14 46.55
N THR A 803 -40.17 37.02 47.27
CA THR A 803 -41.31 36.46 48.01
C THR A 803 -41.69 37.37 49.18
N GLY A 804 -40.70 37.89 49.91
CA GLY A 804 -40.89 38.92 50.94
C GLY A 804 -41.57 40.17 50.38
N PHE A 805 -41.14 40.63 49.20
CA PHE A 805 -41.71 41.80 48.52
C PHE A 805 -43.18 41.60 48.12
N ILE A 806 -43.49 40.47 47.48
CA ILE A 806 -44.86 40.16 47.04
C ILE A 806 -45.77 39.98 48.25
N ALA A 807 -45.31 39.27 49.30
CA ALA A 807 -46.08 39.08 50.53
C ALA A 807 -46.39 40.42 51.22
N HIS A 808 -45.40 41.31 51.34
CA HIS A 808 -45.60 42.65 51.90
C HIS A 808 -46.55 43.49 51.04
N THR A 809 -46.41 43.46 49.72
CA THR A 809 -47.28 44.21 48.80
C THR A 809 -48.73 43.71 48.88
N ILE A 810 -48.94 42.39 48.94
CA ILE A 810 -50.28 41.79 49.16
C ILE A 810 -50.88 42.28 50.47
N PHE A 811 -50.09 42.33 51.55
CA PHE A 811 -50.56 42.79 52.86
C PHE A 811 -50.90 44.28 52.88
N LEU A 812 -50.05 45.15 52.31
CA LEU A 812 -50.32 46.59 52.19
C LEU A 812 -51.60 46.85 51.39
N VAL A 813 -51.76 46.16 50.27
CA VAL A 813 -52.93 46.31 49.40
C VAL A 813 -54.18 45.77 50.09
N ALA A 814 -54.13 44.58 50.69
CA ALA A 814 -55.26 43.99 51.42
C ALA A 814 -55.71 44.86 52.60
N SER A 815 -54.75 45.48 53.32
CA SER A 815 -55.02 46.35 54.47
C SER A 815 -55.62 47.71 54.10
N SER A 816 -55.53 48.13 52.84
CA SER A 816 -56.09 49.41 52.36
C SER A 816 -57.64 49.44 52.34
N GLY A 817 -58.30 48.28 52.41
CA GLY A 817 -59.76 48.16 52.46
C GLY A 817 -60.51 48.60 51.20
N THR A 818 -59.81 48.86 50.08
CA THR A 818 -60.43 49.34 48.84
C THR A 818 -61.02 48.17 48.02
N PRO A 819 -62.14 48.34 47.29
CA PRO A 819 -62.67 47.30 46.41
C PRO A 819 -61.70 46.91 45.27
N PHE A 820 -60.75 47.78 44.93
CA PHE A 820 -59.66 47.51 44.00
C PHE A 820 -58.58 46.57 44.59
N ALA A 821 -58.40 46.57 45.92
CA ALA A 821 -57.43 45.74 46.60
C ALA A 821 -57.67 44.23 46.39
N ALA A 822 -58.93 43.79 46.43
CA ALA A 822 -59.28 42.39 46.24
C ALA A 822 -58.88 41.86 44.84
N GLN A 823 -58.95 42.71 43.81
CA GLN A 823 -58.54 42.34 42.45
C GLN A 823 -57.01 42.23 42.33
N ILE A 824 -56.27 43.14 42.96
CA ILE A 824 -54.80 43.09 42.96
C ILE A 824 -54.29 41.87 43.72
N VAL A 825 -54.84 41.61 44.92
CA VAL A 825 -54.46 40.43 45.70
C VAL A 825 -54.68 39.18 44.85
N LYS A 826 -55.81 39.05 44.16
CA LYS A 826 -56.08 37.94 43.24
C LYS A 826 -55.09 37.82 42.08
N ILE A 827 -54.55 38.93 41.56
CA ILE A 827 -53.54 38.95 40.49
C ILE A 827 -52.14 38.57 41.02
N MET A 828 -51.81 38.96 42.25
CA MET A 828 -50.50 38.74 42.86
C MET A 828 -50.36 37.37 43.54
N THR A 829 -51.45 36.76 44.00
CA THR A 829 -51.44 35.43 44.65
C THR A 829 -50.80 34.32 43.80
N PRO A 830 -51.07 34.19 42.48
CA PRO A 830 -50.36 33.23 41.63
C PRO A 830 -48.86 33.48 41.54
N GLY A 831 -48.44 34.75 41.56
CA GLY A 831 -47.03 35.15 41.59
C GLY A 831 -46.35 34.73 42.89
N LEU A 832 -47.01 34.91 44.04
CA LEU A 832 -46.53 34.42 45.33
C LEU A 832 -46.39 32.90 45.35
N ALA A 833 -47.41 32.17 44.86
CA ALA A 833 -47.38 30.72 44.78
C ALA A 833 -46.24 30.20 43.90
N GLY A 834 -46.04 30.79 42.72
CA GLY A 834 -44.95 30.42 41.82
C GLY A 834 -43.55 30.63 42.44
N LYS A 835 -43.34 31.74 43.15
CA LYS A 835 -42.06 32.04 43.80
C LYS A 835 -41.80 31.14 45.01
N VAL A 836 -42.81 30.83 45.84
CA VAL A 836 -42.69 29.86 46.95
C VAL A 836 -42.34 28.46 46.43
N MET A 837 -43.00 27.98 45.37
CA MET A 837 -42.68 26.70 44.73
C MET A 837 -41.25 26.68 44.15
N SER A 838 -40.79 27.80 43.60
CA SER A 838 -39.43 27.92 43.08
C SER A 838 -38.39 27.86 44.22
N VAL A 839 -38.64 28.52 45.36
CA VAL A 839 -37.79 28.40 46.56
C VAL A 839 -37.76 26.96 47.06
N GLU A 840 -38.89 26.25 47.08
CA GLU A 840 -38.96 24.84 47.47
C GLU A 840 -38.15 23.93 46.53
N SER A 841 -38.25 24.14 45.21
CA SER A 841 -37.47 23.38 44.23
C SER A 841 -35.96 23.58 44.39
N LEU A 842 -35.53 24.82 44.66
CA LEU A 842 -34.12 25.14 44.89
C LEU A 842 -33.63 24.65 46.25
N TYR A 843 -34.49 24.67 47.27
CA TYR A 843 -34.19 24.09 48.57
C TYR A 843 -33.87 22.59 48.44
N LEU A 844 -34.68 21.83 47.71
CA LEU A 844 -34.43 20.41 47.44
C LEU A 844 -33.11 20.21 46.67
N ASN A 845 -32.84 21.03 45.65
CA ASN A 845 -31.60 20.97 44.88
C ASN A 845 -30.37 21.25 45.77
N ILE A 846 -30.41 22.32 46.58
CA ILE A 846 -29.36 22.64 47.54
C ILE A 846 -29.13 21.47 48.48
N THR A 847 -30.17 20.89 49.08
CA THR A 847 -30.02 19.76 50.01
C THR A 847 -29.39 18.51 49.39
N GLN A 848 -29.61 18.26 48.09
CA GLN A 848 -29.01 17.11 47.38
C GLN A 848 -27.54 17.35 47.02
N GLU A 849 -27.14 18.61 46.81
CA GLU A 849 -25.79 18.98 46.40
C GLU A 849 -24.84 19.21 47.58
N LEU A 850 -25.34 19.47 48.79
CA LEU A 850 -24.50 19.81 49.96
C LEU A 850 -23.40 18.78 50.26
N ASP A 851 -23.71 17.48 50.22
CA ASP A 851 -22.74 16.39 50.49
C ASP A 851 -21.55 16.39 49.51
N LYS A 852 -21.73 16.95 48.30
CA LYS A 852 -20.65 17.04 47.30
C LYS A 852 -19.68 18.18 47.57
N TRP A 853 -19.99 19.07 48.51
CA TRP A 853 -19.25 20.30 48.74
C TRP A 853 -18.56 20.37 50.10
N ASP A 854 -18.65 19.35 50.97
CA ASP A 854 -18.12 19.30 52.36
C ASP A 854 -16.72 19.91 52.59
N TYR A 855 -15.88 20.02 51.56
CA TYR A 855 -14.57 20.67 51.60
C TYR A 855 -14.61 22.21 51.71
N CYS A 856 -15.78 22.84 51.52
CA CYS A 856 -15.93 24.28 51.45
C CYS A 856 -16.35 24.90 52.79
N SER A 857 -15.57 25.84 53.32
CA SER A 857 -15.81 26.46 54.64
C SER A 857 -17.14 27.24 54.73
N GLY A 858 -17.63 27.77 53.61
CA GLY A 858 -18.90 28.50 53.52
C GLY A 858 -20.16 27.65 53.79
N LEU A 859 -20.03 26.32 53.80
CA LEU A 859 -21.15 25.39 54.04
C LEU A 859 -21.57 25.25 55.49
N SER A 860 -20.68 25.61 56.43
CA SER A 860 -21.01 25.69 57.85
C SER A 860 -22.26 26.53 58.11
N THR A 861 -22.51 27.55 57.28
CA THR A 861 -23.72 28.40 57.33
C THR A 861 -25.02 27.63 57.04
N PHE A 862 -24.97 26.55 56.25
CA PHE A 862 -26.14 25.73 55.90
C PHE A 862 -26.48 24.69 56.96
N THR A 863 -25.47 24.15 57.64
CA THR A 863 -25.63 23.03 58.59
C THR A 863 -25.63 23.50 60.05
N ASP A 864 -24.82 24.49 60.40
CA ASP A 864 -24.56 24.89 61.78
C ASP A 864 -25.50 26.02 62.23
N GLU A 865 -25.93 25.98 63.49
CA GLU A 865 -26.88 26.95 64.06
C GLU A 865 -26.22 28.29 64.42
N HIS A 866 -25.89 29.08 63.38
CA HIS A 866 -25.19 30.35 63.52
C HIS A 866 -25.99 31.57 63.04
N ILE A 867 -27.11 31.37 62.34
CA ILE A 867 -27.93 32.44 61.77
C ILE A 867 -29.04 32.84 62.73
N SER A 868 -29.19 34.14 62.97
CA SER A 868 -30.29 34.67 63.78
C SER A 868 -31.50 35.02 62.91
N ILE A 869 -32.51 34.16 62.84
CA ILE A 869 -33.77 34.43 62.12
C ILE A 869 -34.80 35.13 63.02
N TRP A 870 -35.69 35.93 62.45
CA TRP A 870 -36.77 36.58 63.19
C TRP A 870 -37.97 35.63 63.36
N GLU A 871 -38.48 35.47 64.58
CA GLU A 871 -39.68 34.68 64.89
C GLU A 871 -40.72 35.58 65.60
N ILE A 872 -42.01 35.36 65.32
CA ILE A 872 -43.11 36.20 65.81
C ILE A 872 -44.07 35.35 66.66
N GLU A 873 -43.79 35.24 67.95
CA GLU A 873 -44.68 34.66 68.96
C GLU A 873 -45.04 35.72 70.01
N GLY A 874 -45.70 36.80 69.58
CA GLY A 874 -45.93 37.99 70.38
C GLY A 874 -45.04 39.15 69.89
N GLU A 875 -44.08 39.58 70.69
CA GLU A 875 -43.05 40.53 70.25
C GLU A 875 -41.98 39.84 69.37
N PRO A 876 -41.46 40.50 68.33
CA PRO A 876 -40.46 39.92 67.43
C PRO A 876 -39.13 39.68 68.16
N TYR A 877 -38.62 38.44 68.15
CA TYR A 877 -37.32 38.09 68.71
C TYR A 877 -36.46 37.30 67.70
N LYS A 878 -35.14 37.31 67.92
CA LYS A 878 -34.17 36.60 67.08
C LYS A 878 -33.88 35.20 67.64
N LYS A 879 -34.08 34.15 66.82
CA LYS A 879 -33.78 32.74 67.13
C LYS A 879 -32.61 32.24 66.32
N LYS A 880 -31.71 31.47 66.93
CA LYS A 880 -30.62 30.83 66.19
C LYS A 880 -31.15 29.64 65.38
N SER A 881 -30.69 29.53 64.14
CA SER A 881 -31.01 28.46 63.20
C SER A 881 -29.87 28.31 62.19
N ASN A 882 -29.94 27.29 61.33
CA ASN A 882 -29.08 27.16 60.15
C ASN A 882 -29.85 27.62 58.90
N LEU A 883 -29.15 27.84 57.78
CA LEU A 883 -29.77 28.46 56.60
C LEU A 883 -30.84 27.55 55.97
N LEU A 884 -30.64 26.24 56.00
CA LEU A 884 -31.63 25.27 55.49
C LEU A 884 -32.93 25.30 56.29
N ASN A 885 -32.83 25.33 57.62
CA ASN A 885 -33.97 25.43 58.50
C ASN A 885 -34.66 26.78 58.36
N ALA A 886 -33.90 27.87 58.16
CA ALA A 886 -34.44 29.19 57.88
C ALA A 886 -35.25 29.21 56.57
N ILE A 887 -34.72 28.63 55.49
CA ILE A 887 -35.41 28.52 54.19
C ILE A 887 -36.64 27.61 54.29
N SER A 888 -36.53 26.47 54.98
CA SER A 888 -37.64 25.55 55.21
C SER A 888 -38.79 26.23 55.98
N GLN A 889 -38.46 26.98 57.04
CA GLN A 889 -39.45 27.78 57.77
C GLN A 889 -40.05 28.87 56.89
N PHE A 890 -39.24 29.56 56.08
CA PHE A 890 -39.71 30.56 55.13
C PHE A 890 -40.73 29.99 54.13
N ILE A 891 -40.46 28.80 53.55
CA ILE A 891 -41.40 28.09 52.67
C ILE A 891 -42.70 27.76 53.43
N ARG A 892 -42.60 27.25 54.66
CA ARG A 892 -43.75 26.91 55.49
C ARG A 892 -44.65 28.11 55.76
N TYR A 893 -44.07 29.25 56.15
CA TYR A 893 -44.82 30.49 56.36
C TYR A 893 -45.38 31.06 55.05
N GLY A 894 -44.65 30.97 53.93
CA GLY A 894 -45.16 31.35 52.61
C GLY A 894 -46.38 30.55 52.16
N ASN A 895 -46.35 29.22 52.37
CA ASN A 895 -47.49 28.34 52.11
C ASN A 895 -48.67 28.63 53.06
N ALA A 896 -48.41 29.00 54.31
CA ALA A 896 -49.45 29.41 55.25
C ALA A 896 -50.17 30.70 54.80
N ILE A 897 -49.45 31.68 54.23
CA ILE A 897 -50.05 32.88 53.61
C ILE A 897 -51.02 32.47 52.50
N LEU A 898 -50.59 31.60 51.57
CA LEU A 898 -51.41 31.15 50.45
C LEU A 898 -52.68 30.41 50.90
N GLN A 899 -52.59 29.63 51.97
CA GLN A 899 -53.76 28.94 52.55
C GLN A 899 -54.74 29.92 53.20
N LYS A 900 -54.24 30.86 54.02
CA LYS A 900 -55.07 31.83 54.75
C LYS A 900 -55.69 32.92 53.86
N LEU A 901 -55.02 33.28 52.75
CA LEU A 901 -55.58 34.18 51.73
C LEU A 901 -56.89 33.64 51.12
N ASN A 902 -57.08 32.32 51.10
CA ASN A 902 -58.31 31.68 50.63
C ASN A 902 -59.41 31.59 51.71
N SER A 903 -59.05 31.63 53.00
CA SER A 903 -59.99 31.52 54.14
C SER A 903 -60.39 32.86 54.79
N SER A 904 -59.81 33.99 54.34
CA SER A 904 -60.01 35.34 54.93
C SER A 904 -59.56 35.48 56.39
N GLU A 905 -58.62 34.64 56.82
CA GLU A 905 -57.97 34.73 58.12
C GLU A 905 -56.91 35.83 58.16
N ASP A 906 -56.58 36.33 59.37
CA ASP A 906 -55.49 37.30 59.53
C ASP A 906 -54.13 36.65 59.16
N ILE A 907 -53.46 37.29 58.20
CA ILE A 907 -52.15 36.89 57.65
C ILE A 907 -50.98 37.72 58.18
N SER A 908 -51.25 38.70 59.06
CA SER A 908 -50.27 39.69 59.53
C SER A 908 -49.00 39.04 60.10
N LYS A 909 -49.14 37.97 60.90
CA LYS A 909 -48.02 37.23 61.49
C LYS A 909 -47.18 36.50 60.45
N GLU A 910 -47.81 35.76 59.53
CA GLU A 910 -47.08 35.00 58.51
C GLU A 910 -46.37 35.93 57.51
N VAL A 911 -47.03 37.02 57.09
CA VAL A 911 -46.43 38.02 56.20
C VAL A 911 -45.25 38.70 56.87
N SER A 912 -45.38 39.10 58.14
CA SER A 912 -44.29 39.74 58.88
C SER A 912 -43.07 38.83 59.03
N PHE A 913 -43.26 37.51 59.21
CA PHE A 913 -42.15 36.55 59.23
C PHE A 913 -41.43 36.46 57.88
N VAL A 914 -42.20 36.31 56.79
CA VAL A 914 -41.69 36.20 55.41
C VAL A 914 -41.02 37.51 54.98
N GLU A 915 -41.53 38.67 55.40
CA GLU A 915 -40.91 39.96 55.14
C GLU A 915 -39.60 40.14 55.91
N LEU A 916 -39.62 39.95 57.24
CA LEU A 916 -38.44 40.18 58.09
C LEU A 916 -37.26 39.25 57.74
N ASN A 917 -37.54 38.01 57.36
CA ASN A 917 -36.49 37.07 56.95
C ASN A 917 -36.14 37.19 55.45
N GLY A 918 -37.08 37.64 54.60
CA GLY A 918 -36.86 37.89 53.18
C GLY A 918 -35.97 39.11 52.89
N PHE A 919 -35.95 40.09 53.80
CA PHE A 919 -35.05 41.25 53.73
C PHE A 919 -33.97 41.28 54.81
N GLY A 920 -34.12 40.47 55.85
CA GLY A 920 -33.19 40.38 56.96
C GLY A 920 -32.17 39.26 56.79
N GLU A 921 -31.94 38.55 57.89
CA GLU A 921 -30.76 37.71 58.10
C GLU A 921 -30.76 36.50 57.15
N ALA A 922 -31.91 35.85 56.89
CA ALA A 922 -31.94 34.70 55.97
C ALA A 922 -31.53 35.07 54.54
N PHE A 923 -31.94 36.23 54.05
CA PHE A 923 -31.48 36.76 52.76
C PHE A 923 -29.99 37.14 52.78
N GLN A 924 -29.54 37.87 53.81
CA GLN A 924 -28.16 38.32 53.92
C GLN A 924 -27.18 37.14 53.99
N PHE A 925 -27.49 36.12 54.79
CA PHE A 925 -26.70 34.90 54.87
C PHE A 925 -26.78 34.06 53.58
N SER A 926 -27.94 33.96 52.91
CA SER A 926 -28.00 33.30 51.59
C SER A 926 -27.10 33.99 50.56
N ASN A 927 -27.14 35.33 50.52
CA ASN A 927 -26.33 36.10 49.60
C ASN A 927 -24.83 35.99 49.94
N GLN A 928 -24.47 36.06 51.22
CA GLN A 928 -23.09 35.89 51.69
C GLN A 928 -22.56 34.48 51.37
N SER A 929 -23.36 33.44 51.60
CA SER A 929 -22.97 32.06 51.27
C SER A 929 -22.69 31.88 49.78
N MET A 930 -23.39 32.58 48.89
CA MET A 930 -23.06 32.59 47.45
C MET A 930 -21.63 33.12 47.21
N TYR A 931 -21.21 34.20 47.88
CA TYR A 931 -19.84 34.74 47.77
C TYR A 931 -18.80 33.74 48.30
N ASP A 932 -19.07 33.12 49.44
CA ASP A 932 -18.14 32.19 50.08
C ASP A 932 -17.93 30.93 49.20
N ILE A 933 -19.01 30.40 48.61
CA ILE A 933 -18.94 29.25 47.68
C ILE A 933 -18.20 29.62 46.39
N ILE A 934 -18.39 30.81 45.83
CA ILE A 934 -17.68 31.26 44.63
C ILE A 934 -16.18 31.48 44.91
N SER A 935 -15.84 32.05 46.08
CA SER A 935 -14.44 32.21 46.48
C SER A 935 -13.75 30.86 46.58
N CYS A 936 -14.43 29.88 47.18
CA CYS A 936 -13.98 28.51 47.30
C CYS A 936 -13.78 27.82 45.94
N GLN A 937 -14.70 28.02 44.98
CA GLN A 937 -14.53 27.54 43.60
C GLN A 937 -13.31 28.18 42.90
N LYS A 938 -13.03 29.46 43.17
CA LYS A 938 -11.85 30.16 42.67
C LYS A 938 -10.55 29.58 43.24
N ASP A 939 -10.53 29.25 44.53
CA ASP A 939 -9.39 28.60 45.17
C ASP A 939 -9.12 27.21 44.55
N ILE A 940 -10.17 26.44 44.22
CA ILE A 940 -10.04 25.17 43.47
C ILE A 940 -9.44 25.41 42.07
N MET A 941 -9.84 26.49 41.40
CA MET A 941 -9.30 26.86 40.08
C MET A 941 -7.85 27.27 40.11
N ASP A 942 -7.42 28.01 41.14
CA ASP A 942 -6.03 28.38 41.33
C ASP A 942 -5.16 27.15 41.69
N ASP A 943 -5.71 26.20 42.47
CA ASP A 943 -5.07 24.91 42.74
C ASP A 943 -4.97 24.04 41.48
N PHE A 944 -6.03 23.98 40.66
CA PHE A 944 -6.01 23.31 39.36
C PHE A 944 -4.93 23.89 38.44
N LYS A 945 -4.84 25.22 38.32
CA LYS A 945 -3.81 25.92 37.54
C LYS A 945 -2.41 25.57 38.03
N THR A 946 -2.21 25.54 39.35
CA THR A 946 -0.92 25.21 39.97
C THR A 946 -0.54 23.76 39.71
N LYS A 947 -1.47 22.81 39.89
CA LYS A 947 -1.26 21.39 39.62
C LYS A 947 -0.99 21.10 38.15
N MET A 948 -1.69 21.76 37.24
CA MET A 948 -1.43 21.67 35.79
C MET A 948 -0.02 22.15 35.44
N LEU A 949 0.43 23.25 36.03
CA LEU A 949 1.81 23.75 35.85
C LEU A 949 2.85 22.78 36.43
N ILE A 950 2.57 22.10 37.55
CA ILE A 950 3.43 21.05 38.10
C ILE A 950 3.53 19.85 37.16
N PHE A 951 2.40 19.34 36.64
CA PHE A 951 2.40 18.22 35.71
C PHE A 951 3.16 18.52 34.41
N LEU A 952 3.13 19.77 33.98
CA LEU A 952 3.88 20.27 32.82
C LEU A 952 5.39 20.29 33.10
N ILE A 953 5.81 20.83 34.25
CA ILE A 953 7.22 20.78 34.67
C ILE A 953 7.70 19.33 34.75
N LEU A 954 6.87 18.43 35.28
CA LEU A 954 7.16 17.00 35.32
C LEU A 954 7.29 16.41 33.91
N GLY A 955 6.42 16.77 32.97
CA GLY A 955 6.49 16.37 31.56
C GLY A 955 7.79 16.83 30.87
N VAL A 956 8.20 18.07 31.10
CA VAL A 956 9.47 18.63 30.59
C VAL A 956 10.67 17.94 31.26
N ALA A 957 10.60 17.65 32.56
CA ALA A 957 11.65 16.92 33.28
C ALA A 957 11.81 15.49 32.73
N VAL A 958 10.72 14.77 32.47
CA VAL A 958 10.72 13.44 31.85
C VAL A 958 11.36 13.49 30.45
N LEU A 959 11.04 14.52 29.65
CA LEU A 959 11.67 14.76 28.36
C LEU A 959 13.17 15.00 28.47
N ALA A 960 13.59 15.85 29.42
CA ALA A 960 14.99 16.14 29.67
C ALA A 960 15.76 14.88 30.09
N ILE A 961 15.19 14.05 30.98
CA ILE A 961 15.76 12.77 31.40
C ILE A 961 15.91 11.83 30.19
N CYS A 962 14.89 11.72 29.33
CA CYS A 962 14.96 10.90 28.11
C CYS A 962 16.12 11.34 27.19
N VAL A 963 16.28 12.65 26.97
CA VAL A 963 17.37 13.19 26.14
C VAL A 963 18.73 12.93 26.80
N CYS A 964 18.86 13.18 28.09
CA CYS A 964 20.08 12.92 28.86
C CYS A 964 20.47 11.45 28.83
N CYS A 965 19.52 10.51 28.89
CA CYS A 965 19.79 9.08 28.73
C CYS A 965 20.26 8.71 27.32
N MET A 966 19.80 9.40 26.29
CA MET A 966 20.12 9.11 24.88
C MET A 966 21.52 9.57 24.46
N ILE A 967 22.03 10.65 25.04
CA ILE A 967 23.33 11.25 24.69
C ILE A 967 24.50 10.25 24.92
N PRO A 968 24.63 9.57 26.08
CA PRO A 968 25.68 8.56 26.31
C PRO A 968 25.65 7.41 25.31
N PHE A 969 24.45 6.93 24.94
CA PHE A 969 24.33 5.86 23.94
C PHE A 969 24.76 6.34 22.56
N CYS A 970 24.39 7.55 22.14
CA CYS A 970 24.87 8.14 20.89
C CYS A 970 26.40 8.27 20.88
N TYR A 971 26.98 8.76 21.97
CA TYR A 971 28.44 8.89 22.10
C TYR A 971 29.14 7.53 22.01
N SER A 972 28.60 6.51 22.68
CA SER A 972 29.10 5.13 22.62
C SER A 972 29.09 4.57 21.20
N THR A 973 27.96 4.72 20.48
CA THR A 973 27.84 4.30 19.08
C THR A 973 28.86 5.00 18.18
N ILE A 974 29.01 6.33 18.31
CA ILE A 974 29.98 7.12 17.53
C ILE A 974 31.43 6.68 17.80
N LYS A 975 31.77 6.37 19.06
CA LYS A 975 33.10 5.89 19.43
C LYS A 975 33.39 4.52 18.80
N ILE A 976 32.42 3.62 18.84
CA ILE A 976 32.55 2.28 18.25
C ILE A 976 32.69 2.36 16.73
N GLU A 977 31.88 3.19 16.06
CA GLU A 977 31.96 3.40 14.60
C GLU A 977 33.32 3.98 14.17
N ASN A 978 33.83 4.98 14.90
CA ASN A 978 35.16 5.55 14.60
C ASN A 978 36.29 4.52 14.79
N ASN A 979 36.19 3.65 15.80
CA ASN A 979 37.16 2.58 16.00
C ASN A 979 37.09 1.54 14.87
N LEU A 980 35.90 1.17 14.41
CA LEU A 980 35.72 0.26 13.27
C LEU A 980 36.41 0.82 12.02
N TRP A 981 36.19 2.09 11.69
CA TRP A 981 36.80 2.71 10.52
C TRP A 981 38.32 2.80 10.57
N ASN A 982 38.88 3.18 11.72
CA ASN A 982 40.33 3.23 11.89
C ASN A 982 40.96 1.85 11.69
N ASN A 983 40.32 0.81 12.21
CA ASN A 983 40.83 -0.54 12.04
C ASN A 983 40.69 -1.08 10.59
N ILE A 984 39.64 -0.71 9.85
CA ILE A 984 39.48 -1.06 8.41
C ILE A 984 40.61 -0.41 7.60
N ARG A 985 40.87 0.87 7.87
CA ARG A 985 41.93 1.62 7.20
C ARG A 985 43.31 1.06 7.50
N ASP A 986 43.58 0.72 8.76
CA ASP A 986 44.84 0.09 9.16
C ASP A 986 45.08 -1.23 8.42
N LYS A 987 44.05 -2.06 8.23
CA LYS A 987 44.14 -3.30 7.45
C LYS A 987 44.33 -3.05 5.95
N THR A 988 43.54 -2.15 5.37
CA THR A 988 43.63 -1.80 3.94
C THR A 988 45.03 -1.28 3.59
N PHE A 989 45.60 -0.45 4.46
CA PHE A 989 46.94 0.09 4.29
C PHE A 989 48.03 -1.00 4.31
N ASN A 990 47.87 -2.02 5.14
CA ASN A 990 48.84 -3.12 5.23
C ASN A 990 48.76 -4.07 4.02
N CYS A 991 47.58 -4.24 3.41
CA CYS A 991 47.34 -5.18 2.31
C CYS A 991 47.11 -4.50 0.94
N TYR A 992 47.46 -3.22 0.80
CA TYR A 992 47.09 -2.41 -0.38
C TYR A 992 47.61 -2.98 -1.72
N PHE A 993 48.89 -3.39 -1.77
CA PHE A 993 49.50 -3.94 -2.99
C PHE A 993 48.85 -5.26 -3.41
N GLU A 994 48.59 -6.15 -2.45
CA GLU A 994 47.97 -7.45 -2.72
C GLU A 994 46.54 -7.29 -3.25
N LEU A 995 45.74 -6.40 -2.63
CA LEU A 995 44.36 -6.12 -3.03
C LEU A 995 44.23 -5.48 -4.42
N THR A 996 45.18 -4.60 -4.78
CA THR A 996 45.19 -3.92 -6.09
C THR A 996 45.69 -4.85 -7.20
N GLN A 997 46.74 -5.63 -6.93
CA GLN A 997 47.30 -6.57 -7.90
C GLN A 997 46.28 -7.64 -8.33
N LEU A 998 45.54 -8.25 -7.39
CA LEU A 998 44.52 -9.25 -7.70
C LEU A 998 43.37 -8.72 -8.57
N SER A 999 43.02 -7.44 -8.40
CA SER A 999 41.99 -6.78 -9.21
C SER A 999 42.50 -6.52 -10.64
N ILE A 1000 43.76 -6.11 -10.79
CA ILE A 1000 44.40 -5.88 -12.10
C ILE A 1000 44.61 -7.19 -12.86
N GLU A 1001 45.10 -8.25 -12.20
CA GLU A 1001 45.27 -9.57 -12.81
C GLU A 1001 43.96 -10.14 -13.35
N ARG A 1002 42.83 -9.91 -12.65
CA ARG A 1002 41.51 -10.33 -13.14
C ARG A 1002 41.05 -9.51 -14.34
N LEU A 1003 41.30 -8.20 -14.37
CA LEU A 1003 41.00 -7.33 -15.52
C LEU A 1003 41.79 -7.74 -16.78
N THR A 1004 43.06 -8.12 -16.65
CA THR A 1004 43.88 -8.54 -17.79
C THR A 1004 43.55 -9.96 -18.25
N THR A 1005 43.41 -10.92 -17.34
CA THR A 1005 43.25 -12.35 -17.70
C THR A 1005 41.83 -12.75 -18.10
N VAL A 1006 40.80 -12.19 -17.47
CA VAL A 1006 39.38 -12.57 -17.70
C VAL A 1006 38.68 -11.61 -18.64
N HIS A 1007 39.03 -10.33 -18.61
CA HIS A 1007 38.37 -9.27 -19.39
C HIS A 1007 39.21 -8.74 -20.56
N TYR A 1008 40.45 -9.22 -20.73
CA TYR A 1008 41.36 -8.84 -21.82
C TYR A 1008 41.61 -7.33 -21.93
N GLU A 1009 41.64 -6.62 -20.79
CA GLU A 1009 42.04 -5.21 -20.74
C GLU A 1009 43.56 -5.04 -20.93
N PRO A 1010 44.02 -3.92 -21.53
CA PRO A 1010 45.45 -3.61 -21.63
C PRO A 1010 46.10 -3.47 -20.24
N GLU A 1011 47.39 -3.82 -20.14
CA GLU A 1011 48.13 -3.79 -18.87
C GLU A 1011 48.10 -2.40 -18.20
N ILE A 1012 47.57 -2.34 -16.98
CA ILE A 1012 47.49 -1.13 -16.16
C ILE A 1012 48.76 -1.08 -15.27
N MET A 1013 49.57 -0.02 -15.41
CA MET A 1013 50.77 0.19 -14.58
C MET A 1013 50.39 0.66 -13.17
N LEU A 1014 50.91 -0.02 -12.14
CA LEU A 1014 50.68 0.29 -10.73
C LEU A 1014 51.74 1.29 -10.22
N ASP A 1015 51.31 2.40 -9.61
CA ASP A 1015 52.23 3.40 -9.06
C ASP A 1015 52.78 2.90 -7.71
N ASN A 1016 54.09 2.64 -7.63
CA ASN A 1016 54.72 1.92 -6.51
C ASN A 1016 54.89 2.74 -5.21
N ALA A 1017 54.29 3.93 -5.10
CA ALA A 1017 54.42 4.78 -3.92
C ALA A 1017 53.53 4.28 -2.78
N ARG A 1018 54.13 3.91 -1.63
CA ARG A 1018 53.37 3.58 -0.42
C ARG A 1018 52.60 4.82 0.08
N PRO A 1019 51.29 4.72 0.33
CA PRO A 1019 50.51 5.81 0.91
C PRO A 1019 51.06 6.20 2.29
N THR A 1020 50.77 7.41 2.79
CA THR A 1020 51.26 7.89 4.10
C THR A 1020 50.19 7.77 5.19
N LYS A 1021 50.60 7.38 6.41
CA LYS A 1021 49.68 7.06 7.52
C LYS A 1021 49.37 8.27 8.41
N LYS A 1022 48.10 8.70 8.48
CA LYS A 1022 47.59 9.68 9.48
C LYS A 1022 46.29 9.15 10.13
N LYS A 1023 46.10 9.29 11.45
CA LYS A 1023 44.82 8.95 12.10
C LYS A 1023 43.75 10.00 11.74
N TYR A 1024 42.55 9.55 11.39
CA TYR A 1024 41.44 10.43 11.02
C TYR A 1024 40.23 10.20 11.93
N LYS A 1025 39.53 11.27 12.29
CA LYS A 1025 38.27 11.19 13.06
C LYS A 1025 37.14 11.55 12.13
N PHE A 1026 36.20 10.61 11.93
CA PHE A 1026 35.02 10.86 11.13
C PHE A 1026 34.01 11.65 11.97
N ASN A 1027 33.60 12.82 11.49
CA ASN A 1027 32.63 13.66 12.18
C ASN A 1027 31.20 13.17 11.93
N ILE A 1028 30.82 12.07 12.58
CA ILE A 1028 29.49 11.42 12.45
C ILE A 1028 28.49 12.01 13.46
N TYR A 1029 28.92 12.90 14.35
CA TYR A 1029 28.13 13.42 15.47
C TYR A 1029 26.84 14.12 15.03
N TRP A 1030 26.93 14.97 14.01
CA TRP A 1030 25.79 15.74 13.49
C TRP A 1030 24.63 14.88 13.01
N LYS A 1031 24.93 13.68 12.46
CA LYS A 1031 23.95 12.74 11.92
C LYS A 1031 22.94 12.27 12.98
N TYR A 1032 23.41 12.01 14.20
CA TYR A 1032 22.57 11.54 15.30
C TYR A 1032 21.93 12.72 16.06
N LEU A 1033 22.69 13.79 16.30
CA LEU A 1033 22.23 14.94 17.08
C LEU A 1033 21.04 15.67 16.45
N TRP A 1034 21.08 15.96 15.15
CA TRP A 1034 20.01 16.74 14.51
C TRP A 1034 18.65 16.03 14.56
N ARG A 1035 18.63 14.69 14.52
CA ARG A 1035 17.40 13.89 14.59
C ARG A 1035 16.81 13.86 15.99
N ILE A 1036 17.65 13.85 17.03
CA ILE A 1036 17.19 13.99 18.42
C ILE A 1036 16.67 15.42 18.63
N SER A 1037 17.36 16.42 18.08
CA SER A 1037 16.94 17.82 18.14
C SER A 1037 15.60 18.07 17.42
N LEU A 1038 15.36 17.44 16.26
CA LEU A 1038 14.08 17.52 15.55
C LEU A 1038 12.92 17.00 16.41
N TYR A 1039 13.09 15.84 17.04
CA TYR A 1039 12.08 15.27 17.93
C TYR A 1039 11.82 16.20 19.11
N PHE A 1040 12.89 16.67 19.75
CA PHE A 1040 12.80 17.59 20.88
C PHE A 1040 12.06 18.88 20.51
N LEU A 1041 12.42 19.50 19.38
CA LEU A 1041 11.78 20.72 18.88
C LEU A 1041 10.29 20.50 18.66
N LEU A 1042 9.89 19.40 18.00
CA LEU A 1042 8.48 19.09 17.77
C LEU A 1042 7.70 18.94 19.09
N VAL A 1043 8.25 18.20 20.07
CA VAL A 1043 7.59 18.03 21.36
C VAL A 1043 7.53 19.36 22.13
N SER A 1044 8.61 20.12 22.17
CA SER A 1044 8.64 21.42 22.84
C SER A 1044 7.65 22.41 22.23
N THR A 1045 7.56 22.50 20.89
CA THR A 1045 6.59 23.38 20.22
C THR A 1045 5.16 22.96 20.54
N PHE A 1046 4.85 21.66 20.52
CA PHE A 1046 3.53 21.14 20.90
C PHE A 1046 3.18 21.50 22.35
N SER A 1047 4.11 21.26 23.29
CA SER A 1047 3.91 21.60 24.70
C SER A 1047 3.67 23.11 24.86
N ILE A 1048 4.51 23.97 24.27
CA ILE A 1048 4.36 25.43 24.38
C ILE A 1048 2.98 25.89 23.88
N ILE A 1049 2.56 25.45 22.68
CA ILE A 1049 1.26 25.83 22.10
C ILE A 1049 0.10 25.39 23.01
N ASN A 1050 0.14 24.17 23.54
CA ASN A 1050 -0.90 23.70 24.45
C ASN A 1050 -1.00 24.55 25.71
N ILE A 1051 0.13 24.98 26.26
CA ILE A 1051 0.20 25.77 27.48
C ILE A 1051 -0.30 27.19 27.24
N THR A 1052 0.35 27.90 26.31
CA THR A 1052 0.16 29.35 26.15
C THR A 1052 -1.15 29.71 25.47
N TYR A 1053 -1.69 28.80 24.65
CA TYR A 1053 -2.88 29.12 23.87
C TYR A 1053 -4.13 28.43 24.41
N PHE A 1054 -4.08 27.12 24.64
CA PHE A 1054 -5.27 26.36 24.96
C PHE A 1054 -5.57 26.31 26.46
N TYR A 1055 -4.59 25.93 27.29
CA TYR A 1055 -4.81 25.85 28.74
C TYR A 1055 -5.06 27.22 29.37
N GLU A 1056 -4.30 28.25 28.97
CA GLU A 1056 -4.50 29.60 29.49
C GLU A 1056 -5.92 30.11 29.20
N LYS A 1057 -6.42 29.94 27.96
CA LYS A 1057 -7.80 30.31 27.60
C LYS A 1057 -8.85 29.51 28.36
N CYS A 1058 -8.66 28.20 28.52
CA CYS A 1058 -9.60 27.37 29.27
C CYS A 1058 -9.68 27.81 30.74
N THR A 1059 -8.54 28.08 31.39
CA THR A 1059 -8.51 28.59 32.76
C THR A 1059 -9.09 30.00 32.90
N ASP A 1060 -8.90 30.86 31.89
CA ASP A 1060 -9.48 32.20 31.86
C ASP A 1060 -11.02 32.15 31.75
N TYR A 1061 -11.57 31.25 30.93
CA TYR A 1061 -13.02 31.05 30.84
C TYR A 1061 -13.61 30.46 32.12
N LEU A 1062 -12.97 29.43 32.69
CA LEU A 1062 -13.43 28.79 33.93
C LEU A 1062 -13.43 29.74 35.13
N SER A 1063 -12.43 30.62 35.25
CA SER A 1063 -12.34 31.57 36.37
C SER A 1063 -13.34 32.73 36.25
N LYS A 1064 -13.64 33.20 35.03
CA LYS A 1064 -14.54 34.34 34.81
C LYS A 1064 -16.03 33.96 34.81
N ARG A 1065 -16.41 32.73 34.43
CA ARG A 1065 -17.81 32.26 34.44
C ARG A 1065 -18.53 32.50 35.77
N PRO A 1066 -18.02 32.04 36.94
CA PRO A 1066 -18.72 32.23 38.21
C PRO A 1066 -18.80 33.71 38.63
N GLU A 1067 -17.82 34.54 38.27
CA GLU A 1067 -17.85 35.98 38.54
C GLU A 1067 -18.96 36.70 37.77
N ILE A 1068 -19.18 36.34 36.51
CA ILE A 1068 -20.25 36.92 35.68
C ILE A 1068 -21.62 36.52 36.20
N ILE A 1069 -21.82 35.22 36.48
CA ILE A 1069 -23.10 34.70 36.99
C ILE A 1069 -23.46 35.39 38.32
N ARG A 1070 -22.49 35.51 39.22
CA ARG A 1070 -22.65 36.24 40.49
C ARG A 1070 -23.08 37.69 40.26
N ASP A 1071 -22.39 38.40 39.39
CA ASP A 1071 -22.68 39.80 39.15
C ASP A 1071 -24.10 39.96 38.59
N LEU A 1072 -24.52 39.08 37.66
CA LEU A 1072 -25.89 39.07 37.12
C LEU A 1072 -26.94 38.79 38.21
N ILE A 1073 -26.74 37.77 39.04
CA ILE A 1073 -27.67 37.43 40.16
C ILE A 1073 -27.73 38.59 41.16
N ASN A 1074 -26.59 39.19 41.53
CA ASN A 1074 -26.56 40.35 42.40
C ASN A 1074 -27.28 41.55 41.77
N GLY A 1075 -27.10 41.78 40.48
CA GLY A 1075 -27.87 42.78 39.74
C GLY A 1075 -29.37 42.56 39.93
N GLN A 1076 -29.84 41.34 39.71
CA GLN A 1076 -31.25 40.97 39.90
C GLN A 1076 -31.75 41.17 41.34
N ILE A 1077 -30.94 40.83 42.34
CA ILE A 1077 -31.21 41.06 43.77
C ILE A 1077 -31.37 42.57 44.04
N VAL A 1078 -30.43 43.39 43.57
CA VAL A 1078 -30.49 44.85 43.76
C VAL A 1078 -31.71 45.46 43.06
N TYR A 1079 -32.07 44.99 41.85
CA TYR A 1079 -33.28 45.43 41.15
C TYR A 1079 -34.58 45.00 41.86
N THR A 1080 -34.62 43.79 42.42
CA THR A 1080 -35.77 43.34 43.21
C THR A 1080 -35.89 44.18 44.50
N GLY A 1081 -34.75 44.53 45.11
CA GLY A 1081 -34.68 45.47 46.23
C GLY A 1081 -35.15 46.88 45.91
N LEU A 1082 -34.94 47.38 44.67
CA LEU A 1082 -35.44 48.68 44.23
C LEU A 1082 -36.96 48.78 44.41
N GLY A 1083 -37.71 47.72 44.07
CA GLY A 1083 -39.16 47.64 44.28
C GLY A 1083 -39.57 47.91 45.72
N VAL A 1084 -38.90 47.23 46.64
CA VAL A 1084 -39.18 47.23 48.07
C VAL A 1084 -38.91 48.60 48.68
N TRP A 1085 -37.71 49.13 48.45
CA TRP A 1085 -37.28 50.38 49.05
C TRP A 1085 -38.00 51.58 48.44
N THR A 1086 -38.44 51.50 47.18
CA THR A 1086 -39.30 52.52 46.55
C THR A 1086 -40.68 52.56 47.22
N ILE A 1087 -41.33 51.40 47.45
CA ILE A 1087 -42.63 51.35 48.15
C ILE A 1087 -42.50 51.90 49.57
N LYS A 1088 -41.43 51.53 50.28
CA LYS A 1088 -41.23 51.93 51.68
C LYS A 1088 -40.87 53.41 51.83
N ALA A 1089 -39.99 53.94 50.98
CA ALA A 1089 -39.70 55.38 50.95
C ALA A 1089 -40.95 56.19 50.55
N PHE A 1090 -41.76 55.67 49.63
CA PHE A 1090 -43.05 56.27 49.29
C PHE A 1090 -44.04 56.26 50.47
N SER A 1091 -44.16 55.15 51.20
CA SER A 1091 -45.06 55.05 52.36
C SER A 1091 -44.62 55.94 53.53
N ASP A 1092 -43.32 56.09 53.76
CA ASP A 1092 -42.76 56.93 54.84
C ASP A 1092 -42.94 58.43 54.53
N ASN A 1093 -42.88 58.81 53.24
CA ASN A 1093 -43.11 60.19 52.79
C ASN A 1093 -44.60 60.59 52.79
N MET A 1094 -45.50 59.62 52.60
CA MET A 1094 -46.94 59.84 52.64
C MET A 1094 -47.41 59.80 54.11
N LEU A 1095 -47.56 60.98 54.74
CA LEU A 1095 -48.00 61.26 56.13
C LEU A 1095 -49.38 60.69 56.56
N LEU A 1096 -49.87 59.62 55.93
CA LEU A 1096 -51.16 58.94 56.14
C LEU A 1096 -51.04 57.44 56.48
N ALA A 1097 -49.86 56.94 56.84
CA ALA A 1097 -49.75 55.59 57.42
C ALA A 1097 -50.09 55.64 58.92
N SER A 1098 -51.12 54.90 59.33
CA SER A 1098 -51.49 54.76 60.75
C SER A 1098 -50.30 54.26 61.58
N ASN A 1099 -50.15 54.75 62.82
CA ASN A 1099 -49.10 54.38 63.77
C ASN A 1099 -48.99 52.86 64.07
N ALA A 1100 -49.90 52.04 63.55
CA ALA A 1100 -49.89 50.59 63.66
C ALA A 1100 -49.05 49.88 62.57
N LEU A 1101 -48.83 50.50 61.41
CA LEU A 1101 -48.07 49.90 60.29
C LEU A 1101 -46.59 50.30 60.27
N VAL A 1102 -46.22 51.40 60.94
CA VAL A 1102 -44.88 52.01 60.87
C VAL A 1102 -43.89 51.44 61.92
N ASN A 1103 -44.39 50.83 63.01
CA ASN A 1103 -43.55 50.51 64.18
C ASN A 1103 -42.99 49.07 64.24
N ILE A 1104 -43.19 48.22 63.23
CA ILE A 1104 -42.81 46.79 63.32
C ILE A 1104 -41.40 46.52 62.76
N ILE A 1105 -40.69 47.51 62.20
CA ILE A 1105 -39.49 47.20 61.41
C ILE A 1105 -38.26 48.03 61.83
N PRO A 1106 -37.15 47.40 62.29
CA PRO A 1106 -35.92 48.09 62.67
C PRO A 1106 -34.96 48.25 61.48
N PHE A 1107 -35.43 48.82 60.36
CA PHE A 1107 -34.53 49.21 59.27
C PHE A 1107 -34.29 50.72 59.31
N SER A 1108 -33.07 51.16 59.00
CA SER A 1108 -32.66 52.56 58.91
C SER A 1108 -33.55 53.38 57.95
N ASN A 1109 -33.42 54.71 57.98
CA ASN A 1109 -34.14 55.66 57.11
C ASN A 1109 -34.30 55.10 55.68
N SER A 1110 -35.53 54.77 55.27
CA SER A 1110 -35.84 54.03 54.04
C SER A 1110 -35.39 54.76 52.77
N GLU A 1111 -35.42 56.09 52.79
CA GLU A 1111 -34.92 56.96 51.71
C GLU A 1111 -33.41 56.78 51.49
N SER A 1112 -32.62 56.66 52.57
CA SER A 1112 -31.17 56.47 52.46
C SER A 1112 -30.81 55.11 51.86
N VAL A 1113 -31.56 54.06 52.21
CA VAL A 1113 -31.36 52.69 51.69
C VAL A 1113 -31.81 52.58 50.23
N TRP A 1114 -32.86 53.31 49.85
CA TRP A 1114 -33.28 53.44 48.45
C TRP A 1114 -32.22 54.12 47.59
N GLN A 1115 -31.63 55.24 48.04
CA GLN A 1115 -30.53 55.92 47.34
C GLN A 1115 -29.28 55.03 47.21
N GLU A 1116 -28.95 54.28 48.27
CA GLU A 1116 -27.88 53.29 48.24
C GLU A 1116 -28.15 52.20 47.20
N THR A 1117 -29.41 51.74 47.10
CA THR A 1117 -29.84 50.73 46.11
C THR A 1117 -29.66 51.26 44.69
N ILE A 1118 -30.10 52.48 44.38
CA ILE A 1118 -29.87 53.11 43.05
C ILE A 1118 -28.38 53.20 42.73
N THR A 1119 -27.56 53.58 43.72
CA THR A 1119 -26.10 53.66 43.54
C THR A 1119 -25.52 52.28 43.21
N LYS A 1120 -25.95 51.22 43.91
CA LYS A 1120 -25.55 49.83 43.62
C LYS A 1120 -25.95 49.38 42.22
N ILE A 1121 -27.12 49.79 41.72
CA ILE A 1121 -27.54 49.47 40.35
C ILE A 1121 -26.63 50.14 39.32
N SER A 1122 -26.29 51.42 39.53
CA SER A 1122 -25.38 52.13 38.62
C SER A 1122 -23.99 51.47 38.55
N LEU A 1123 -23.48 51.02 39.70
CA LEU A 1123 -22.21 50.28 39.78
C LEU A 1123 -22.28 48.94 39.04
N PHE A 1124 -23.36 48.18 39.21
CA PHE A 1124 -23.59 46.94 38.48
C PHE A 1124 -23.58 47.15 36.95
N LYS A 1125 -24.26 48.18 36.44
CA LYS A 1125 -24.27 48.53 35.01
C LYS A 1125 -22.86 48.82 34.48
N THR A 1126 -22.04 49.52 35.26
CA THR A 1126 -20.64 49.80 34.87
C THR A 1126 -19.76 48.54 34.89
N HIS A 1127 -20.00 47.60 35.80
CA HIS A 1127 -19.28 46.35 35.88
C HIS A 1127 -19.51 45.46 34.66
N LEU A 1128 -20.75 45.33 34.18
CA LEU A 1128 -21.07 44.53 32.98
C LEU A 1128 -20.45 45.07 31.67
N ARG A 1129 -20.14 46.36 31.61
CA ARG A 1129 -19.48 47.00 30.44
C ARG A 1129 -17.97 46.83 30.42
N GLN A 1130 -17.37 46.22 31.44
CA GLN A 1130 -15.92 46.05 31.48
C GLN A 1130 -15.45 45.08 30.36
N PRO A 1131 -14.40 45.42 29.60
CA PRO A 1131 -13.93 44.61 28.47
C PRO A 1131 -13.52 43.19 28.87
N LYS A 1132 -13.17 42.98 30.15
CA LYS A 1132 -12.80 41.68 30.71
C LYS A 1132 -13.90 40.60 30.57
N TYR A 1133 -15.17 41.00 30.44
CA TYR A 1133 -16.32 40.08 30.29
C TYR A 1133 -16.77 39.89 28.84
N SER A 1134 -16.27 40.72 27.91
CA SER A 1134 -16.70 40.71 26.49
C SER A 1134 -16.47 39.37 25.76
N SER A 1135 -15.51 38.57 26.23
CA SER A 1135 -15.14 37.27 25.65
C SER A 1135 -16.05 36.11 26.04
N ILE A 1136 -16.91 36.29 27.07
CA ILE A 1136 -17.80 35.25 27.60
C ILE A 1136 -19.27 35.62 27.39
N LEU A 1137 -19.57 36.90 27.16
CA LEU A 1137 -20.89 37.36 26.73
C LEU A 1137 -21.11 37.00 25.26
N SER A 1138 -22.21 36.31 24.96
CA SER A 1138 -22.64 36.08 23.57
C SER A 1138 -22.97 37.41 22.88
N ASP A 1139 -22.83 37.45 21.56
CA ASP A 1139 -23.21 38.64 20.81
C ASP A 1139 -24.73 38.86 20.87
N ASP A 1140 -25.51 37.77 20.95
CA ASP A 1140 -26.95 37.83 21.22
C ASP A 1140 -27.28 38.51 22.55
N PHE A 1141 -26.55 38.19 23.63
CA PHE A 1141 -26.72 38.87 24.93
C PHE A 1141 -26.38 40.35 24.83
N LYS A 1142 -25.28 40.71 24.15
CA LYS A 1142 -24.89 42.12 23.99
C LYS A 1142 -25.97 42.89 23.23
N ASN A 1143 -26.50 42.29 22.17
CA ASN A 1143 -27.58 42.86 21.38
C ASN A 1143 -28.84 43.00 22.25
N GLU A 1144 -29.26 41.97 22.98
CA GLU A 1144 -30.50 42.01 23.77
C GLU A 1144 -30.43 42.96 24.98
N TYR A 1145 -29.27 42.99 25.65
CA TYR A 1145 -29.08 43.80 26.85
C TYR A 1145 -28.81 45.28 26.52
N PHE A 1146 -28.05 45.58 25.46
CA PHE A 1146 -27.62 46.94 25.14
C PHE A 1146 -28.32 47.61 23.94
N GLU A 1147 -28.75 46.87 22.91
CA GLU A 1147 -29.13 47.46 21.61
C GLU A 1147 -30.62 47.28 21.25
N ASN A 1148 -31.14 46.05 21.33
CA ASN A 1148 -32.51 45.69 20.91
C ASN A 1148 -33.20 44.92 22.04
N GLY A 1149 -34.30 45.42 22.61
CA GLY A 1149 -35.06 44.61 23.57
C GLY A 1149 -36.35 44.04 22.98
N ASN A 1150 -36.83 42.96 23.58
CA ASN A 1150 -38.02 42.25 23.11
C ASN A 1150 -39.29 43.08 23.34
N VAL A 1151 -39.90 43.56 22.26
CA VAL A 1151 -41.13 44.39 22.25
C VAL A 1151 -42.30 43.71 22.96
N ALA A 1152 -42.32 42.37 23.04
CA ALA A 1152 -43.37 41.62 23.70
C ALA A 1152 -43.39 41.77 25.24
N LEU A 1153 -42.31 42.23 25.88
CA LEU A 1153 -42.19 42.33 27.34
C LEU A 1153 -42.83 43.62 27.89
N SER A 1154 -42.44 44.80 27.37
CA SER A 1154 -43.10 46.10 27.55
C SER A 1154 -42.47 47.18 26.65
N ASP A 1155 -43.18 48.30 26.40
CA ASP A 1155 -42.68 49.45 25.64
C ASP A 1155 -41.37 50.05 26.23
N VAL A 1156 -41.12 49.82 27.52
CA VAL A 1156 -39.94 50.33 28.25
C VAL A 1156 -38.63 49.65 27.82
N PHE A 1157 -38.69 48.46 27.20
CA PHE A 1157 -37.50 47.68 26.84
C PHE A 1157 -37.09 47.77 25.36
N ILE A 1158 -37.79 48.54 24.52
CA ILE A 1158 -37.57 48.56 23.05
C ILE A 1158 -36.10 48.81 22.67
N TYR A 1159 -35.42 49.72 23.38
CA TYR A 1159 -34.03 50.11 23.14
C TYR A 1159 -33.01 49.35 24.02
N GLY A 1160 -33.31 48.08 24.33
CA GLY A 1160 -32.47 47.21 25.15
C GLY A 1160 -32.80 47.26 26.65
N LYS A 1161 -32.48 46.17 27.36
CA LYS A 1161 -32.79 46.02 28.79
C LYS A 1161 -32.07 47.02 29.69
N ASN A 1162 -30.85 47.42 29.35
CA ASN A 1162 -30.12 48.46 30.08
C ASN A 1162 -30.83 49.83 30.00
N THR A 1163 -31.41 50.17 28.85
CA THR A 1163 -32.19 51.41 28.69
C THR A 1163 -33.48 51.34 29.48
N GLY A 1164 -34.19 50.21 29.44
CA GLY A 1164 -35.40 50.01 30.26
C GLY A 1164 -35.13 50.05 31.77
N GLN A 1165 -33.96 49.57 32.21
CA GLN A 1165 -33.52 49.71 33.60
C GLN A 1165 -33.28 51.17 34.02
N ASN A 1166 -32.74 52.02 33.15
CA ASN A 1166 -32.61 53.45 33.43
C ASN A 1166 -33.99 54.13 33.58
N ILE A 1167 -34.97 53.69 32.78
CA ILE A 1167 -36.35 54.20 32.87
C ILE A 1167 -36.99 53.76 34.19
N LEU A 1168 -36.83 52.50 34.60
CA LEU A 1168 -37.35 52.01 35.88
C LEU A 1168 -36.75 52.71 37.10
N GLU A 1169 -35.46 53.05 37.06
CA GLU A 1169 -34.80 53.88 38.07
C GLU A 1169 -35.41 55.28 38.13
N PHE A 1170 -35.59 55.93 36.98
CA PHE A 1170 -36.20 57.24 36.89
C PHE A 1170 -37.65 57.25 37.40
N ASP A 1171 -38.43 56.25 37.02
CA ASP A 1171 -39.81 56.08 37.49
C ASP A 1171 -39.86 55.84 39.01
N SER A 1172 -38.86 55.13 39.58
CA SER A 1172 -38.77 54.95 41.03
C SER A 1172 -38.58 56.27 41.78
N TYR A 1173 -37.74 57.18 41.24
CA TYR A 1173 -37.54 58.52 41.77
C TYR A 1173 -38.84 59.34 41.68
N PHE A 1174 -39.53 59.24 40.55
CA PHE A 1174 -40.81 59.91 40.34
C PHE A 1174 -41.89 59.42 41.32
N ILE A 1175 -41.95 58.11 41.59
CA ILE A 1175 -42.87 57.50 42.56
C ILE A 1175 -42.63 58.05 43.96
N VAL A 1176 -41.38 58.07 44.44
CA VAL A 1176 -41.03 58.48 45.82
C VAL A 1176 -41.35 59.96 46.10
N TYR A 1177 -41.13 60.85 45.14
CA TYR A 1177 -41.23 62.31 45.37
C TYR A 1177 -42.41 63.01 44.71
N SER A 1178 -42.98 62.48 43.62
CA SER A 1178 -43.99 63.19 42.81
C SER A 1178 -45.42 62.68 43.00
N TYR A 1179 -45.63 61.68 43.85
CA TYR A 1179 -46.94 61.08 44.16
C TYR A 1179 -47.81 60.78 42.93
N PRO A 1180 -47.31 59.95 41.98
CA PRO A 1180 -48.09 59.61 40.80
C PRO A 1180 -49.37 58.85 41.17
N GLY A 1181 -50.39 58.98 40.33
CA GLY A 1181 -51.63 58.21 40.51
C GLY A 1181 -51.38 56.70 40.57
N PHE A 1182 -52.21 56.00 41.33
CA PHE A 1182 -52.11 54.57 41.65
C PHE A 1182 -51.88 53.65 40.43
N GLN A 1183 -52.45 54.00 39.27
CA GLN A 1183 -52.28 53.24 38.03
C GLN A 1183 -50.84 53.23 37.50
N LEU A 1184 -50.12 54.35 37.64
CA LEU A 1184 -48.74 54.49 37.16
C LEU A 1184 -47.79 53.70 38.07
N TRP A 1185 -48.04 53.71 39.37
CA TRP A 1185 -47.36 52.86 40.35
C TRP A 1185 -47.58 51.36 40.06
N LEU A 1186 -48.82 50.94 39.80
CA LEU A 1186 -49.14 49.54 39.47
C LEU A 1186 -48.47 49.09 38.16
N ASN A 1187 -48.48 49.94 37.13
CA ASN A 1187 -47.80 49.66 35.86
C ASN A 1187 -46.28 49.53 36.04
N TRP A 1188 -45.67 50.39 36.87
CA TRP A 1188 -44.26 50.30 37.22
C TRP A 1188 -43.93 48.98 37.94
N LEU A 1189 -44.75 48.56 38.92
CA LEU A 1189 -44.58 47.29 39.63
C LEU A 1189 -44.65 46.07 38.71
N ILE A 1190 -45.63 46.04 37.79
CA ILE A 1190 -45.77 44.97 36.80
C ILE A 1190 -44.54 44.95 35.86
N THR A 1191 -44.06 46.13 35.45
CA THR A 1191 -42.89 46.25 34.56
C THR A 1191 -41.60 45.83 35.27
N LEU A 1192 -41.45 46.15 36.56
CA LEU A 1192 -40.33 45.70 37.40
C LEU A 1192 -40.33 44.17 37.56
N GLY A 1193 -41.49 43.56 37.78
CA GLY A 1193 -41.64 42.10 37.85
C GLY A 1193 -41.23 41.41 36.55
N LYS A 1194 -41.75 41.87 35.41
CA LYS A 1194 -41.38 41.37 34.08
C LYS A 1194 -39.89 41.58 33.76
N SER A 1195 -39.32 42.71 34.20
CA SER A 1195 -37.88 42.95 34.09
C SER A 1195 -37.10 41.86 34.82
N SER A 1196 -37.44 41.59 36.08
CA SER A 1196 -36.74 40.61 36.92
C SER A 1196 -36.78 39.19 36.35
N ASP A 1197 -37.92 38.77 35.78
CA ASP A 1197 -38.05 37.46 35.13
C ASP A 1197 -37.27 37.40 33.79
N SER A 1198 -37.21 38.51 33.03
CA SER A 1198 -36.44 38.56 31.79
C SER A 1198 -34.92 38.49 31.99
N PHE A 1199 -34.44 38.79 33.20
CA PHE A 1199 -33.04 38.62 33.58
C PHE A 1199 -32.70 37.16 33.89
N ASP A 1200 -33.66 36.36 34.37
CA ASP A 1200 -33.43 34.94 34.64
C ASP A 1200 -33.11 34.18 33.36
N VAL A 1201 -33.87 34.45 32.29
CA VAL A 1201 -33.64 33.86 30.96
C VAL A 1201 -32.24 34.20 30.44
N LEU A 1202 -31.80 35.46 30.58
CA LEU A 1202 -30.46 35.87 30.15
C LEU A 1202 -29.33 35.25 30.98
N THR A 1203 -29.53 35.10 32.29
CA THR A 1203 -28.53 34.45 33.15
C THR A 1203 -28.37 32.98 32.77
N ASP A 1204 -29.46 32.28 32.45
CA ASP A 1204 -29.41 30.89 32.00
C ASP A 1204 -28.79 30.74 30.60
N GLU A 1205 -29.02 31.69 29.68
CA GLU A 1205 -28.38 31.72 28.35
C GLU A 1205 -26.87 31.96 28.43
N ILE A 1206 -26.43 32.92 29.26
CA ILE A 1206 -25.00 33.19 29.48
C ILE A 1206 -24.32 31.96 30.07
N ASP A 1207 -24.96 31.31 31.04
CA ASP A 1207 -24.38 30.13 31.68
C ASP A 1207 -24.15 29.01 30.67
N LYS A 1208 -25.17 28.68 29.86
CA LYS A 1208 -25.06 27.69 28.77
C LYS A 1208 -24.02 28.06 27.72
N TYR A 1209 -23.99 29.31 27.28
CA TYR A 1209 -23.01 29.76 26.27
C TYR A 1209 -21.58 29.69 26.80
N SER A 1210 -21.38 30.09 28.06
CA SER A 1210 -20.06 30.03 28.71
C SER A 1210 -19.57 28.58 28.86
N GLN A 1211 -20.46 27.63 29.17
CA GLN A 1211 -20.16 26.21 29.23
C GLN A 1211 -19.79 25.64 27.86
N SER A 1212 -20.57 25.96 26.81
CA SER A 1212 -20.26 25.55 25.44
C SER A 1212 -18.88 26.04 24.97
N LYS A 1213 -18.46 27.26 25.35
CA LYS A 1213 -17.12 27.77 25.02
C LYS A 1213 -16.00 27.01 25.71
N ILE A 1214 -16.23 26.51 26.93
CA ILE A 1214 -15.26 25.68 27.65
C ILE A 1214 -15.13 24.31 26.94
N ASP A 1215 -16.26 23.70 26.58
CA ASP A 1215 -16.31 22.41 25.88
C ASP A 1215 -15.64 22.46 24.50
N ASP A 1216 -15.86 23.54 23.75
CA ASP A 1216 -15.21 23.79 22.45
C ASP A 1216 -13.68 23.80 22.58
N GLN A 1217 -13.14 24.49 23.58
CA GLN A 1217 -11.68 24.51 23.80
C GLN A 1217 -11.14 23.14 24.18
N MET A 1218 -11.86 22.37 25.00
CA MET A 1218 -11.46 21.00 25.37
C MET A 1218 -11.45 20.05 24.17
N ASN A 1219 -12.44 20.17 23.28
CA ASN A 1219 -12.49 19.41 22.03
C ASN A 1219 -11.32 19.77 21.10
N ILE A 1220 -10.96 21.05 21.00
CA ILE A 1220 -9.80 21.47 20.21
C ILE A 1220 -8.49 20.89 20.78
N ILE A 1221 -8.30 20.91 22.10
CA ILE A 1221 -7.13 20.28 22.76
C ILE A 1221 -7.05 18.78 22.42
N PHE A 1222 -8.18 18.07 22.49
CA PHE A 1222 -8.25 16.66 22.15
C PHE A 1222 -7.82 16.39 20.69
N ILE A 1223 -8.35 17.17 19.73
CA ILE A 1223 -7.99 17.06 18.31
C ILE A 1223 -6.50 17.30 18.10
N VAL A 1224 -5.95 18.36 18.69
CA VAL A 1224 -4.53 18.72 18.57
C VAL A 1224 -3.63 17.61 19.13
N LEU A 1225 -4.01 16.95 20.23
CA LEU A 1225 -3.31 15.79 20.77
C LEU A 1225 -3.34 14.59 19.81
N VAL A 1226 -4.49 14.28 19.22
CA VAL A 1226 -4.61 13.19 18.24
C VAL A 1226 -3.72 13.44 17.03
N VAL A 1227 -3.73 14.67 16.50
CA VAL A 1227 -2.84 15.08 15.39
C VAL A 1227 -1.37 14.92 15.77
N PHE A 1228 -0.98 15.34 16.97
CA PHE A 1228 0.39 15.17 17.46
C PHE A 1228 0.82 13.70 17.59
N ILE A 1229 -0.05 12.82 18.07
CA ILE A 1229 0.20 11.37 18.15
C ILE A 1229 0.43 10.81 16.74
N ILE A 1230 -0.43 11.17 15.79
CA ILE A 1230 -0.33 10.74 14.39
C ILE A 1230 1.00 11.22 13.79
N ILE A 1231 1.34 12.50 13.93
CA ILE A 1231 2.61 13.07 13.45
C ILE A 1231 3.81 12.36 14.07
N SER A 1232 3.78 12.08 15.38
CA SER A 1232 4.85 11.37 16.09
C SER A 1232 5.05 9.94 15.58
N ILE A 1233 3.96 9.22 15.31
CA ILE A 1233 3.99 7.86 14.71
C ILE A 1233 4.55 7.91 13.29
N PHE A 1234 4.10 8.87 12.45
CA PHE A 1234 4.62 9.03 11.10
C PHE A 1234 6.10 9.41 11.09
N MET A 1235 6.53 10.28 12.00
CA MET A 1235 7.94 10.64 12.16
C MET A 1235 8.77 9.41 12.55
N TYR A 1236 8.28 8.59 13.47
CA TYR A 1236 8.91 7.31 13.85
C TYR A 1236 9.03 6.35 12.67
N LEU A 1237 7.93 6.06 11.96
CA LEU A 1237 7.93 5.10 10.85
C LEU A 1237 8.72 5.60 9.64
N GLY A 1238 8.59 6.89 9.31
CA GLY A 1238 9.15 7.52 8.12
C GLY A 1238 10.63 7.89 8.26
N LEU A 1239 11.03 8.49 9.39
CA LEU A 1239 12.39 9.01 9.58
C LEU A 1239 13.24 8.06 10.44
N TYR A 1240 12.81 7.75 11.67
CA TYR A 1240 13.66 7.05 12.64
C TYR A 1240 13.83 5.56 12.34
N LEU A 1241 12.75 4.84 12.04
CA LEU A 1241 12.82 3.41 11.72
C LEU A 1241 13.66 3.17 10.46
N ARG A 1242 13.48 4.00 9.43
CA ARG A 1242 14.30 3.94 8.21
C ARG A 1242 15.77 4.23 8.52
N PHE A 1243 16.03 5.21 9.38
CA PHE A 1243 17.38 5.54 9.83
C PHE A 1243 18.06 4.35 10.53
N PHE A 1244 17.46 3.79 11.59
CA PHE A 1244 18.05 2.65 12.31
C PHE A 1244 18.25 1.42 11.42
N LYS A 1245 17.32 1.15 10.50
CA LYS A 1245 17.49 0.08 9.49
C LYS A 1245 18.65 0.38 8.54
N ARG A 1246 18.85 1.64 8.14
CA ARG A 1246 19.97 2.06 7.29
C ARG A 1246 21.30 1.91 8.01
N GLU A 1247 21.40 2.29 9.28
CA GLU A 1247 22.61 2.11 10.09
C GLU A 1247 22.95 0.63 10.31
N LYS A 1248 21.95 -0.21 10.60
CA LYS A 1248 22.15 -1.66 10.72
C LYS A 1248 22.63 -2.28 9.40
N LYS A 1249 22.03 -1.91 8.27
CA LYS A 1249 22.49 -2.34 6.94
C LYS A 1249 23.90 -1.84 6.64
N TYR A 1250 24.22 -0.62 7.05
CA TYR A 1250 25.55 -0.04 6.88
C TYR A 1250 26.63 -0.84 7.63
N LEU A 1251 26.37 -1.24 8.88
CA LEU A 1251 27.27 -2.15 9.61
C LEU A 1251 27.41 -3.53 8.92
N GLN A 1252 26.33 -4.06 8.32
CA GLN A 1252 26.39 -5.31 7.55
C GLN A 1252 27.23 -5.16 6.27
N LYS A 1253 27.17 -4.02 5.59
CA LYS A 1253 28.01 -3.70 4.43
C LYS A 1253 29.49 -3.61 4.80
N ILE A 1254 29.79 -3.00 5.94
CA ILE A 1254 31.16 -2.99 6.49
C ILE A 1254 31.63 -4.42 6.74
N ASN A 1255 30.76 -5.26 7.32
CA ASN A 1255 31.08 -6.65 7.61
C ASN A 1255 31.42 -7.49 6.37
N SER A 1256 30.76 -7.26 5.24
CA SER A 1256 31.04 -8.02 4.01
C SER A 1256 32.33 -7.58 3.32
N VAL A 1257 32.61 -6.27 3.25
CA VAL A 1257 33.83 -5.74 2.65
C VAL A 1257 35.06 -6.16 3.47
N MET A 1258 34.87 -6.44 4.76
CA MET A 1258 35.91 -7.04 5.58
C MET A 1258 36.16 -8.53 5.31
N ARG A 1259 35.25 -9.25 4.66
CA ARG A 1259 35.45 -10.67 4.31
C ARG A 1259 36.35 -10.85 3.09
N ILE A 1260 36.43 -9.85 2.21
CA ILE A 1260 37.26 -9.85 0.99
C ILE A 1260 38.68 -9.32 1.22
N MET A 1261 39.07 -9.06 2.47
CA MET A 1261 40.45 -8.66 2.77
C MET A 1261 41.30 -9.91 3.08
N PRO A 1262 42.46 -10.10 2.41
CA PRO A 1262 43.36 -11.20 2.68
C PRO A 1262 43.83 -11.19 4.14
N HIS A 1263 44.20 -12.35 4.66
CA HIS A 1263 44.48 -12.60 6.07
C HIS A 1263 45.96 -12.71 6.39
#